data_AF-Q7YZT6-F1
#
_entry.id   AF-Q7YZT6-F1
#
_cell.length_a   1.000
_cell.length_b   1.000
_cell.length_c   1.000
_cell.angle_alpha   90.00
_cell.angle_beta   90.00
_cell.angle_gamma   90.00
#
_symmetry.space_group_name_H-M   'P 1'
#
loop_
_entity.id
_entity.type
_entity.pdbx_description
1 polymer ?
#
loop_
_entity_poly.entity_id
_entity_poly.type
_entity_poly.pdbx_seq_one_letter_code
_entity_poly.pdbx_strand_id
1 'polypeptide(L)'
;MTDTATGVHSNANGVEKVPTPVFSIEGEPTQETAPTRMDPFDRPKNDNDPFEDALKRCHKILEKLDCPFVTGKEKDLDESDDMTENEDHDEMANEDDGIPSNEKKVETRKMDCTSGQLLAPKLPEKAESISSASESSEDSESVAILKYTVRTCYAIWKKRQKNSEIALKGLMIVLELCLSQPSARDDAFSALLETLGYNTVTFWKAVVPQIYNSDLSYATQYREALLFSLVLYDVNHSKNRLRELYAAVPGVRQSMLGIRAKQFGERYRHLQMKIARSRASSRMSSKMGSEENLPAMASMMNDVVFDEEPHTQSPLVDMSHDKQRVINVSNAPPVSISRKTSGSWEIKQGSGGLVACVDPVMSADKKNIWLSNLGVNMQEELKEHSTSTNSLGLPLIKQACAGEVFCVLERNEKKEELTPKQQAVESDMSLLSVLNTYNKHSYQLNPVVVNQDDYNTYYGGISNGLLWPALHNLPQYISPCFDDPELLREQWCAYVRVNYLFAINAARNSRAQDFIWIHDYHLMLCGQIMRSLESSLDIGFFIHIPFQPPANFMTKYKTVADPIMRALLRFTKVGFQTSRDRDTFVKLVAKHIKRTKIEYDSRLDRYTIEHDGWTCSLGVFPVSIKIADFVNIAKNPQTIIEAEEIKKQIMGRSADGGQLFFSVERFDYTKGISEKLRAWQRYFEKYPDRIGKDVLFQVAVTNRRSVDSYRQYQDDVLAVADLINQKFKSEDYPEWKPVIFETDGLPRTRLIAHYLAMDIGVVTPSKDGMNLVAKEMLVCNPTASLVLSTGAGTEVQLSNAQFYSEQEGKCYHRVEEISNTEAFADNFFAAATESKETRTKHGEKINQFLCVHDIDEWSDQFLDPKWTHEVISQCEVKQLGQFYGLMSRTAQVRRQIVECVLKGLPIRPHFRYSLENAKNSLESSCKSGTKLSLEADEESGEEKGFEITYDIHDELSEMEKDLAFLAFIQSDEYENAEEFIKTLGSFYEGGPVLFKNEVKQAAEMLQQGIHYNTFFTDRDGTLKSYACSYPTSVQPAYSAVIQAQFARRCATFCAIVTTAPLLHTGILEVATIPEGYYAYGASAGREWYLNPAQQFKDRSFSAIDLNLMNKVFDIIEELLERPEFRIFKWIGSGIQKHCGHITIAKQDVNGTIPSRKVIRLYEQLVKIVNDFDPNGTTLTMRESDLDFKIYVKAKLKGRIFNKGHGIRLVRERLKPNMSKGNCLVCGDNESDIPMLEECLKLAGSKVYTIWVTADTNLQEKVTQLCDRFSCSNIHFVSCPQVLLGAMAYATAHTLVDERNRKLDYYYDSDTPMDQEESSTLGASLGTSFGN
;
A
#
# COMPACT_ATOMS: atom_id res chain seq x y z
N MET A 1 -43.81 31.16 6.55
CA MET A 1 -44.88 30.77 7.54
C MET A 1 -45.90 29.82 6.92
N THR A 2 -45.44 29.09 5.94
CA THR A 2 -46.10 28.95 4.65
C THR A 2 -45.12 28.10 3.88
N ASP A 3 -44.65 26.97 4.40
CA ASP A 3 -43.33 26.55 3.90
C ASP A 3 -43.45 25.53 2.76
N THR A 4 -44.69 25.37 2.26
CA THR A 4 -45.16 25.20 0.87
C THR A 4 -44.08 24.68 -0.08
N ALA A 5 -44.02 23.40 -0.41
CA ALA A 5 -45.15 22.61 -0.85
C ALA A 5 -45.88 23.37 -1.97
N THR A 6 -46.28 22.59 -2.97
CA THR A 6 -47.70 22.61 -3.28
C THR A 6 -48.21 23.93 -3.82
N GLY A 7 -48.11 24.02 -5.12
CA GLY A 7 -49.29 24.43 -5.86
C GLY A 7 -49.29 23.57 -7.10
N VAL A 8 -49.66 22.28 -7.02
CA VAL A 8 -51.07 21.86 -7.22
C VAL A 8 -51.40 22.12 -8.69
N HIS A 9 -51.31 21.06 -9.50
CA HIS A 9 -52.47 20.24 -9.86
C HIS A 9 -53.27 20.97 -10.95
N SER A 10 -53.39 20.36 -12.12
CA SER A 10 -54.44 19.39 -12.43
C SER A 10 -55.45 20.06 -13.33
N ASN A 11 -55.90 19.34 -14.33
CA ASN A 11 -57.30 18.94 -14.49
C ASN A 11 -57.40 18.35 -15.90
N ALA A 12 -57.84 17.11 -16.09
CA ALA A 12 -59.09 16.45 -15.68
C ALA A 12 -60.16 16.53 -16.78
N ASN A 13 -60.68 15.32 -17.04
CA ASN A 13 -61.76 14.88 -17.90
C ASN A 13 -63.06 15.71 -17.86
N GLY A 14 -63.84 15.53 -18.93
CA GLY A 14 -65.23 15.96 -19.00
C GLY A 14 -66.25 14.96 -18.43
N VAL A 15 -67.48 15.50 -18.45
CA VAL A 15 -68.83 14.90 -18.32
C VAL A 15 -69.44 14.83 -16.91
N GLU A 16 -70.20 15.87 -16.54
CA GLU A 16 -71.60 15.76 -16.04
C GLU A 16 -72.30 17.14 -15.88
N LYS A 17 -73.64 17.11 -15.86
CA LYS A 17 -74.65 18.20 -15.99
C LYS A 17 -75.14 18.74 -14.64
N VAL A 18 -75.47 20.05 -14.48
CA VAL A 18 -76.80 20.70 -14.19
C VAL A 18 -76.65 22.27 -14.34
N PRO A 19 -77.70 23.14 -14.35
CA PRO A 19 -77.96 24.14 -15.40
C PRO A 19 -77.52 25.60 -15.08
N THR A 20 -77.52 26.43 -16.12
CA THR A 20 -77.20 27.88 -16.13
C THR A 20 -78.07 28.71 -15.17
N PRO A 21 -77.44 29.53 -14.32
CA PRO A 21 -77.76 30.97 -14.28
C PRO A 21 -76.52 31.83 -14.52
N VAL A 22 -76.78 32.97 -15.14
CA VAL A 22 -75.86 33.97 -15.69
C VAL A 22 -75.40 34.95 -14.61
N PHE A 23 -74.10 35.22 -14.50
CA PHE A 23 -73.53 36.56 -14.30
C PHE A 23 -72.06 36.59 -14.79
N SER A 24 -71.75 37.56 -15.65
CA SER A 24 -70.47 37.82 -16.32
C SER A 24 -69.56 38.76 -15.52
N ILE A 25 -68.23 38.66 -15.67
CA ILE A 25 -67.22 39.76 -15.82
C ILE A 25 -65.86 39.11 -16.24
N GLU A 26 -65.18 39.72 -17.21
CA GLU A 26 -63.88 39.35 -17.81
C GLU A 26 -62.68 39.77 -16.94
N GLY A 27 -61.57 39.00 -17.01
CA GLY A 27 -60.23 39.38 -16.50
C GLY A 27 -59.18 38.29 -16.78
N GLU A 28 -58.13 38.62 -17.54
CA GLU A 28 -57.03 37.74 -17.98
C GLU A 28 -56.15 37.17 -16.82
N PRO A 29 -55.70 35.89 -16.85
CA PRO A 29 -54.82 35.32 -15.83
C PRO A 29 -53.34 35.19 -16.26
N THR A 30 -52.43 35.61 -15.38
CA THR A 30 -50.96 35.51 -15.48
C THR A 30 -50.43 34.09 -15.19
N GLN A 31 -49.42 33.63 -15.93
CA GLN A 31 -48.73 32.33 -15.81
C GLN A 31 -47.87 32.22 -14.52
N GLU A 32 -48.09 31.18 -13.69
CA GLU A 32 -47.24 30.82 -12.54
C GLU A 32 -46.24 29.68 -12.89
N THR A 33 -44.95 29.86 -12.57
CA THR A 33 -43.87 28.87 -12.73
C THR A 33 -43.73 27.97 -11.48
N ALA A 34 -43.54 26.65 -11.68
CA ALA A 34 -43.47 25.67 -10.58
C ALA A 34 -42.22 25.84 -9.66
N PRO A 35 -42.34 25.61 -8.34
CA PRO A 35 -41.27 25.91 -7.37
C PRO A 35 -40.05 24.96 -7.42
N THR A 36 -38.85 25.55 -7.28
CA THR A 36 -37.55 24.85 -7.22
C THR A 36 -37.37 24.08 -5.89
N ARG A 37 -37.05 22.78 -5.97
CA ARG A 37 -36.79 21.87 -4.83
C ARG A 37 -35.44 22.21 -4.20
N MET A 38 -35.30 22.09 -2.87
CA MET A 38 -34.11 22.53 -2.11
C MET A 38 -33.30 21.40 -1.47
N ASP A 39 -33.82 20.16 -1.41
CA ASP A 39 -33.15 19.08 -0.70
C ASP A 39 -32.06 18.42 -1.58
N PRO A 40 -30.80 18.38 -1.11
CA PRO A 40 -29.68 17.80 -1.86
C PRO A 40 -29.74 16.26 -1.91
N PHE A 41 -29.21 15.69 -2.99
CA PHE A 41 -29.18 14.24 -3.30
C PHE A 41 -30.54 13.56 -3.50
N ASP A 42 -31.60 14.32 -3.79
CA ASP A 42 -32.89 13.75 -4.16
C ASP A 42 -32.98 13.37 -5.66
N ARG A 43 -34.08 12.70 -6.08
CA ARG A 43 -34.32 12.26 -7.48
C ARG A 43 -33.95 13.37 -8.50
N PRO A 44 -33.15 13.09 -9.54
CA PRO A 44 -32.86 14.06 -10.60
C PRO A 44 -34.16 14.57 -11.22
N LYS A 45 -34.29 15.89 -11.41
CA LYS A 45 -35.35 16.44 -12.26
C LYS A 45 -34.96 16.20 -13.72
N ASN A 46 -35.85 15.62 -14.51
CA ASN A 46 -35.73 15.64 -15.97
C ASN A 46 -36.02 17.06 -16.50
N ASP A 47 -35.32 17.44 -17.57
CA ASP A 47 -35.49 18.61 -18.45
C ASP A 47 -34.79 19.96 -18.13
N ASN A 48 -34.05 20.12 -17.03
CA ASN A 48 -33.20 21.32 -16.82
C ASN A 48 -31.71 20.95 -16.74
N ASP A 49 -30.83 21.86 -17.17
CA ASP A 49 -29.39 21.74 -16.95
C ASP A 49 -29.11 21.56 -15.44
N PRO A 50 -28.50 20.42 -15.01
CA PRO A 50 -28.16 20.17 -13.61
C PRO A 50 -27.31 21.29 -13.00
N PHE A 51 -26.48 21.95 -13.80
CA PHE A 51 -25.63 23.05 -13.35
C PHE A 51 -26.43 24.31 -13.00
N GLU A 52 -27.30 24.76 -13.91
CA GLU A 52 -28.16 25.92 -13.68
C GLU A 52 -29.11 25.69 -12.48
N ASP A 53 -29.64 24.48 -12.31
CA ASP A 53 -30.45 24.12 -11.14
C ASP A 53 -29.65 24.19 -9.83
N ALA A 54 -28.42 23.67 -9.81
CA ALA A 54 -27.55 23.73 -8.64
C ALA A 54 -27.17 25.17 -8.27
N LEU A 55 -26.87 26.03 -9.26
CA LEU A 55 -26.59 27.46 -9.03
C LEU A 55 -27.82 28.18 -8.45
N LYS A 56 -29.02 27.96 -9.01
CA LYS A 56 -30.28 28.48 -8.47
C LYS A 56 -30.51 28.03 -7.02
N ARG A 57 -30.23 26.76 -6.71
CA ARG A 57 -30.29 26.23 -5.34
C ARG A 57 -29.26 26.88 -4.42
N CYS A 58 -28.04 27.14 -4.89
CA CYS A 58 -27.01 27.86 -4.13
C CYS A 58 -27.43 29.30 -3.82
N HIS A 59 -27.90 30.06 -4.82
CA HIS A 59 -28.44 31.41 -4.61
C HIS A 59 -29.54 31.44 -3.56
N LYS A 60 -30.50 30.51 -3.64
CA LYS A 60 -31.61 30.43 -2.68
C LYS A 60 -31.15 30.08 -1.26
N ILE A 61 -30.09 29.28 -1.11
CA ILE A 61 -29.47 29.03 0.20
C ILE A 61 -28.76 30.28 0.71
N LEU A 62 -28.02 30.98 -0.14
CA LEU A 62 -27.32 32.22 0.19
C LEU A 62 -28.30 33.31 0.63
N GLU A 63 -29.43 33.48 -0.07
CA GLU A 63 -30.52 34.38 0.32
C GLU A 63 -31.10 34.00 1.70
N LYS A 64 -31.34 32.70 1.95
CA LYS A 64 -31.82 32.24 3.28
C LYS A 64 -30.83 32.43 4.42
N LEU A 65 -29.55 32.58 4.10
CA LEU A 65 -28.48 32.86 5.05
C LEU A 65 -28.19 34.36 5.14
N ASP A 66 -29.00 35.21 4.50
CA ASP A 66 -28.80 36.67 4.39
C ASP A 66 -27.42 37.06 3.83
N CYS A 67 -26.85 36.20 2.98
CA CYS A 67 -25.54 36.39 2.34
C CYS A 67 -25.63 36.26 0.81
N PRO A 68 -26.46 37.06 0.10
CA PRO A 68 -26.65 36.93 -1.33
C PRO A 68 -25.35 37.19 -2.11
N PHE A 69 -25.10 36.39 -3.15
CA PHE A 69 -23.99 36.64 -4.07
C PHE A 69 -24.31 37.83 -4.98
N VAL A 70 -23.44 38.84 -5.02
CA VAL A 70 -23.59 40.03 -5.87
C VAL A 70 -22.45 40.05 -6.89
N THR A 71 -22.81 40.13 -8.17
CA THR A 71 -21.85 40.18 -9.28
C THR A 71 -21.15 41.54 -9.29
N GLY A 72 -19.81 41.56 -9.33
CA GLY A 72 -19.02 42.77 -9.57
C GLY A 72 -18.66 43.69 -8.38
N LYS A 73 -19.01 43.36 -7.13
CA LYS A 73 -18.46 44.04 -5.94
C LYS A 73 -18.32 43.05 -4.78
N GLU A 74 -17.09 42.72 -4.41
CA GLU A 74 -16.78 42.22 -3.06
C GLU A 74 -17.26 43.29 -2.07
N LYS A 75 -18.48 43.16 -1.55
CA LYS A 75 -18.87 43.84 -0.32
C LYS A 75 -18.19 43.08 0.80
N ASP A 76 -17.29 43.78 1.48
CA ASP A 76 -16.76 43.40 2.78
C ASP A 76 -17.93 42.92 3.66
N LEU A 77 -17.82 41.70 4.17
CA LEU A 77 -18.64 41.26 5.29
C LEU A 77 -18.19 42.12 6.47
N ASP A 78 -18.88 43.25 6.70
CA ASP A 78 -18.64 44.19 7.79
C ASP A 78 -18.55 43.42 9.12
N GLU A 79 -17.34 43.39 9.68
CA GLU A 79 -17.06 43.05 11.06
C GLU A 79 -17.51 44.23 11.95
N SER A 80 -18.82 44.42 12.12
CA SER A 80 -19.34 45.39 13.08
C SER A 80 -20.67 44.93 13.68
N ASP A 81 -20.57 44.13 14.73
CA ASP A 81 -21.56 44.14 15.80
C ASP A 81 -20.77 44.26 17.12
N ASP A 82 -20.37 45.51 17.38
CA ASP A 82 -20.13 46.05 18.71
C ASP A 82 -21.36 45.78 19.57
N MET A 83 -21.24 44.96 20.60
CA MET A 83 -22.11 45.04 21.78
C MET A 83 -21.27 44.78 23.05
N THR A 84 -20.90 45.90 23.65
CA THR A 84 -20.78 46.16 25.09
C THR A 84 -19.68 45.42 25.85
N GLU A 85 -18.57 46.15 25.97
CA GLU A 85 -17.77 46.31 27.19
C GLU A 85 -18.66 46.32 28.45
N ASN A 86 -18.34 45.45 29.41
CA ASN A 86 -18.60 45.71 30.83
C ASN A 86 -17.25 45.58 31.53
N GLU A 87 -16.69 46.75 31.76
CA GLU A 87 -15.86 47.19 32.87
C GLU A 87 -15.75 46.18 34.03
N ASP A 88 -14.53 45.71 34.28
CA ASP A 88 -14.03 45.52 35.64
C ASP A 88 -12.66 46.20 35.73
N HIS A 89 -12.58 47.05 36.74
CA HIS A 89 -11.59 48.09 36.97
C HIS A 89 -10.17 47.59 37.26
N ASP A 90 -9.21 48.30 36.66
CA ASP A 90 -7.99 48.88 37.23
C ASP A 90 -7.53 48.45 38.63
N GLU A 91 -6.27 47.98 38.71
CA GLU A 91 -5.31 48.45 39.71
C GLU A 91 -3.85 48.26 39.22
N MET A 92 -3.34 49.31 38.57
CA MET A 92 -2.02 49.97 38.71
C MET A 92 -0.83 49.20 39.34
N ALA A 93 0.28 49.09 38.58
CA ALA A 93 1.66 49.54 38.90
C ALA A 93 2.64 48.95 37.86
N ASN A 94 2.97 49.67 36.79
CA ASN A 94 4.12 50.59 36.61
C ASN A 94 5.52 49.95 36.58
N GLU A 95 6.14 50.12 35.39
CA GLU A 95 7.50 50.66 35.14
C GLU A 95 8.71 49.87 35.69
N ASP A 96 9.52 49.28 34.80
CA ASP A 96 10.72 49.96 34.27
C ASP A 96 11.52 49.11 33.26
N ASP A 97 11.84 49.77 32.14
CA ASP A 97 13.06 49.78 31.32
C ASP A 97 13.95 48.53 31.06
N GLY A 98 14.26 48.34 29.77
CA GLY A 98 15.58 47.81 29.35
C GLY A 98 15.61 46.97 28.07
N ILE A 99 15.69 47.62 26.91
CA ILE A 99 16.03 47.02 25.60
C ILE A 99 17.51 46.57 25.57
N PRO A 100 17.85 45.41 24.98
CA PRO A 100 18.72 45.44 23.81
C PRO A 100 18.23 44.57 22.63
N SER A 101 18.32 45.19 21.46
CA SER A 101 18.15 44.66 20.12
C SER A 101 19.33 43.79 19.67
N ASN A 102 19.06 42.54 19.27
CA ASN A 102 19.60 41.82 18.11
C ASN A 102 19.58 40.31 18.37
N GLU A 103 18.59 39.60 17.82
CA GLU A 103 18.83 38.31 17.19
C GLU A 103 17.62 37.89 16.35
N LYS A 104 17.91 37.43 15.14
CA LYS A 104 16.96 37.17 14.07
C LYS A 104 15.99 36.05 14.47
N LYS A 105 14.70 36.35 14.34
CA LYS A 105 13.56 35.43 14.46
C LYS A 105 13.79 34.14 13.64
N VAL A 106 14.04 33.04 14.33
CA VAL A 106 13.61 31.71 13.89
C VAL A 106 12.25 31.48 14.54
N GLU A 107 11.17 31.57 13.77
CA GLU A 107 9.80 31.31 14.26
C GLU A 107 9.62 29.81 14.56
N THR A 108 10.05 29.37 15.74
CA THR A 108 9.54 28.15 16.34
C THR A 108 8.18 28.43 16.96
N ARG A 109 7.13 27.88 16.37
CA ARG A 109 5.74 27.92 16.89
C ARG A 109 5.69 27.29 18.29
N LYS A 110 5.85 28.10 19.34
CA LYS A 110 5.56 27.70 20.73
C LYS A 110 4.05 27.75 20.94
N MET A 111 3.46 26.59 21.21
CA MET A 111 2.13 26.45 21.80
C MET A 111 2.17 27.07 23.20
N ASP A 112 1.43 28.14 23.43
CA ASP A 112 1.11 28.60 24.79
C ASP A 112 -0.36 28.23 25.09
N CYS A 113 -0.55 27.43 26.15
CA CYS A 113 -1.79 26.72 26.45
C CYS A 113 -2.67 27.42 27.49
N THR A 114 -2.54 28.74 27.66
CA THR A 114 -3.20 29.47 28.76
C THR A 114 -4.30 30.44 28.35
N SER A 115 -4.59 30.62 27.05
CA SER A 115 -5.82 31.29 26.60
C SER A 115 -6.54 30.42 25.55
N GLY A 116 -7.66 29.83 25.96
CA GLY A 116 -8.48 28.93 25.14
C GLY A 116 -9.24 29.58 23.98
N GLN A 117 -8.71 30.65 23.38
CA GLN A 117 -9.26 31.27 22.18
C GLN A 117 -8.32 31.03 21.00
N LEU A 118 -8.74 30.10 20.13
CA LEU A 118 -8.13 29.86 18.83
C LEU A 118 -8.21 31.12 17.97
N LEU A 119 -7.11 31.87 17.87
CA LEU A 119 -6.95 32.87 16.80
C LEU A 119 -7.03 32.13 15.45
N ALA A 120 -8.05 32.46 14.66
CA ALA A 120 -8.21 31.93 13.31
C ALA A 120 -6.99 32.30 12.44
N PRO A 121 -6.62 31.48 11.44
CA PRO A 121 -5.48 31.75 10.58
C PRO A 121 -5.69 33.08 9.84
N LYS A 122 -4.71 33.98 9.89
CA LYS A 122 -4.65 35.17 9.01
C LYS A 122 -4.70 34.70 7.55
N LEU A 123 -5.81 35.00 6.86
CA LEU A 123 -5.89 34.88 5.41
C LEU A 123 -4.94 35.91 4.76
N PRO A 124 -4.23 35.57 3.68
CA PRO A 124 -3.21 36.45 3.09
C PRO A 124 -3.84 37.72 2.49
N GLU A 125 -3.41 38.89 3.01
CA GLU A 125 -3.81 40.26 2.62
C GLU A 125 -3.24 40.73 1.25
N LYS A 126 -3.12 39.85 0.25
CA LYS A 126 -2.69 40.31 -1.09
C LYS A 126 -3.71 39.96 -2.15
N ALA A 127 -4.42 41.01 -2.56
CA ALA A 127 -5.17 41.09 -3.81
C ALA A 127 -4.23 40.75 -4.98
N GLU A 128 -4.29 39.51 -5.48
CA GLU A 128 -3.80 39.20 -6.83
C GLU A 128 -4.91 39.57 -7.81
N SER A 129 -4.71 40.72 -8.46
CA SER A 129 -5.53 41.19 -9.58
C SER A 129 -5.55 40.14 -10.69
N ILE A 130 -6.72 39.54 -10.95
CA ILE A 130 -6.93 38.70 -12.12
C ILE A 130 -6.96 39.62 -13.35
N SER A 131 -5.82 39.71 -14.04
CA SER A 131 -5.69 40.41 -15.31
C SER A 131 -6.27 39.57 -16.45
N SER A 132 -7.33 40.08 -17.07
CA SER A 132 -7.76 39.86 -18.46
C SER A 132 -7.53 38.47 -19.05
N ALA A 133 -8.44 37.53 -18.76
CA ALA A 133 -8.66 36.36 -19.61
C ALA A 133 -9.80 36.68 -20.58
N SER A 134 -9.47 36.67 -21.86
CA SER A 134 -10.31 36.83 -23.04
C SER A 134 -11.30 35.67 -23.19
N GLU A 135 -12.56 36.00 -23.52
CA GLU A 135 -13.60 35.16 -24.13
C GLU A 135 -13.76 33.72 -23.61
N SER A 136 -14.00 33.60 -22.29
CA SER A 136 -14.77 32.49 -21.67
C SER A 136 -15.48 32.99 -20.40
N SER A 137 -16.33 34.01 -20.53
CA SER A 137 -16.86 34.78 -19.39
C SER A 137 -17.90 34.05 -18.52
N GLU A 138 -18.63 33.06 -19.06
CA GLU A 138 -19.75 32.43 -18.33
C GLU A 138 -19.31 31.37 -17.29
N ASP A 139 -18.25 30.61 -17.56
CA ASP A 139 -17.73 29.60 -16.62
C ASP A 139 -17.04 30.22 -15.40
N SER A 140 -16.36 31.36 -15.58
CA SER A 140 -15.63 32.05 -14.50
C SER A 140 -16.56 32.59 -13.41
N GLU A 141 -17.67 33.22 -13.80
CA GLU A 141 -18.67 33.73 -12.85
C GLU A 141 -19.36 32.60 -12.09
N SER A 142 -19.68 31.51 -12.79
CA SER A 142 -20.35 30.35 -12.20
C SER A 142 -19.47 29.61 -11.17
N VAL A 143 -18.17 29.46 -11.44
CA VAL A 143 -17.21 28.90 -10.48
C VAL A 143 -17.02 29.83 -9.28
N ALA A 144 -17.06 31.15 -9.48
CA ALA A 144 -16.97 32.12 -8.39
C ALA A 144 -18.15 32.01 -7.40
N ILE A 145 -19.37 31.82 -7.90
CA ILE A 145 -20.57 31.58 -7.08
C ILE A 145 -20.40 30.34 -6.21
N LEU A 146 -19.92 29.23 -6.78
CA LEU A 146 -19.70 27.99 -6.04
C LEU A 146 -18.64 28.18 -4.93
N LYS A 147 -17.50 28.82 -5.26
CA LYS A 147 -16.45 29.11 -4.27
C LYS A 147 -16.94 30.03 -3.16
N TYR A 148 -17.73 31.06 -3.48
CA TYR A 148 -18.38 31.92 -2.49
C TYR A 148 -19.34 31.12 -1.61
N THR A 149 -20.22 30.31 -2.21
CA THR A 149 -21.18 29.46 -1.51
C THR A 149 -20.47 28.53 -0.52
N VAL A 150 -19.38 27.88 -0.94
CA VAL A 150 -18.56 27.01 -0.09
C VAL A 150 -17.99 27.78 1.10
N ARG A 151 -17.36 28.94 0.89
CA ARG A 151 -16.76 29.75 1.96
C ARG A 151 -17.80 30.22 2.98
N THR A 152 -18.89 30.82 2.49
CA THR A 152 -19.98 31.36 3.33
C THR A 152 -20.69 30.26 4.12
N CYS A 153 -21.10 29.19 3.44
CA CYS A 153 -21.78 28.07 4.10
C CYS A 153 -20.85 27.36 5.09
N TYR A 154 -19.56 27.21 4.78
CA TYR A 154 -18.61 26.64 5.73
C TYR A 154 -18.44 27.50 6.98
N ALA A 155 -18.27 28.83 6.83
CA ALA A 155 -18.13 29.75 7.95
C ALA A 155 -19.33 29.67 8.92
N ILE A 156 -20.54 29.56 8.39
CA ILE A 156 -21.78 29.42 9.18
C ILE A 156 -21.92 27.99 9.74
N TRP A 157 -21.61 26.95 8.97
CA TRP A 157 -21.68 25.56 9.42
C TRP A 157 -20.72 25.29 10.59
N LYS A 158 -19.50 25.84 10.53
CA LYS A 158 -18.49 25.73 11.60
C LYS A 158 -18.97 26.32 12.93
N LYS A 159 -19.80 27.37 12.91
CA LYS A 159 -20.35 28.02 14.13
C LYS A 159 -21.32 27.12 14.92
N ARG A 160 -21.88 26.04 14.32
CA ARG A 160 -22.85 25.11 14.95
C ARG A 160 -24.07 25.82 15.58
N GLN A 161 -24.59 26.84 14.90
CA GLN A 161 -25.74 27.66 15.31
C GLN A 161 -27.02 27.26 14.54
N LYS A 162 -28.11 28.02 14.75
CA LYS A 162 -29.43 27.79 14.11
C LYS A 162 -29.37 27.67 12.58
N ASN A 163 -28.48 28.44 11.94
CA ASN A 163 -28.32 28.44 10.48
C ASN A 163 -27.36 27.35 9.97
N SER A 164 -26.70 26.58 10.85
CA SER A 164 -25.72 25.58 10.41
C SER A 164 -26.34 24.39 9.65
N GLU A 165 -27.59 24.03 9.91
CA GLU A 165 -28.28 23.01 9.10
C GLU A 165 -28.54 23.50 7.67
N ILE A 166 -28.94 24.77 7.51
CA ILE A 166 -29.15 25.40 6.20
C ILE A 166 -27.81 25.51 5.45
N ALA A 167 -26.76 25.91 6.16
CA ALA A 167 -25.42 26.01 5.61
C ALA A 167 -24.86 24.64 5.19
N LEU A 168 -25.10 23.57 5.98
CA LEU A 168 -24.75 22.21 5.58
C LEU A 168 -25.46 21.79 4.29
N LYS A 169 -26.75 22.15 4.13
CA LYS A 169 -27.47 21.90 2.87
C LYS A 169 -26.80 22.63 1.70
N GLY A 170 -26.34 23.87 1.89
CA GLY A 170 -25.56 24.59 0.87
C GLY A 170 -24.29 23.85 0.45
N LEU A 171 -23.50 23.37 1.42
CA LEU A 171 -22.31 22.56 1.15
C LEU A 171 -22.65 21.25 0.43
N MET A 172 -23.77 20.61 0.80
CA MET A 172 -24.24 19.39 0.16
C MET A 172 -24.73 19.60 -1.27
N ILE A 173 -25.34 20.75 -1.59
CA ILE A 173 -25.73 21.11 -2.97
C ILE A 173 -24.49 21.27 -3.84
N VAL A 174 -23.45 21.95 -3.33
CA VAL A 174 -22.18 22.05 -4.05
C VAL A 174 -21.55 20.67 -4.24
N LEU A 175 -21.58 19.81 -3.21
CA LEU A 175 -21.08 18.45 -3.34
C LEU A 175 -21.89 17.65 -4.37
N GLU A 176 -23.22 17.67 -4.33
CA GLU A 176 -24.08 17.01 -5.32
C GLU A 176 -23.71 17.41 -6.74
N LEU A 177 -23.49 18.70 -6.98
CA LEU A 177 -23.02 19.20 -8.27
C LEU A 177 -21.62 18.66 -8.64
N CYS A 178 -20.70 18.60 -7.69
CA CYS A 178 -19.38 18.00 -7.94
C CYS A 178 -19.49 16.51 -8.28
N LEU A 179 -20.42 15.79 -7.66
CA LEU A 179 -20.61 14.36 -7.87
C LEU A 179 -21.42 14.02 -9.13
N SER A 180 -22.22 14.94 -9.65
CA SER A 180 -22.94 14.74 -10.92
C SER A 180 -22.01 14.83 -12.14
N GLN A 181 -20.95 15.64 -12.07
CA GLN A 181 -19.91 15.74 -13.10
C GLN A 181 -18.49 15.80 -12.50
N PRO A 182 -17.94 14.68 -11.99
CA PRO A 182 -16.66 14.68 -11.27
C PRO A 182 -15.48 15.27 -12.06
N SER A 183 -15.38 15.00 -13.36
CA SER A 183 -14.27 15.51 -14.18
C SER A 183 -14.37 17.00 -14.48
N ALA A 184 -15.57 17.52 -14.74
CA ALA A 184 -15.77 18.93 -15.10
C ALA A 184 -15.75 19.87 -13.89
N ARG A 185 -15.82 19.32 -12.66
CA ARG A 185 -16.01 20.08 -11.41
C ARG A 185 -14.92 19.80 -10.36
N ASP A 186 -13.76 19.29 -10.78
CA ASP A 186 -12.61 19.01 -9.89
C ASP A 186 -12.14 20.25 -9.11
N ASP A 187 -12.18 21.44 -9.73
CA ASP A 187 -11.81 22.69 -9.06
C ASP A 187 -12.77 23.06 -7.93
N ALA A 188 -14.08 22.88 -8.15
CA ALA A 188 -15.10 23.15 -7.13
C ALA A 188 -15.00 22.13 -5.98
N PHE A 189 -14.74 20.86 -6.31
CA PHE A 189 -14.49 19.82 -5.32
C PHE A 189 -13.23 20.09 -4.51
N SER A 190 -12.14 20.51 -5.16
CA SER A 190 -10.89 20.89 -4.51
C SER A 190 -11.09 22.08 -3.57
N ALA A 191 -11.79 23.13 -4.01
CA ALA A 191 -12.13 24.28 -3.18
C ALA A 191 -12.99 23.89 -1.96
N LEU A 192 -13.93 22.94 -2.12
CA LEU A 192 -14.70 22.39 -1.01
C LEU A 192 -13.79 21.71 0.03
N LEU A 193 -12.89 20.82 -0.39
CA LEU A 193 -11.99 20.10 0.52
C LEU A 193 -10.98 21.01 1.21
N GLU A 194 -10.44 21.99 0.49
CA GLU A 194 -9.52 22.98 1.05
C GLU A 194 -10.20 23.82 2.13
N THR A 195 -11.42 24.28 1.84
CA THR A 195 -12.21 25.09 2.79
C THR A 195 -12.58 24.28 4.04
N LEU A 196 -12.94 22.99 3.89
CA LEU A 196 -13.26 22.10 5.02
C LEU A 196 -12.05 21.85 5.94
N GLY A 197 -10.84 21.77 5.38
CA GLY A 197 -9.60 21.64 6.16
C GLY A 197 -9.58 20.42 7.10
N TYR A 198 -9.51 20.66 8.42
CA TYR A 198 -9.54 19.61 9.45
C TYR A 198 -10.97 19.13 9.80
N ASN A 199 -12.01 19.82 9.31
CA ASN A 199 -13.41 19.48 9.58
C ASN A 199 -13.98 18.44 8.59
N THR A 200 -13.18 17.94 7.65
CA THR A 200 -13.55 16.91 6.67
C THR A 200 -14.17 15.68 7.33
N VAL A 201 -13.59 15.18 8.43
CA VAL A 201 -14.11 14.02 9.17
C VAL A 201 -15.54 14.26 9.67
N THR A 202 -15.81 15.44 10.23
CA THR A 202 -17.14 15.80 10.73
C THR A 202 -18.13 15.97 9.57
N PHE A 203 -17.67 16.54 8.46
CA PHE A 203 -18.47 16.71 7.24
C PHE A 203 -18.88 15.35 6.65
N TRP A 204 -17.94 14.43 6.47
CA TRP A 204 -18.21 13.10 5.92
C TRP A 204 -19.20 12.30 6.77
N LYS A 205 -19.08 12.35 8.10
CA LYS A 205 -20.04 11.72 9.02
C LYS A 205 -21.47 12.21 8.81
N ALA A 206 -21.65 13.47 8.43
CA ALA A 206 -22.97 14.05 8.17
C ALA A 206 -23.50 13.74 6.76
N VAL A 207 -22.63 13.73 5.76
CA VAL A 207 -23.03 13.76 4.33
C VAL A 207 -23.06 12.38 3.67
N VAL A 208 -22.10 11.49 3.96
CA VAL A 208 -22.05 10.13 3.40
C VAL A 208 -23.37 9.36 3.56
N PRO A 209 -24.09 9.42 4.70
CA PRO A 209 -25.39 8.77 4.79
C PRO A 209 -26.41 9.21 3.74
N GLN A 210 -26.42 10.49 3.37
CA GLN A 210 -27.35 11.04 2.39
C GLN A 210 -27.01 10.57 0.98
N ILE A 211 -25.71 10.49 0.66
CA ILE A 211 -25.22 9.91 -0.59
C ILE A 211 -25.66 8.45 -0.73
N TYR A 212 -25.48 7.64 0.32
CA TYR A 212 -25.93 6.24 0.30
C TYR A 212 -27.45 6.10 0.16
N ASN A 213 -28.22 6.93 0.86
CA ASN A 213 -29.67 6.94 0.72
C ASN A 213 -30.09 7.30 -0.71
N SER A 214 -29.38 8.24 -1.35
CA SER A 214 -29.63 8.63 -2.73
C SER A 214 -29.38 7.48 -3.70
N ASP A 215 -28.20 6.83 -3.61
CA ASP A 215 -27.86 5.71 -4.47
C ASP A 215 -28.85 4.54 -4.31
N LEU A 216 -29.29 4.26 -3.08
CA LEU A 216 -30.25 3.19 -2.80
C LEU A 216 -31.71 3.53 -3.18
N SER A 217 -32.11 4.80 -3.13
CA SER A 217 -33.52 5.20 -3.32
C SER A 217 -33.79 5.71 -4.74
N TYR A 218 -32.78 6.29 -5.37
CA TYR A 218 -32.88 6.94 -6.67
C TYR A 218 -31.91 6.36 -7.71
N ALA A 219 -31.15 5.30 -7.36
CA ALA A 219 -30.18 4.65 -8.24
C ALA A 219 -29.10 5.60 -8.78
N THR A 220 -28.74 6.63 -8.01
CA THR A 220 -27.61 7.51 -8.34
C THR A 220 -26.27 6.78 -8.23
N GLN A 221 -25.21 7.38 -8.77
CA GLN A 221 -23.83 6.87 -8.71
C GLN A 221 -22.93 7.73 -7.80
N TYR A 222 -23.51 8.47 -6.86
CA TYR A 222 -22.80 9.48 -6.08
C TYR A 222 -21.75 8.87 -5.15
N ARG A 223 -21.93 7.64 -4.68
CA ARG A 223 -20.89 6.95 -3.90
C ARG A 223 -19.64 6.68 -4.73
N GLU A 224 -19.79 6.19 -5.95
CA GLU A 224 -18.66 5.90 -6.83
C GLU A 224 -18.01 7.20 -7.31
N ALA A 225 -18.82 8.21 -7.64
CA ALA A 225 -18.36 9.54 -7.98
C ALA A 225 -17.53 10.17 -6.84
N LEU A 226 -17.99 10.09 -5.58
CA LEU A 226 -17.28 10.64 -4.44
C LEU A 226 -15.89 10.03 -4.27
N LEU A 227 -15.79 8.72 -4.45
CA LEU A 227 -14.52 8.01 -4.33
C LEU A 227 -13.58 8.37 -5.45
N PHE A 228 -14.08 8.42 -6.69
CA PHE A 228 -13.28 8.88 -7.80
C PHE A 228 -12.81 10.33 -7.59
N SER A 229 -13.68 11.26 -7.16
CA SER A 229 -13.30 12.64 -6.86
C SER A 229 -12.23 12.73 -5.76
N LEU A 230 -12.34 11.92 -4.70
CA LEU A 230 -11.32 11.86 -3.64
C LEU A 230 -9.99 11.27 -4.15
N VAL A 231 -10.06 10.24 -5.01
CA VAL A 231 -8.87 9.65 -5.64
C VAL A 231 -8.20 10.66 -6.56
N LEU A 232 -8.96 11.35 -7.41
CA LEU A 232 -8.47 12.40 -8.29
C LEU A 232 -7.79 13.51 -7.47
N TYR A 233 -8.44 13.96 -6.39
CA TYR A 233 -7.87 14.93 -5.48
C TYR A 233 -6.57 14.45 -4.82
N ASP A 234 -6.53 13.22 -4.29
CA ASP A 234 -5.36 12.64 -3.62
C ASP A 234 -4.18 12.45 -4.59
N VAL A 235 -4.46 12.03 -5.84
CA VAL A 235 -3.48 11.91 -6.92
C VAL A 235 -2.88 13.28 -7.26
N ASN A 236 -3.73 14.28 -7.48
CA ASN A 236 -3.30 15.62 -7.90
C ASN A 236 -2.55 16.36 -6.79
N HIS A 237 -2.98 16.24 -5.53
CA HIS A 237 -2.49 17.07 -4.42
C HIS A 237 -1.57 16.37 -3.41
N SER A 238 -1.24 15.09 -3.63
CA SER A 238 -0.48 14.26 -2.68
C SER A 238 -1.09 14.26 -1.27
N LYS A 239 -2.41 14.11 -1.20
CA LYS A 239 -3.18 14.03 0.04
C LYS A 239 -3.69 12.60 0.26
N ASN A 240 -4.27 12.36 1.43
CA ASN A 240 -4.87 11.08 1.82
C ASN A 240 -6.32 11.30 2.30
N ARG A 241 -7.09 12.16 1.63
CA ARG A 241 -8.49 12.47 1.99
C ARG A 241 -9.39 11.25 1.88
N LEU A 242 -9.05 10.30 1.01
CA LEU A 242 -9.74 9.02 0.94
C LEU A 242 -9.62 8.22 2.26
N ARG A 243 -8.45 8.26 2.91
CA ARG A 243 -8.27 7.61 4.22
C ARG A 243 -9.04 8.32 5.33
N GLU A 244 -9.12 9.64 5.27
CA GLU A 244 -9.94 10.43 6.21
C GLU A 244 -11.42 10.05 6.10
N LEU A 245 -11.93 9.83 4.88
CA LEU A 245 -13.30 9.32 4.66
C LEU A 245 -13.51 7.97 5.36
N TYR A 246 -12.56 7.03 5.21
CA TYR A 246 -12.67 5.71 5.84
C TYR A 246 -12.55 5.74 7.36
N ALA A 247 -11.72 6.63 7.91
CA ALA A 247 -11.66 6.87 9.35
C ALA A 247 -12.94 7.54 9.86
N ALA A 248 -13.55 8.43 9.07
CA ALA A 248 -14.77 9.13 9.43
C ALA A 248 -15.99 8.23 9.44
N VAL A 249 -16.13 7.33 8.45
CA VAL A 249 -17.28 6.44 8.29
C VAL A 249 -16.81 4.99 8.15
N PRO A 250 -16.60 4.29 9.28
CA PRO A 250 -16.23 2.88 9.28
C PRO A 250 -17.23 2.04 8.47
N GLY A 251 -16.72 1.14 7.63
CA GLY A 251 -17.51 0.24 6.78
C GLY A 251 -17.74 0.71 5.34
N VAL A 252 -17.58 2.01 5.03
CA VAL A 252 -17.59 2.50 3.62
C VAL A 252 -16.53 1.77 2.80
N ARG A 253 -15.35 1.56 3.37
CA ARG A 253 -14.27 0.79 2.74
C ARG A 253 -14.68 -0.64 2.39
N GLN A 254 -15.28 -1.38 3.33
CA GLN A 254 -15.68 -2.78 3.14
C GLN A 254 -16.81 -2.92 2.11
N SER A 255 -17.83 -2.05 2.21
CA SER A 255 -18.92 -1.91 1.23
C SER A 255 -18.39 -1.76 -0.20
N MET A 256 -17.31 -1.01 -0.38
CA MET A 256 -16.71 -0.72 -1.69
C MET A 256 -15.84 -1.84 -2.26
N LEU A 257 -15.14 -2.58 -1.40
CA LEU A 257 -14.39 -3.78 -1.78
C LEU A 257 -15.32 -4.97 -2.13
N GLY A 258 -16.65 -4.79 -2.08
CA GLY A 258 -17.63 -5.84 -2.33
C GLY A 258 -17.83 -6.80 -1.14
N ILE A 259 -17.02 -6.66 -0.09
CA ILE A 259 -17.13 -7.43 1.14
C ILE A 259 -18.38 -6.96 1.88
N ARG A 260 -19.44 -7.80 1.88
CA ARG A 260 -20.69 -7.55 2.61
C ARG A 260 -21.44 -6.28 2.16
N ALA A 261 -21.29 -5.85 0.91
CA ALA A 261 -21.90 -4.61 0.40
C ALA A 261 -23.42 -4.51 0.65
N LYS A 262 -24.15 -5.62 0.45
CA LYS A 262 -25.59 -5.70 0.73
C LYS A 262 -25.91 -5.59 2.22
N GLN A 263 -25.21 -6.34 3.07
CA GLN A 263 -25.37 -6.30 4.52
C GLN A 263 -24.99 -4.93 5.12
N PHE A 264 -23.96 -4.25 4.60
CA PHE A 264 -23.62 -2.90 5.00
C PHE A 264 -24.75 -1.93 4.65
N GLY A 265 -25.27 -1.98 3.41
CA GLY A 265 -26.40 -1.15 2.98
C GLY A 265 -27.63 -1.34 3.88
N GLU A 266 -27.99 -2.58 4.21
CA GLU A 266 -29.12 -2.93 5.07
C GLU A 266 -28.91 -2.50 6.54
N ARG A 267 -27.75 -2.83 7.14
CA ARG A 267 -27.40 -2.46 8.52
C ARG A 267 -27.30 -0.95 8.70
N TYR A 268 -26.72 -0.26 7.73
CA TYR A 268 -26.60 1.20 7.74
C TYR A 268 -27.97 1.87 7.61
N ARG A 269 -28.86 1.35 6.75
CA ARG A 269 -30.26 1.80 6.66
C ARG A 269 -31.01 1.58 7.97
N HIS A 270 -30.77 0.45 8.66
CA HIS A 270 -31.33 0.17 9.98
C HIS A 270 -30.86 1.18 11.05
N LEU A 271 -29.56 1.49 11.07
CA LEU A 271 -28.98 2.51 11.94
C LEU A 271 -29.59 3.89 11.66
N GLN A 272 -29.78 4.24 10.38
CA GLN A 272 -30.43 5.49 9.95
C GLN A 272 -31.91 5.54 10.35
N MET A 273 -32.67 4.46 10.18
CA MET A 273 -34.07 4.40 10.63
C MET A 273 -34.18 4.54 12.15
N LYS A 274 -33.24 3.97 12.93
CA LYS A 274 -33.16 4.20 14.39
C LYS A 274 -32.89 5.67 14.72
N ILE A 275 -31.93 6.32 14.05
CA ILE A 275 -31.61 7.76 14.26
C ILE A 275 -32.76 8.68 13.81
N ALA A 276 -33.43 8.37 12.70
CA ALA A 276 -34.57 9.14 12.20
C ALA A 276 -35.78 9.00 13.14
N ARG A 277 -36.04 7.80 13.68
CA ARG A 277 -37.08 7.58 14.69
C ARG A 277 -36.78 8.34 15.98
N SER A 278 -35.54 8.36 16.45
CA SER A 278 -35.19 9.12 17.66
C SER A 278 -35.39 10.64 17.46
N ARG A 279 -35.12 11.18 16.26
CA ARG A 279 -35.40 12.59 15.90
C ARG A 279 -36.89 12.88 15.66
N ALA A 280 -37.66 11.92 15.15
CA ALA A 280 -39.11 12.07 14.99
C ALA A 280 -39.82 12.06 16.35
N SER A 281 -39.39 11.18 17.27
CA SER A 281 -39.84 11.16 18.66
C SER A 281 -39.49 12.45 19.40
N SER A 282 -38.33 13.07 19.14
CA SER A 282 -38.00 14.37 19.74
C SER A 282 -38.86 15.52 19.21
N ARG A 283 -39.34 15.47 17.95
CA ARG A 283 -40.29 16.46 17.39
C ARG A 283 -41.74 16.25 17.84
N MET A 284 -42.17 15.02 18.08
CA MET A 284 -43.48 14.79 18.72
C MET A 284 -43.47 15.16 20.20
N SER A 285 -42.32 14.98 20.87
CA SER A 285 -42.12 15.39 22.25
C SER A 285 -42.09 16.91 22.44
N SER A 286 -41.82 17.72 21.42
CA SER A 286 -41.84 19.19 21.56
C SER A 286 -43.26 19.79 21.59
N LYS A 287 -44.32 18.98 21.47
CA LYS A 287 -45.72 19.41 21.68
C LYS A 287 -46.28 19.07 23.07
N MET A 288 -45.57 18.27 23.87
CA MET A 288 -45.95 17.97 25.25
C MET A 288 -44.83 18.41 26.18
N GLY A 289 -45.20 19.32 27.08
CA GLY A 289 -44.28 20.10 27.90
C GLY A 289 -43.23 19.28 28.65
N SER A 290 -42.04 19.87 28.69
CA SER A 290 -41.06 19.88 29.76
C SER A 290 -41.34 18.98 30.97
N GLU A 291 -40.65 17.85 31.04
CA GLU A 291 -39.74 17.45 32.14
C GLU A 291 -39.26 16.02 31.86
N GLU A 292 -37.94 15.81 32.03
CA GLU A 292 -37.28 14.51 32.22
C GLU A 292 -37.36 13.46 31.08
N ASN A 293 -36.25 13.31 30.32
CA ASN A 293 -35.48 12.06 30.16
C ASN A 293 -34.42 12.17 29.05
N LEU A 294 -33.18 12.46 29.45
CA LEU A 294 -31.97 12.40 28.63
C LEU A 294 -31.07 11.24 29.11
N PRO A 295 -31.31 10.00 28.65
CA PRO A 295 -30.18 9.07 28.47
C PRO A 295 -30.34 8.16 27.24
N ALA A 296 -30.32 8.71 26.02
CA ALA A 296 -30.39 7.91 24.79
C ALA A 296 -29.15 7.96 23.88
N MET A 297 -28.11 8.76 24.19
CA MET A 297 -26.88 8.78 23.37
C MET A 297 -25.82 7.75 23.79
N ALA A 298 -25.74 7.35 25.07
CA ALA A 298 -24.70 6.44 25.53
C ALA A 298 -24.97 4.96 25.16
N SER A 299 -26.23 4.55 24.99
CA SER A 299 -26.58 3.19 24.55
C SER A 299 -26.37 2.98 23.04
N MET A 300 -26.25 4.04 22.24
CA MET A 300 -26.04 3.92 20.78
C MET A 300 -24.68 3.35 20.37
N MET A 301 -23.68 3.34 21.26
CA MET A 301 -22.35 2.78 20.95
C MET A 301 -22.22 1.29 21.26
N ASN A 302 -23.09 0.70 22.10
CA ASN A 302 -22.95 -0.71 22.52
C ASN A 302 -23.83 -1.70 21.74
N ASP A 303 -24.85 -1.24 20.99
CA ASP A 303 -25.73 -2.13 20.21
C ASP A 303 -25.28 -2.35 18.76
N VAL A 304 -24.00 -2.07 18.44
CA VAL A 304 -23.34 -2.71 17.29
C VAL A 304 -22.86 -4.08 17.72
N VAL A 305 -23.80 -4.90 18.21
CA VAL A 305 -23.62 -6.33 18.33
C VAL A 305 -23.66 -6.83 16.89
N PHE A 306 -22.52 -7.24 16.36
CA PHE A 306 -22.49 -7.99 15.12
C PHE A 306 -23.27 -9.28 15.41
N ASP A 307 -24.51 -9.40 14.95
CA ASP A 307 -25.22 -10.68 15.02
C ASP A 307 -24.34 -11.74 14.36
N GLU A 308 -23.80 -12.62 15.21
CA GLU A 308 -23.10 -13.84 14.86
C GLU A 308 -24.15 -14.84 14.38
N GLU A 309 -24.52 -14.79 13.10
CA GLU A 309 -25.10 -15.99 12.49
C GLU A 309 -24.05 -17.11 12.53
N PRO A 310 -24.47 -18.35 12.84
CA PRO A 310 -23.59 -19.42 13.24
C PRO A 310 -22.57 -19.67 12.15
N HIS A 311 -21.30 -19.50 12.51
CA HIS A 311 -20.15 -19.68 11.65
C HIS A 311 -20.26 -21.01 10.89
N THR A 312 -20.77 -20.96 9.67
CA THR A 312 -20.41 -21.93 8.65
C THR A 312 -18.90 -21.82 8.57
N GLN A 313 -18.23 -22.88 9.00
CA GLN A 313 -16.78 -23.00 9.07
C GLN A 313 -16.19 -22.75 7.68
N SER A 314 -15.94 -21.49 7.34
CA SER A 314 -14.93 -21.17 6.36
C SER A 314 -13.62 -21.40 7.10
N PRO A 315 -12.74 -22.31 6.66
CA PRO A 315 -11.43 -22.47 7.25
C PRO A 315 -10.82 -21.07 7.34
N LEU A 316 -10.29 -20.71 8.51
CA LEU A 316 -9.56 -19.47 8.72
C LEU A 316 -8.47 -19.40 7.65
N VAL A 317 -8.75 -18.68 6.55
CA VAL A 317 -7.88 -18.47 5.37
C VAL A 317 -7.02 -19.69 5.04
N ASP A 318 -7.40 -20.45 4.01
CA ASP A 318 -6.55 -21.48 3.42
C ASP A 318 -5.07 -21.03 3.33
N MET A 319 -4.26 -21.49 4.30
CA MET A 319 -2.81 -21.25 4.39
C MET A 319 -2.06 -22.23 3.48
N SER A 320 -2.77 -23.10 2.74
CA SER A 320 -2.16 -24.13 1.90
C SER A 320 -1.23 -23.53 0.85
N HIS A 321 -0.10 -24.21 0.74
CA HIS A 321 1.11 -23.81 0.04
C HIS A 321 0.98 -24.01 -1.46
N ASP A 322 0.81 -22.92 -2.19
CA ASP A 322 1.35 -22.78 -3.54
C ASP A 322 2.05 -21.44 -3.62
N LYS A 323 2.95 -21.29 -4.60
CA LYS A 323 3.61 -20.01 -4.93
C LYS A 323 2.62 -18.84 -4.74
N GLN A 324 3.11 -17.73 -4.19
CA GLN A 324 2.28 -16.54 -3.95
C GLN A 324 1.42 -16.25 -5.19
N ARG A 325 0.09 -16.33 -5.03
CA ARG A 325 -0.85 -16.11 -6.12
C ARG A 325 -0.63 -14.73 -6.73
N VAL A 326 -0.47 -14.68 -8.04
CA VAL A 326 -0.19 -13.45 -8.79
C VAL A 326 -1.47 -12.91 -9.41
N ILE A 327 -1.72 -11.63 -9.16
CA ILE A 327 -2.75 -10.84 -9.85
C ILE A 327 -2.03 -9.92 -10.82
N ASN A 328 -1.98 -10.34 -12.07
CA ASN A 328 -1.40 -9.57 -13.16
C ASN A 328 -2.41 -8.53 -13.67
N VAL A 329 -1.98 -7.28 -13.86
CA VAL A 329 -2.83 -6.18 -14.29
C VAL A 329 -2.18 -5.42 -15.43
N SER A 330 -2.83 -5.42 -16.59
CA SER A 330 -2.29 -4.78 -17.79
C SER A 330 -3.39 -4.17 -18.66
N ASN A 331 -3.04 -3.11 -19.39
CA ASN A 331 -3.94 -2.58 -20.42
C ASN A 331 -4.16 -3.59 -21.56
N ALA A 332 -3.10 -4.28 -21.99
CA ALA A 332 -3.17 -5.28 -23.04
C ALA A 332 -3.67 -6.63 -22.48
N PRO A 333 -4.70 -7.25 -23.06
CA PRO A 333 -5.21 -8.54 -22.62
C PRO A 333 -4.32 -9.70 -23.09
N PRO A 334 -4.35 -10.86 -22.39
CA PRO A 334 -3.63 -12.05 -22.80
C PRO A 334 -4.29 -12.78 -23.97
N VAL A 335 -5.51 -12.38 -24.32
CA VAL A 335 -6.33 -13.00 -25.36
C VAL A 335 -6.96 -11.93 -26.22
N SER A 336 -7.19 -12.25 -27.50
CA SER A 336 -8.09 -11.49 -28.36
C SER A 336 -9.45 -12.17 -28.38
N ILE A 337 -10.51 -11.39 -28.26
CA ILE A 337 -11.88 -11.87 -28.32
C ILE A 337 -12.53 -11.28 -29.58
N SER A 338 -13.07 -12.15 -30.43
CA SER A 338 -13.72 -11.76 -31.68
C SER A 338 -15.05 -12.46 -31.83
N ARG A 339 -16.06 -11.75 -32.37
CA ARG A 339 -17.35 -12.34 -32.73
C ARG A 339 -17.28 -12.84 -34.18
N LYS A 340 -17.56 -14.13 -34.40
CA LYS A 340 -17.67 -14.71 -35.75
C LYS A 340 -18.94 -14.20 -36.44
N THR A 341 -18.98 -14.28 -37.77
CA THR A 341 -20.17 -13.99 -38.59
C THR A 341 -21.39 -14.82 -38.21
N SER A 342 -21.18 -16.00 -37.60
CA SER A 342 -22.23 -16.85 -37.01
C SER A 342 -22.84 -16.31 -35.71
N GLY A 343 -22.37 -15.17 -35.20
CA GLY A 343 -22.76 -14.60 -33.91
C GLY A 343 -21.99 -15.15 -32.71
N SER A 344 -21.25 -16.27 -32.86
CA SER A 344 -20.50 -16.93 -31.79
C SER A 344 -19.21 -16.21 -31.42
N TRP A 345 -18.88 -16.18 -30.13
CA TRP A 345 -17.62 -15.63 -29.62
C TRP A 345 -16.46 -16.63 -29.79
N GLU A 346 -15.30 -16.14 -30.21
CA GLU A 346 -14.04 -16.88 -30.29
C GLU A 346 -12.97 -16.18 -29.46
N ILE A 347 -12.30 -16.95 -28.62
CA ILE A 347 -11.15 -16.52 -27.81
C ILE A 347 -9.87 -17.11 -28.40
N LYS A 348 -8.87 -16.27 -28.66
CA LYS A 348 -7.55 -16.69 -29.13
C LYS A 348 -6.48 -16.15 -28.19
N GLN A 349 -5.48 -16.96 -27.87
CA GLN A 349 -4.32 -16.51 -27.10
C GLN A 349 -3.60 -15.39 -27.87
N GLY A 350 -3.29 -14.30 -27.17
CA GLY A 350 -2.51 -13.20 -27.70
C GLY A 350 -1.05 -13.60 -27.84
N SER A 351 -0.37 -13.04 -28.84
CA SER A 351 1.05 -13.31 -29.13
C SER A 351 1.95 -12.10 -28.87
N GLY A 352 1.51 -11.13 -28.07
CA GLY A 352 2.25 -9.90 -27.79
C GLY A 352 3.41 -10.12 -26.81
N GLY A 353 4.41 -9.24 -26.83
CA GLY A 353 5.60 -9.35 -25.98
C GLY A 353 5.30 -9.41 -24.47
N LEU A 354 4.33 -8.63 -24.00
CA LEU A 354 3.86 -8.70 -22.61
C LEU A 354 3.22 -10.05 -22.27
N VAL A 355 2.43 -10.61 -23.21
CA VAL A 355 1.82 -11.93 -23.01
C VAL A 355 2.89 -12.99 -22.94
N ALA A 356 3.83 -12.99 -23.88
CA ALA A 356 4.93 -13.95 -23.90
C ALA A 356 5.76 -13.92 -22.61
N CYS A 357 6.03 -12.75 -22.02
CA CYS A 357 6.83 -12.67 -20.80
C CYS A 357 6.08 -12.96 -19.51
N VAL A 358 4.79 -12.67 -19.42
CA VAL A 358 4.02 -12.89 -18.20
C VAL A 358 3.36 -14.28 -18.17
N ASP A 359 3.09 -14.90 -19.34
CA ASP A 359 2.44 -16.21 -19.44
C ASP A 359 3.14 -17.33 -18.65
N PRO A 360 4.48 -17.45 -18.58
CA PRO A 360 5.15 -18.48 -17.77
C PRO A 360 4.77 -18.41 -16.29
N VAL A 361 4.63 -17.20 -15.75
CA VAL A 361 4.18 -16.97 -14.36
C VAL A 361 2.70 -17.30 -14.23
N MET A 362 1.87 -16.82 -15.16
CA MET A 362 0.42 -16.95 -15.05
C MET A 362 -0.04 -18.40 -15.20
N SER A 363 0.56 -19.14 -16.13
CA SER A 363 0.25 -20.54 -16.42
C SER A 363 0.75 -21.52 -15.34
N ALA A 364 1.62 -21.06 -14.42
CA ALA A 364 2.12 -21.89 -13.33
C ALA A 364 1.06 -22.23 -12.26
N ASP A 365 0.05 -21.38 -12.08
CA ASP A 365 -1.07 -21.61 -11.15
C ASP A 365 -2.40 -21.11 -11.75
N LYS A 366 -3.39 -22.00 -11.83
CA LYS A 366 -4.74 -21.69 -12.32
C LYS A 366 -5.50 -20.70 -11.43
N LYS A 367 -5.09 -20.53 -10.16
CA LYS A 367 -5.65 -19.54 -9.24
C LYS A 367 -5.16 -18.13 -9.55
N ASN A 368 -4.10 -17.96 -10.35
CA ASN A 368 -3.63 -16.64 -10.79
C ASN A 368 -4.73 -15.89 -11.57
N ILE A 369 -4.69 -14.57 -11.50
CA ILE A 369 -5.71 -13.70 -12.11
C ILE A 369 -5.05 -12.71 -13.05
N TRP A 370 -5.52 -12.64 -14.30
CA TRP A 370 -5.18 -11.60 -15.25
C TRP A 370 -6.33 -10.60 -15.37
N LEU A 371 -6.10 -9.36 -14.94
CA LEU A 371 -7.00 -8.23 -15.10
C LEU A 371 -6.57 -7.39 -16.30
N SER A 372 -7.48 -7.23 -17.27
CA SER A 372 -7.21 -6.42 -18.46
C SER A 372 -8.49 -5.86 -19.08
N ASN A 373 -8.36 -4.78 -19.86
CA ASN A 373 -9.46 -4.35 -20.73
C ASN A 373 -9.46 -5.24 -21.98
N LEU A 374 -10.56 -5.96 -22.22
CA LEU A 374 -10.69 -6.91 -23.34
C LEU A 374 -11.07 -6.24 -24.68
N GLY A 375 -11.13 -4.90 -24.73
CA GLY A 375 -11.59 -4.12 -25.89
C GLY A 375 -13.10 -4.14 -26.10
N VAL A 376 -13.86 -4.73 -25.16
CA VAL A 376 -15.34 -4.70 -25.17
C VAL A 376 -15.78 -3.40 -24.52
N ASN A 377 -15.95 -2.36 -25.33
CA ASN A 377 -16.35 -1.05 -24.86
C ASN A 377 -17.86 -0.87 -25.02
N MET A 378 -18.53 -0.36 -23.98
CA MET A 378 -19.96 -0.05 -24.03
C MET A 378 -20.19 1.28 -24.76
N GLN A 379 -21.09 1.32 -25.75
CA GLN A 379 -21.66 2.57 -26.27
C GLN A 379 -22.77 3.09 -25.35
N GLU A 380 -23.04 4.41 -25.41
CA GLU A 380 -23.91 5.19 -24.52
C GLU A 380 -25.37 4.72 -24.33
N GLU A 381 -25.86 3.68 -25.02
CA GLU A 381 -27.27 3.25 -24.91
C GLU A 381 -27.63 2.57 -23.56
N LEU A 382 -26.69 2.39 -22.62
CA LEU A 382 -26.96 1.83 -21.28
C LEU A 382 -27.09 2.91 -20.18
N LYS A 383 -27.83 3.99 -20.43
CA LYS A 383 -28.08 5.03 -19.39
C LYS A 383 -28.88 4.58 -18.16
N GLU A 384 -29.34 3.32 -18.06
CA GLU A 384 -30.19 2.90 -16.93
C GLU A 384 -29.72 1.68 -16.09
N HIS A 385 -28.58 1.02 -16.37
CA HIS A 385 -28.25 -0.23 -15.65
C HIS A 385 -26.79 -0.33 -15.14
N SER A 386 -26.66 -0.86 -13.92
CA SER A 386 -25.55 -0.79 -12.94
C SER A 386 -24.18 -1.36 -13.33
N THR A 387 -23.10 -0.72 -12.85
CA THR A 387 -21.67 -1.12 -12.98
C THR A 387 -21.01 -1.68 -11.70
N SER A 388 -21.77 -2.04 -10.65
CA SER A 388 -21.18 -2.77 -9.52
C SER A 388 -20.70 -4.14 -10.00
N THR A 389 -19.60 -4.74 -9.51
CA THR A 389 -19.08 -6.02 -10.04
C THR A 389 -19.38 -7.22 -9.13
N ASN A 390 -19.57 -8.42 -9.70
CA ASN A 390 -19.68 -9.68 -8.97
C ASN A 390 -18.29 -10.19 -8.53
N SER A 391 -18.23 -11.36 -7.88
CA SER A 391 -16.97 -11.97 -7.41
C SER A 391 -15.97 -12.33 -8.51
N LEU A 392 -16.36 -12.26 -9.79
CA LEU A 392 -15.49 -12.45 -10.96
C LEU A 392 -15.06 -11.10 -11.59
N GLY A 393 -15.38 -9.96 -10.98
CA GLY A 393 -15.09 -8.64 -11.55
C GLY A 393 -16.04 -8.22 -12.69
N LEU A 394 -17.08 -9.00 -12.98
CA LEU A 394 -18.06 -8.67 -14.03
C LEU A 394 -19.15 -7.76 -13.48
N PRO A 395 -19.66 -6.77 -14.23
CA PRO A 395 -20.79 -5.97 -13.77
C PRO A 395 -22.00 -6.84 -13.33
N LEU A 396 -22.62 -6.52 -12.20
CA LEU A 396 -23.87 -7.00 -11.63
C LEU A 396 -24.98 -6.45 -12.51
N ILE A 397 -25.06 -7.02 -13.69
CA ILE A 397 -26.13 -6.80 -14.64
C ILE A 397 -27.24 -7.76 -14.21
N LYS A 398 -28.48 -7.28 -14.10
CA LYS A 398 -29.63 -8.19 -13.94
C LYS A 398 -29.51 -9.26 -15.03
N GLN A 399 -29.71 -10.53 -14.69
CA GLN A 399 -29.55 -11.67 -15.60
C GLN A 399 -30.24 -11.46 -16.98
N ALA A 400 -31.33 -10.67 -17.02
CA ALA A 400 -32.04 -10.26 -18.22
C ALA A 400 -31.24 -9.37 -19.20
N CYS A 401 -30.29 -8.56 -18.74
CA CYS A 401 -29.52 -7.62 -19.57
C CYS A 401 -28.10 -8.14 -19.90
N ALA A 402 -27.70 -9.31 -19.38
CA ALA A 402 -26.38 -9.88 -19.66
C ALA A 402 -26.17 -10.16 -21.16
N GLY A 403 -27.23 -10.51 -21.89
CA GLY A 403 -27.15 -10.71 -23.35
C GLY A 403 -26.88 -9.41 -24.14
N GLU A 404 -27.35 -8.26 -23.65
CA GLU A 404 -27.26 -6.98 -24.34
C GLU A 404 -25.93 -6.25 -24.07
N VAL A 405 -25.44 -6.30 -22.82
CA VAL A 405 -24.16 -5.69 -22.45
C VAL A 405 -22.97 -6.35 -23.14
N PHE A 406 -23.11 -7.63 -23.50
CA PHE A 406 -22.10 -8.37 -24.27
C PHE A 406 -22.34 -8.37 -25.79
N CYS A 407 -23.23 -7.52 -26.32
CA CYS A 407 -23.54 -7.46 -27.77
C CYS A 407 -23.20 -6.12 -28.46
N VAL A 408 -22.41 -5.24 -27.86
CA VAL A 408 -22.04 -3.95 -28.47
C VAL A 408 -20.74 -4.08 -29.27
N LEU A 409 -20.75 -4.89 -30.34
CA LEU A 409 -19.83 -4.78 -31.49
C LEU A 409 -20.64 -5.18 -32.74
N GLU A 410 -20.90 -4.17 -33.58
CA GLU A 410 -21.61 -4.20 -34.87
C GLU A 410 -23.03 -4.82 -34.90
N ARG A 411 -24.04 -3.94 -34.99
CA ARG A 411 -25.34 -4.25 -35.60
C ARG A 411 -25.11 -4.52 -37.10
N ASN A 412 -24.68 -5.73 -37.46
CA ASN A 412 -24.90 -6.21 -38.81
C ASN A 412 -26.38 -6.58 -38.99
N GLU A 413 -26.93 -6.07 -40.08
CA GLU A 413 -28.32 -6.00 -40.42
C GLU A 413 -29.02 -7.37 -40.46
N LYS A 414 -30.32 -7.36 -40.14
CA LYS A 414 -31.32 -8.44 -40.26
C LYS A 414 -31.18 -9.60 -39.26
N LYS A 415 -31.92 -9.48 -38.15
CA LYS A 415 -32.33 -10.65 -37.34
C LYS A 415 -33.25 -11.54 -38.19
N GLU A 416 -32.71 -12.60 -38.77
CA GLU A 416 -33.54 -13.77 -39.10
C GLU A 416 -33.96 -14.44 -37.79
N GLU A 417 -35.23 -14.84 -37.68
CA GLU A 417 -35.74 -15.56 -36.51
C GLU A 417 -34.98 -16.88 -36.31
N LEU A 418 -34.09 -16.91 -35.33
CA LEU A 418 -33.33 -18.10 -34.96
C LEU A 418 -34.28 -19.19 -34.45
N THR A 419 -34.12 -20.41 -34.95
CA THR A 419 -34.84 -21.60 -34.45
C THR A 419 -34.52 -21.86 -32.96
N PRO A 420 -35.37 -22.57 -32.20
CA PRO A 420 -35.12 -22.84 -30.77
C PRO A 420 -33.77 -23.53 -30.48
N LYS A 421 -33.28 -24.37 -31.40
CA LYS A 421 -31.94 -24.95 -31.33
C LYS A 421 -30.83 -23.90 -31.50
N GLN A 422 -31.00 -22.94 -32.40
CA GLN A 422 -30.05 -21.85 -32.59
C GLN A 422 -30.06 -20.87 -31.41
N GLN A 423 -31.23 -20.58 -30.81
CA GLN A 423 -31.33 -19.78 -29.58
C GLN A 423 -30.66 -20.48 -28.38
N ALA A 424 -30.83 -21.80 -28.24
CA ALA A 424 -30.13 -22.56 -27.20
C ALA A 424 -28.60 -22.50 -27.37
N VAL A 425 -28.11 -22.69 -28.60
CA VAL A 425 -26.67 -22.58 -28.94
C VAL A 425 -26.14 -21.16 -28.73
N GLU A 426 -26.93 -20.12 -29.03
CA GLU A 426 -26.55 -18.73 -28.79
C GLU A 426 -26.51 -18.40 -27.29
N SER A 427 -27.44 -18.94 -26.50
CA SER A 427 -27.46 -18.78 -25.03
C SER A 427 -26.29 -19.50 -24.33
N ASP A 428 -25.94 -20.70 -24.80
CA ASP A 428 -24.80 -21.49 -24.32
C ASP A 428 -23.44 -20.84 -24.68
N MET A 429 -23.41 -19.94 -25.67
CA MET A 429 -22.19 -19.30 -26.19
C MET A 429 -22.14 -17.77 -25.98
N SER A 430 -22.76 -17.28 -24.90
CA SER A 430 -22.53 -15.93 -24.40
C SER A 430 -21.05 -15.67 -24.08
N LEU A 431 -20.59 -14.41 -24.13
CA LEU A 431 -19.22 -14.04 -23.77
C LEU A 431 -18.83 -14.58 -22.38
N LEU A 432 -19.79 -14.56 -21.44
CA LEU A 432 -19.62 -15.11 -20.10
C LEU A 432 -19.32 -16.61 -20.10
N SER A 433 -19.98 -17.39 -20.96
CA SER A 433 -19.72 -18.82 -21.13
C SER A 433 -18.32 -19.07 -21.68
N VAL A 434 -17.88 -18.27 -22.66
CA VAL A 434 -16.53 -18.34 -23.22
C VAL A 434 -15.47 -18.04 -22.16
N LEU A 435 -15.66 -16.97 -21.37
CA LEU A 435 -14.75 -16.62 -20.27
C LEU A 435 -14.75 -17.69 -19.16
N ASN A 436 -15.91 -18.21 -18.77
CA ASN A 436 -16.00 -19.30 -17.79
C ASN A 436 -15.31 -20.58 -18.28
N THR A 437 -15.41 -20.88 -19.58
CA THR A 437 -14.73 -22.03 -20.19
C THR A 437 -13.22 -21.83 -20.21
N TYR A 438 -12.75 -20.62 -20.52
CA TYR A 438 -11.32 -20.27 -20.44
C TYR A 438 -10.79 -20.44 -19.00
N ASN A 439 -11.48 -19.86 -18.01
CA ASN A 439 -11.10 -19.89 -16.59
C ASN A 439 -11.10 -21.30 -15.98
N LYS A 440 -11.79 -22.28 -16.59
CA LYS A 440 -11.74 -23.69 -16.16
C LYS A 440 -10.46 -24.40 -16.61
N HIS A 441 -9.86 -23.98 -17.73
CA HIS A 441 -8.72 -24.65 -18.35
C HIS A 441 -7.39 -23.88 -18.17
N SER A 442 -7.47 -22.56 -17.94
CA SER A 442 -6.33 -21.65 -17.78
C SER A 442 -6.38 -20.93 -16.42
N TYR A 443 -5.52 -19.92 -16.24
CA TYR A 443 -5.65 -18.91 -15.18
C TYR A 443 -6.93 -18.08 -15.36
N GLN A 444 -7.33 -17.37 -14.31
CA GLN A 444 -8.58 -16.59 -14.32
C GLN A 444 -8.39 -15.29 -15.12
N LEU A 445 -9.23 -15.07 -16.12
CA LEU A 445 -9.30 -13.83 -16.88
C LEU A 445 -10.48 -12.99 -16.39
N ASN A 446 -10.18 -11.84 -15.80
CA ASN A 446 -11.19 -10.92 -15.27
C ASN A 446 -11.16 -9.60 -16.07
N PRO A 447 -12.26 -9.23 -16.77
CA PRO A 447 -12.29 -8.01 -17.56
C PRO A 447 -12.39 -6.77 -16.68
N VAL A 448 -11.67 -5.72 -17.05
CA VAL A 448 -11.90 -4.35 -16.56
C VAL A 448 -12.69 -3.61 -17.62
N VAL A 449 -13.94 -3.26 -17.30
CA VAL A 449 -14.84 -2.54 -18.20
C VAL A 449 -14.55 -1.05 -18.11
N VAL A 450 -14.27 -0.43 -19.26
CA VAL A 450 -14.04 1.01 -19.41
C VAL A 450 -15.03 1.51 -20.47
N ASN A 451 -15.63 2.69 -20.27
CA ASN A 451 -16.47 3.28 -21.31
C ASN A 451 -15.61 3.70 -22.52
N GLN A 452 -16.22 3.79 -23.70
CA GLN A 452 -15.50 4.04 -24.93
C GLN A 452 -14.77 5.40 -24.93
N ASP A 453 -15.39 6.44 -24.38
CA ASP A 453 -14.84 7.80 -24.40
C ASP A 453 -13.63 7.95 -23.48
N ASP A 454 -13.69 7.45 -22.25
CA ASP A 454 -12.54 7.40 -21.35
C ASP A 454 -11.46 6.52 -21.97
N TYR A 455 -11.78 5.35 -22.56
CA TYR A 455 -10.77 4.51 -23.20
C TYR A 455 -10.06 5.24 -24.34
N ASN A 456 -10.80 5.88 -25.24
CA ASN A 456 -10.26 6.65 -26.36
C ASN A 456 -9.38 7.81 -25.87
N THR A 457 -9.84 8.53 -24.85
CA THR A 457 -9.16 9.70 -24.31
C THR A 457 -7.91 9.33 -23.52
N TYR A 458 -7.96 8.28 -22.69
CA TYR A 458 -6.80 7.81 -21.93
C TYR A 458 -5.76 7.14 -22.84
N TYR A 459 -6.18 6.30 -23.79
CA TYR A 459 -5.27 5.54 -24.64
C TYR A 459 -4.73 6.41 -25.78
N GLY A 460 -5.59 7.08 -26.54
CA GLY A 460 -5.19 7.98 -27.63
C GLY A 460 -4.56 9.29 -27.12
N GLY A 461 -5.06 9.82 -26.00
CA GLY A 461 -4.61 11.07 -25.39
C GLY A 461 -3.37 10.91 -24.51
N ILE A 462 -3.54 10.89 -23.19
CA ILE A 462 -2.38 10.92 -22.26
C ILE A 462 -1.38 9.79 -22.52
N SER A 463 -1.84 8.57 -22.78
CA SER A 463 -0.94 7.44 -23.01
C SER A 463 -0.13 7.61 -24.30
N ASN A 464 -0.76 7.62 -25.48
CA ASN A 464 -0.03 7.62 -26.76
C ASN A 464 0.29 9.02 -27.31
N GLY A 465 -0.50 10.04 -26.97
CA GLY A 465 -0.30 11.42 -27.40
C GLY A 465 0.68 12.21 -26.53
N LEU A 466 0.89 11.83 -25.27
CA LEU A 466 1.82 12.51 -24.35
C LEU A 466 2.91 11.59 -23.81
N LEU A 467 2.56 10.57 -23.02
CA LEU A 467 3.52 9.75 -22.28
C LEU A 467 4.44 8.94 -23.18
N TRP A 468 3.90 8.30 -24.24
CA TRP A 468 4.71 7.54 -25.19
C TRP A 468 5.83 8.38 -25.83
N PRO A 469 5.54 9.49 -26.56
CA PRO A 469 6.59 10.31 -27.13
C PRO A 469 7.48 10.98 -26.06
N ALA A 470 6.91 11.43 -24.94
CA ALA A 470 7.69 12.04 -23.87
C ALA A 470 8.72 11.07 -23.29
N LEU A 471 8.32 9.88 -22.85
CA LEU A 471 9.21 8.91 -22.19
C LEU A 471 10.25 8.31 -23.16
N HIS A 472 10.00 8.36 -24.46
CA HIS A 472 10.99 8.05 -25.51
C HIS A 472 11.90 9.25 -25.88
N ASN A 473 11.78 10.39 -25.21
CA ASN A 473 12.51 11.63 -25.49
C ASN A 473 12.28 12.19 -26.91
N LEU A 474 11.05 12.11 -27.41
CA LEU A 474 10.67 12.60 -28.73
C LEU A 474 9.57 13.67 -28.61
N PRO A 475 9.88 14.85 -28.02
CA PRO A 475 8.90 15.89 -27.76
C PRO A 475 8.19 16.41 -29.03
N GLN A 476 8.82 16.29 -30.20
CA GLN A 476 8.24 16.67 -31.49
C GLN A 476 7.02 15.83 -31.90
N TYR A 477 6.81 14.66 -31.29
CA TYR A 477 5.64 13.80 -31.51
C TYR A 477 4.61 13.89 -30.38
N ILE A 478 4.85 14.71 -29.35
CA ILE A 478 3.81 15.03 -28.36
C ILE A 478 2.71 15.81 -29.07
N SER A 479 1.45 15.42 -28.85
CA SER A 479 0.31 16.09 -29.46
C SER A 479 0.31 17.59 -29.12
N PRO A 480 0.29 18.50 -30.11
CA PRO A 480 0.29 19.95 -29.88
C PRO A 480 -0.90 20.44 -29.05
N CYS A 481 -1.99 19.67 -29.01
CA CYS A 481 -3.17 20.03 -28.22
C CYS A 481 -2.89 20.06 -26.71
N PHE A 482 -1.83 19.42 -26.22
CA PHE A 482 -1.43 19.46 -24.80
C PHE A 482 -0.68 20.73 -24.39
N ASP A 483 -0.49 21.68 -25.31
CA ASP A 483 -0.10 23.04 -24.96
C ASP A 483 -1.27 23.82 -24.34
N ASP A 484 -2.51 23.39 -24.55
CA ASP A 484 -3.69 23.87 -23.85
C ASP A 484 -3.83 23.19 -22.46
N PRO A 485 -3.69 23.94 -21.35
CA PRO A 485 -3.82 23.38 -19.99
C PRO A 485 -5.20 22.79 -19.68
N GLU A 486 -6.28 23.34 -20.26
CA GLU A 486 -7.64 22.89 -19.98
C GLU A 486 -7.88 21.50 -20.59
N LEU A 487 -7.55 21.34 -21.87
CA LEU A 487 -7.60 20.05 -22.54
C LEU A 487 -6.66 19.02 -21.91
N LEU A 488 -5.44 19.41 -21.51
CA LEU A 488 -4.52 18.53 -20.80
C LEU A 488 -5.15 18.01 -19.50
N ARG A 489 -5.83 18.87 -18.73
CA ARG A 489 -6.49 18.49 -17.49
C ARG A 489 -7.68 17.56 -17.74
N GLU A 490 -8.50 17.82 -18.75
CA GLU A 490 -9.62 16.95 -19.10
C GLU A 490 -9.15 15.52 -19.44
N GLN A 491 -8.15 15.41 -20.31
CA GLN A 491 -7.61 14.09 -20.70
C GLN A 491 -6.86 13.41 -19.54
N TRP A 492 -6.22 14.19 -18.67
CA TRP A 492 -5.63 13.69 -17.43
C TRP A 492 -6.68 13.06 -16.51
N CYS A 493 -7.85 13.69 -16.35
CA CYS A 493 -8.95 13.12 -15.57
C CYS A 493 -9.39 11.75 -16.11
N ALA A 494 -9.47 11.58 -17.43
CA ALA A 494 -9.77 10.28 -18.05
C ALA A 494 -8.68 9.24 -17.73
N TYR A 495 -7.39 9.63 -17.81
CA TYR A 495 -6.26 8.76 -17.44
C TYR A 495 -6.32 8.30 -15.97
N VAL A 496 -6.61 9.22 -15.04
CA VAL A 496 -6.79 8.91 -13.62
C VAL A 496 -7.99 7.98 -13.42
N ARG A 497 -9.09 8.20 -14.13
CA ARG A 497 -10.31 7.39 -14.02
C ARG A 497 -10.09 5.96 -14.48
N VAL A 498 -9.42 5.75 -15.61
CA VAL A 498 -9.07 4.39 -16.06
C VAL A 498 -8.18 3.70 -15.03
N ASN A 499 -7.14 4.37 -14.53
CA ASN A 499 -6.29 3.84 -13.45
C ASN A 499 -7.08 3.49 -12.19
N TYR A 500 -8.06 4.33 -11.80
CA TYR A 500 -8.96 4.06 -10.68
C TYR A 500 -9.79 2.79 -10.91
N LEU A 501 -10.35 2.59 -12.11
CA LEU A 501 -11.11 1.37 -12.43
C LEU A 501 -10.24 0.12 -12.34
N PHE A 502 -9.02 0.15 -12.87
CA PHE A 502 -8.07 -0.96 -12.74
C PHE A 502 -7.69 -1.22 -11.28
N ALA A 503 -7.34 -0.17 -10.54
CA ALA A 503 -6.94 -0.26 -9.13
C ALA A 503 -8.05 -0.86 -8.24
N ILE A 504 -9.30 -0.42 -8.41
CA ILE A 504 -10.44 -0.93 -7.64
C ILE A 504 -10.72 -2.39 -7.98
N ASN A 505 -10.69 -2.76 -9.27
CA ASN A 505 -10.90 -4.14 -9.68
C ASN A 505 -9.79 -5.07 -9.18
N ALA A 506 -8.53 -4.62 -9.20
CA ALA A 506 -7.41 -5.35 -8.63
C ALA A 506 -7.57 -5.54 -7.11
N ALA A 507 -7.90 -4.47 -6.38
CA ALA A 507 -8.13 -4.55 -4.94
C ALA A 507 -9.29 -5.50 -4.58
N ARG A 508 -10.38 -5.51 -5.35
CA ARG A 508 -11.54 -6.41 -5.16
C ARG A 508 -11.20 -7.89 -5.37
N ASN A 509 -10.26 -8.19 -6.26
CA ASN A 509 -9.84 -9.57 -6.56
C ASN A 509 -8.68 -10.06 -5.67
N SER A 510 -8.08 -9.14 -4.91
CA SER A 510 -6.91 -9.41 -4.06
C SER A 510 -7.27 -9.92 -2.66
N ARG A 511 -6.37 -10.75 -2.14
CA ARG A 511 -6.25 -11.17 -0.75
C ARG A 511 -4.94 -10.61 -0.19
N ALA A 512 -4.79 -10.61 1.14
CA ALA A 512 -3.62 -10.03 1.79
C ALA A 512 -2.28 -10.72 1.42
N GLN A 513 -2.30 -12.01 1.06
CA GLN A 513 -1.14 -12.75 0.57
C GLN A 513 -0.77 -12.45 -0.88
N ASP A 514 -1.68 -11.98 -1.72
CA ASP A 514 -1.44 -11.98 -3.17
C ASP A 514 -0.37 -10.97 -3.55
N PHE A 515 0.37 -11.27 -4.61
CA PHE A 515 1.23 -10.29 -5.27
C PHE A 515 0.49 -9.65 -6.43
N ILE A 516 0.37 -8.33 -6.42
CA ILE A 516 -0.30 -7.61 -7.50
C ILE A 516 0.75 -7.00 -8.41
N TRP A 517 0.78 -7.44 -9.67
CA TRP A 517 1.77 -7.03 -10.65
C TRP A 517 1.14 -6.11 -11.69
N ILE A 518 1.45 -4.82 -11.63
CA ILE A 518 0.94 -3.80 -12.55
C ILE A 518 1.95 -3.57 -13.67
N HIS A 519 1.48 -3.51 -14.92
CA HIS A 519 2.35 -3.33 -16.08
C HIS A 519 2.13 -2.03 -16.86
N ASP A 520 3.26 -1.40 -17.12
CA ASP A 520 3.51 -0.40 -18.15
C ASP A 520 2.90 0.99 -17.93
N TYR A 521 3.34 1.95 -18.76
CA TYR A 521 3.05 3.39 -18.63
C TYR A 521 1.56 3.76 -18.65
N HIS A 522 0.69 2.84 -19.01
CA HIS A 522 -0.76 2.93 -18.96
C HIS A 522 -1.31 3.03 -17.53
N LEU A 523 -0.70 2.31 -16.58
CA LEU A 523 -1.30 2.03 -15.26
C LEU A 523 -0.44 2.54 -14.09
N MET A 524 0.35 3.60 -14.31
CA MET A 524 1.33 4.10 -13.33
C MET A 524 0.72 4.65 -12.03
N LEU A 525 -0.58 4.97 -11.99
CA LEU A 525 -1.24 5.50 -10.80
C LEU A 525 -1.84 4.42 -9.90
N CYS A 526 -1.94 3.17 -10.38
CA CYS A 526 -2.64 2.11 -9.68
C CYS A 526 -2.09 1.86 -8.27
N GLY A 527 -0.76 1.84 -8.08
CA GLY A 527 -0.13 1.59 -6.78
C GLY A 527 -0.52 2.62 -5.72
N GLN A 528 -0.55 3.91 -6.08
CA GLN A 528 -0.99 4.97 -5.18
C GLN A 528 -2.46 4.81 -4.80
N ILE A 529 -3.33 4.56 -5.79
CA ILE A 529 -4.78 4.43 -5.57
C ILE A 529 -5.04 3.22 -4.67
N MET A 530 -4.44 2.08 -4.97
CA MET A 530 -4.62 0.84 -4.22
C MET A 530 -4.12 0.95 -2.78
N ARG A 531 -2.96 1.56 -2.52
CA ARG A 531 -2.47 1.73 -1.13
C ARG A 531 -3.25 2.76 -0.33
N SER A 532 -3.93 3.69 -0.99
CA SER A 532 -4.92 4.55 -0.33
C SER A 532 -6.16 3.77 0.11
N LEU A 533 -6.53 2.71 -0.62
CA LEU A 533 -7.61 1.78 -0.26
C LEU A 533 -7.19 0.80 0.84
N GLU A 534 -6.04 0.14 0.66
CA GLU A 534 -5.49 -0.86 1.58
C GLU A 534 -3.96 -0.75 1.61
N SER A 535 -3.41 -0.29 2.74
CA SER A 535 -1.97 0.01 2.89
C SER A 535 -1.07 -1.22 2.86
N SER A 536 -1.63 -2.39 3.20
CA SER A 536 -0.91 -3.66 3.37
C SER A 536 -0.68 -4.43 2.07
N LEU A 537 -1.28 -4.02 0.94
CA LEU A 537 -1.13 -4.70 -0.35
C LEU A 537 0.33 -4.70 -0.81
N ASP A 538 0.79 -5.85 -1.30
CA ASP A 538 2.08 -5.97 -1.98
C ASP A 538 1.90 -5.78 -3.48
N ILE A 539 2.42 -4.66 -3.99
CA ILE A 539 2.16 -4.20 -5.35
C ILE A 539 3.49 -3.90 -6.05
N GLY A 540 3.80 -4.68 -7.08
CA GLY A 540 4.90 -4.42 -7.99
C GLY A 540 4.46 -3.67 -9.24
N PHE A 541 5.34 -2.84 -9.78
CA PHE A 541 5.16 -2.22 -11.10
C PHE A 541 6.34 -2.55 -12.01
N PHE A 542 6.07 -2.80 -13.29
CA PHE A 542 7.11 -3.00 -14.28
C PHE A 542 6.88 -2.09 -15.49
N ILE A 543 7.87 -1.25 -15.81
CA ILE A 543 7.84 -0.41 -17.00
C ILE A 543 8.58 -1.09 -18.16
N HIS A 544 7.88 -1.28 -19.27
CA HIS A 544 8.43 -1.99 -20.43
C HIS A 544 9.07 -1.06 -21.47
N ILE A 545 8.64 0.20 -21.47
CA ILE A 545 9.18 1.25 -22.33
C ILE A 545 10.34 1.99 -21.65
N PRO A 546 11.13 2.80 -22.38
CA PRO A 546 12.12 3.68 -21.76
C PRO A 546 11.51 4.64 -20.74
N PHE A 547 12.33 5.11 -19.80
CA PHE A 547 11.99 6.22 -18.92
C PHE A 547 12.99 7.36 -19.14
N GLN A 548 12.88 8.02 -20.29
CA GLN A 548 13.79 9.09 -20.71
C GLN A 548 13.03 10.36 -21.12
N PRO A 549 12.27 11.00 -20.21
CA PRO A 549 11.55 12.22 -20.56
C PRO A 549 12.48 13.39 -20.94
N PRO A 550 12.03 14.34 -21.78
CA PRO A 550 12.79 15.54 -22.09
C PRO A 550 12.99 16.42 -20.84
N ALA A 551 14.03 17.25 -20.83
CA ALA A 551 14.46 18.01 -19.65
C ALA A 551 13.37 18.95 -19.07
N ASN A 552 12.44 19.42 -19.89
CA ASN A 552 11.31 20.27 -19.52
C ASN A 552 10.02 19.49 -19.21
N PHE A 553 10.02 18.15 -19.22
CA PHE A 553 8.80 17.35 -18.99
C PHE A 553 8.16 17.67 -17.63
N MET A 554 8.98 17.72 -16.57
CA MET A 554 8.53 18.01 -15.20
C MET A 554 8.01 19.43 -15.01
N THR A 555 8.43 20.38 -15.86
CA THR A 555 8.00 21.79 -15.78
C THR A 555 6.83 22.08 -16.71
N LYS A 556 6.89 21.62 -17.96
CA LYS A 556 5.86 21.84 -18.99
C LYS A 556 4.59 21.03 -18.73
N TYR A 557 4.72 19.75 -18.36
CA TYR A 557 3.58 18.85 -18.16
C TYR A 557 3.41 18.48 -16.68
N LYS A 558 3.66 19.44 -15.79
CA LYS A 558 3.65 19.22 -14.33
C LYS A 558 2.37 18.54 -13.83
N THR A 559 1.20 18.90 -14.37
CA THR A 559 -0.12 18.30 -14.05
C THR A 559 -0.12 16.77 -14.16
N VAL A 560 0.65 16.22 -15.10
CA VAL A 560 0.75 14.78 -15.37
C VAL A 560 2.01 14.20 -14.75
N ALA A 561 3.15 14.87 -14.95
CA ALA A 561 4.47 14.39 -14.57
C ALA A 561 4.63 14.24 -13.05
N ASP A 562 4.22 15.24 -12.27
CA ASP A 562 4.42 15.27 -10.82
C ASP A 562 3.59 14.18 -10.08
N PRO A 563 2.28 13.98 -10.39
CA PRO A 563 1.54 12.84 -9.87
C PRO A 563 2.10 11.48 -10.26
N ILE A 564 2.54 11.29 -11.52
CA ILE A 564 3.12 10.02 -11.97
C ILE A 564 4.39 9.68 -11.17
N MET A 565 5.29 10.64 -11.00
CA MET A 565 6.53 10.43 -10.24
C MET A 565 6.25 10.02 -8.79
N ARG A 566 5.29 10.68 -8.13
CA ARG A 566 4.88 10.30 -6.77
C ARG A 566 4.19 8.94 -6.72
N ALA A 567 3.35 8.63 -7.70
CA ALA A 567 2.61 7.37 -7.73
C ALA A 567 3.51 6.16 -7.93
N LEU A 568 4.56 6.30 -8.74
CA LEU A 568 5.59 5.25 -8.91
C LEU A 568 6.33 4.94 -7.59
N LEU A 569 6.46 5.92 -6.70
CA LEU A 569 7.02 5.73 -5.35
C LEU A 569 6.04 5.11 -4.35
N ARG A 570 4.79 4.82 -4.75
CA ARG A 570 3.81 4.13 -3.90
C ARG A 570 3.78 2.62 -4.12
N PHE A 571 4.40 2.07 -5.16
CA PHE A 571 4.58 0.62 -5.30
C PHE A 571 5.57 0.07 -4.26
N THR A 572 5.45 -1.20 -3.87
CA THR A 572 6.46 -1.88 -3.04
C THR A 572 7.79 -1.96 -3.80
N LYS A 573 7.70 -2.30 -5.09
CA LYS A 573 8.84 -2.52 -5.96
C LYS A 573 8.55 -2.11 -7.41
N VAL A 574 9.53 -1.49 -8.07
CA VAL A 574 9.47 -1.05 -9.47
C VAL A 574 10.63 -1.66 -10.26
N GLY A 575 10.32 -2.31 -11.37
CA GLY A 575 11.29 -2.89 -12.29
C GLY A 575 11.45 -2.04 -13.56
N PHE A 576 12.69 -1.85 -13.97
CA PHE A 576 13.08 -1.20 -15.23
C PHE A 576 13.84 -2.18 -16.12
N GLN A 577 13.82 -1.96 -17.44
CA GLN A 577 14.60 -2.77 -18.38
C GLN A 577 16.11 -2.50 -18.28
N THR A 578 16.50 -1.26 -17.99
CA THR A 578 17.92 -0.83 -18.01
C THR A 578 18.26 0.06 -16.81
N SER A 579 19.54 0.05 -16.40
CA SER A 579 20.07 0.99 -15.40
C SER A 579 19.94 2.44 -15.86
N ARG A 580 20.13 2.70 -17.16
CA ARG A 580 19.93 4.01 -17.79
C ARG A 580 18.55 4.61 -17.47
N ASP A 581 17.48 3.80 -17.56
CA ASP A 581 16.10 4.26 -17.32
C ASP A 581 15.80 4.43 -15.83
N ARG A 582 16.22 3.47 -15.00
CA ARG A 582 16.12 3.54 -13.53
C ARG A 582 16.83 4.79 -13.00
N ASP A 583 18.06 5.04 -13.43
CA ASP A 583 18.88 6.14 -12.92
C ASP A 583 18.35 7.50 -13.37
N THR A 584 17.77 7.60 -14.58
CA THR A 584 17.04 8.81 -15.01
C THR A 584 15.84 9.06 -14.10
N PHE A 585 15.05 8.04 -13.78
CA PHE A 585 13.94 8.16 -12.82
C PHE A 585 14.43 8.65 -11.45
N VAL A 586 15.48 8.03 -10.89
CA VAL A 586 16.06 8.43 -9.59
C VAL A 586 16.53 9.88 -9.60
N LYS A 587 17.21 10.33 -10.66
CA LYS A 587 17.65 11.74 -10.82
C LYS A 587 16.47 12.71 -10.83
N LEU A 588 15.38 12.35 -11.50
CA LEU A 588 14.17 13.18 -11.54
C LEU A 588 13.48 13.24 -10.18
N VAL A 589 13.40 12.11 -9.45
CA VAL A 589 12.89 12.08 -8.07
C VAL A 589 13.72 12.99 -7.18
N ALA A 590 15.04 12.82 -7.16
CA ALA A 590 15.96 13.61 -6.33
C ALA A 590 15.84 15.13 -6.61
N LYS A 591 15.61 15.50 -7.87
CA LYS A 591 15.53 16.90 -8.31
C LYS A 591 14.17 17.55 -8.04
N HIS A 592 13.06 16.82 -8.19
CA HIS A 592 11.72 17.41 -8.24
C HIS A 592 10.81 17.01 -7.09
N ILE A 593 11.04 15.87 -6.44
CA ILE A 593 10.20 15.35 -5.36
C ILE A 593 10.86 15.63 -4.00
N LYS A 594 10.24 16.51 -3.22
CA LYS A 594 10.72 16.91 -1.89
C LYS A 594 10.49 15.79 -0.87
N ARG A 595 11.21 15.84 0.26
CA ARG A 595 11.07 14.88 1.39
C ARG A 595 11.32 13.43 0.98
N THR A 596 12.31 13.24 0.11
CA THR A 596 12.77 11.93 -0.32
C THR A 596 14.06 11.57 0.39
N LYS A 597 14.18 10.31 0.82
CA LYS A 597 15.44 9.70 1.24
C LYS A 597 15.78 8.63 0.21
N ILE A 598 16.96 8.72 -0.40
CA ILE A 598 17.39 7.81 -1.46
C ILE A 598 18.65 7.09 -0.98
N GLU A 599 18.59 5.77 -0.99
CA GLU A 599 19.69 4.88 -0.63
C GLU A 599 19.99 3.95 -1.80
N TYR A 600 21.26 3.67 -2.06
CA TYR A 600 21.70 2.74 -3.11
C TYR A 600 22.47 1.58 -2.48
N ASP A 601 22.04 0.36 -2.81
CA ASP A 601 22.68 -0.88 -2.43
C ASP A 601 23.41 -1.43 -3.66
N SER A 602 24.74 -1.28 -3.68
CA SER A 602 25.59 -1.71 -4.81
C SER A 602 25.70 -3.23 -4.92
N ARG A 603 25.43 -3.99 -3.85
CA ARG A 603 25.48 -5.46 -3.86
C ARG A 603 24.28 -6.04 -4.60
N LEU A 604 23.11 -5.41 -4.42
CA LEU A 604 21.86 -5.84 -5.05
C LEU A 604 21.51 -5.02 -6.31
N ASP A 605 22.37 -4.06 -6.69
CA ASP A 605 22.09 -3.04 -7.72
C ASP A 605 20.68 -2.45 -7.62
N ARG A 606 20.35 -1.94 -6.42
CA ARG A 606 19.00 -1.52 -6.06
C ARG A 606 18.99 -0.15 -5.41
N TYR A 607 18.05 0.69 -5.81
CA TYR A 607 17.71 1.90 -5.05
C TYR A 607 16.53 1.63 -4.11
N THR A 608 16.58 2.23 -2.93
CA THR A 608 15.46 2.31 -1.99
C THR A 608 15.11 3.78 -1.80
N ILE A 609 13.87 4.16 -2.09
CA ILE A 609 13.38 5.53 -1.95
C ILE A 609 12.24 5.57 -0.94
N GLU A 610 12.42 6.37 0.11
CA GLU A 610 11.37 6.72 1.07
C GLU A 610 10.74 8.07 0.69
N HIS A 611 9.41 8.15 0.59
CA HIS A 611 8.64 9.35 0.29
C HIS A 611 7.30 9.37 1.05
N ASP A 612 7.09 10.37 1.90
CA ASP A 612 5.90 10.50 2.77
C ASP A 612 5.61 9.24 3.62
N GLY A 613 6.66 8.61 4.18
CA GLY A 613 6.56 7.40 5.00
C GLY A 613 6.33 6.10 4.22
N TRP A 614 6.36 6.15 2.89
CA TRP A 614 6.30 4.98 2.03
C TRP A 614 7.65 4.69 1.43
N THR A 615 8.03 3.42 1.41
CA THR A 615 9.29 2.99 0.82
C THR A 615 9.02 2.16 -0.44
N CYS A 616 9.86 2.36 -1.46
CA CYS A 616 9.81 1.70 -2.75
C CYS A 616 11.21 1.24 -3.17
N SER A 617 11.33 0.00 -3.66
CA SER A 617 12.57 -0.55 -4.21
C SER A 617 12.59 -0.45 -5.74
N LEU A 618 13.71 -0.01 -6.31
CA LEU A 618 13.88 0.12 -7.76
C LEU A 618 15.01 -0.80 -8.24
N GLY A 619 14.71 -1.70 -9.17
CA GLY A 619 15.65 -2.68 -9.73
C GLY A 619 15.66 -2.71 -11.26
N VAL A 620 16.65 -3.39 -11.83
CA VAL A 620 16.84 -3.55 -13.28
C VAL A 620 16.70 -5.03 -13.63
N PHE A 621 15.78 -5.35 -14.53
CA PHE A 621 15.47 -6.72 -14.95
C PHE A 621 15.24 -6.74 -16.46
N PRO A 622 16.29 -6.98 -17.27
CA PRO A 622 16.18 -6.99 -18.72
C PRO A 622 15.30 -8.16 -19.19
N VAL A 623 14.12 -7.87 -19.76
CA VAL A 623 13.22 -8.93 -20.24
C VAL A 623 13.82 -9.66 -21.43
N SER A 624 13.49 -10.95 -21.56
CA SER A 624 14.00 -11.81 -22.64
C SER A 624 12.87 -12.45 -23.43
N ILE A 625 13.22 -13.39 -24.31
CA ILE A 625 12.29 -14.14 -25.16
C ILE A 625 12.17 -15.59 -24.71
N LYS A 626 11.06 -16.23 -25.06
CA LYS A 626 10.88 -17.68 -24.87
C LYS A 626 11.69 -18.45 -25.90
N ILE A 627 12.95 -18.73 -25.59
CA ILE A 627 13.97 -19.26 -26.52
C ILE A 627 13.50 -20.52 -27.26
N ALA A 628 12.89 -21.46 -26.55
CA ALA A 628 12.42 -22.72 -27.12
C ALA A 628 11.45 -22.50 -28.31
N ASP A 629 10.56 -21.50 -28.24
CA ASP A 629 9.58 -21.22 -29.28
C ASP A 629 10.24 -20.76 -30.59
N PHE A 630 11.41 -20.12 -30.50
CA PHE A 630 12.18 -19.66 -31.66
C PHE A 630 13.11 -20.76 -32.19
N VAL A 631 13.87 -21.39 -31.29
CA VAL A 631 14.85 -22.42 -31.66
C VAL A 631 14.19 -23.65 -32.28
N ASN A 632 13.01 -24.06 -31.81
CA ASN A 632 12.29 -25.20 -32.38
C ASN A 632 11.88 -24.96 -33.84
N ILE A 633 11.50 -23.72 -34.19
CA ILE A 633 11.17 -23.34 -35.55
C ILE A 633 12.46 -23.19 -36.38
N ALA A 634 13.49 -22.55 -35.83
CA ALA A 634 14.77 -22.34 -36.52
C ALA A 634 15.48 -23.67 -36.88
N LYS A 635 15.30 -24.71 -36.07
CA LYS A 635 15.85 -26.06 -36.31
C LYS A 635 14.99 -26.93 -37.25
N ASN A 636 13.79 -26.49 -37.62
CA ASN A 636 12.93 -27.26 -38.51
C ASN A 636 13.55 -27.31 -39.92
N PRO A 637 13.78 -28.50 -40.51
CA PRO A 637 14.34 -28.64 -41.85
C PRO A 637 13.59 -27.83 -42.93
N GLN A 638 12.25 -27.73 -42.82
CA GLN A 638 11.45 -26.96 -43.76
C GLN A 638 11.74 -25.47 -43.68
N THR A 639 11.98 -24.95 -42.46
CA THR A 639 12.32 -23.54 -42.23
C THR A 639 13.73 -23.21 -42.72
N ILE A 640 14.66 -24.16 -42.63
CA ILE A 640 16.01 -24.02 -43.20
C ILE A 640 15.95 -23.95 -44.73
N ILE A 641 15.20 -24.86 -45.38
CA ILE A 641 14.99 -24.83 -46.83
C ILE A 641 14.32 -23.52 -47.27
N GLU A 642 13.31 -23.07 -46.53
CA GLU A 642 12.63 -21.80 -46.80
C GLU A 642 13.59 -20.60 -46.67
N ALA A 643 14.47 -20.60 -45.67
CA ALA A 643 15.48 -19.55 -45.49
C ALA A 643 16.47 -19.46 -46.67
N GLU A 644 16.94 -20.61 -47.19
CA GLU A 644 17.80 -20.66 -48.37
C GLU A 644 17.11 -20.10 -49.62
N GLU A 645 15.84 -20.46 -49.83
CA GLU A 645 15.04 -19.96 -50.96
C GLU A 645 14.74 -18.45 -50.82
N ILE A 646 14.39 -17.98 -49.62
CA ILE A 646 14.20 -16.55 -49.32
C ILE A 646 15.47 -15.76 -49.65
N LYS A 647 16.63 -16.24 -49.19
CA LYS A 647 17.91 -15.56 -49.46
C LYS A 647 18.19 -15.48 -50.96
N LYS A 648 18.00 -16.59 -51.67
CA LYS A 648 18.17 -16.66 -53.12
C LYS A 648 17.20 -15.75 -53.87
N GLN A 649 15.95 -15.66 -53.43
CA GLN A 649 14.93 -14.80 -54.03
C GLN A 649 15.27 -13.32 -53.84
N ILE A 650 15.67 -12.92 -52.63
CA ILE A 650 15.99 -11.52 -52.30
C ILE A 650 17.28 -11.07 -52.98
N MET A 651 18.35 -11.87 -52.88
CA MET A 651 19.65 -11.52 -53.44
C MET A 651 19.69 -11.74 -54.96
N GLY A 652 18.87 -12.63 -55.50
CA GLY A 652 18.77 -12.88 -56.93
C GLY A 652 20.13 -13.17 -57.57
N ARG A 653 20.53 -12.31 -58.50
CA ARG A 653 21.83 -12.36 -59.19
C ARG A 653 22.87 -11.38 -58.65
N SER A 654 22.66 -10.74 -57.49
CA SER A 654 23.59 -9.76 -56.90
C SER A 654 25.06 -10.16 -57.02
N ALA A 655 25.94 -9.16 -57.09
CA ALA A 655 27.38 -9.40 -57.16
C ALA A 655 27.87 -10.25 -55.98
N ASP A 656 28.87 -11.09 -56.28
CA ASP A 656 29.52 -11.93 -55.29
C ASP A 656 30.07 -11.07 -54.13
N GLY A 657 29.93 -11.60 -52.91
CA GLY A 657 30.21 -10.87 -51.67
C GLY A 657 29.11 -9.92 -51.16
N GLY A 658 27.92 -9.90 -51.80
CA GLY A 658 26.75 -9.17 -51.29
C GLY A 658 26.17 -9.76 -50.00
N GLN A 659 25.66 -8.88 -49.14
CA GLN A 659 25.13 -9.20 -47.82
C GLN A 659 23.64 -8.82 -47.71
N LEU A 660 22.86 -9.71 -47.11
CA LEU A 660 21.47 -9.45 -46.76
C LEU A 660 21.37 -8.80 -45.37
N PHE A 661 21.04 -7.51 -45.35
CA PHE A 661 20.68 -6.79 -44.13
C PHE A 661 19.18 -6.96 -43.86
N PHE A 662 18.82 -7.43 -42.68
CA PHE A 662 17.42 -7.65 -42.29
C PHE A 662 17.04 -6.82 -41.08
N SER A 663 15.89 -6.16 -41.16
CA SER A 663 15.30 -5.40 -40.06
C SER A 663 13.81 -5.65 -39.99
N VAL A 664 13.29 -5.81 -38.78
CA VAL A 664 11.86 -6.01 -38.52
C VAL A 664 11.42 -5.24 -37.28
N GLU A 665 10.37 -4.44 -37.41
CA GLU A 665 9.77 -3.72 -36.29
C GLU A 665 8.35 -3.24 -36.61
N ARG A 666 7.71 -2.60 -35.63
CA ARG A 666 6.46 -1.84 -35.86
C ARG A 666 6.78 -0.58 -36.63
N PHE A 667 5.85 -0.11 -37.47
CA PHE A 667 6.02 1.14 -38.21
C PHE A 667 5.74 2.38 -37.34
N ASP A 668 6.60 2.57 -36.34
CA ASP A 668 6.50 3.56 -35.27
C ASP A 668 7.72 4.50 -35.28
N TYR A 669 7.52 5.78 -34.99
CA TYR A 669 8.58 6.79 -35.02
C TYR A 669 9.70 6.57 -33.99
N THR A 670 9.46 5.78 -32.95
CA THR A 670 10.49 5.40 -31.94
C THR A 670 11.55 4.45 -32.50
N LYS A 671 11.30 3.86 -33.67
CA LYS A 671 12.10 2.79 -34.27
C LYS A 671 13.23 3.27 -35.19
N GLY A 672 13.37 4.57 -35.41
CA GLY A 672 14.51 5.13 -36.14
C GLY A 672 14.59 4.69 -37.61
N ILE A 673 13.47 4.30 -38.23
CA ILE A 673 13.43 3.76 -39.59
C ILE A 673 13.86 4.83 -40.61
N SER A 674 13.39 6.06 -40.43
CA SER A 674 13.74 7.20 -41.29
C SER A 674 15.25 7.47 -41.29
N GLU A 675 15.86 7.52 -40.11
CA GLU A 675 17.30 7.71 -39.91
C GLU A 675 18.12 6.56 -40.52
N LYS A 676 17.67 5.32 -40.30
CA LYS A 676 18.26 4.13 -40.90
C LYS A 676 18.26 4.18 -42.43
N LEU A 677 17.13 4.55 -43.06
CA LEU A 677 17.06 4.67 -44.52
C LEU A 677 17.95 5.81 -45.05
N ARG A 678 18.02 6.95 -44.34
CA ARG A 678 18.94 8.05 -44.74
C ARG A 678 20.41 7.62 -44.63
N ALA A 679 20.77 6.88 -43.58
CA ALA A 679 22.10 6.28 -43.45
C ALA A 679 22.38 5.24 -44.54
N TRP A 680 21.36 4.46 -44.95
CA TRP A 680 21.46 3.50 -46.05
C TRP A 680 21.64 4.19 -47.41
N GLN A 681 20.98 5.33 -47.63
CA GLN A 681 21.25 6.18 -48.79
C GLN A 681 22.70 6.68 -48.78
N ARG A 682 23.17 7.19 -47.62
CA ARG A 682 24.53 7.69 -47.46
C ARG A 682 25.59 6.60 -47.65
N TYR A 683 25.30 5.37 -47.23
CA TYR A 683 26.15 4.20 -47.41
C TYR A 683 26.52 3.96 -48.88
N PHE A 684 25.57 3.95 -49.80
CA PHE A 684 25.87 3.79 -51.23
C PHE A 684 26.54 5.03 -51.86
N GLU A 685 26.29 6.23 -51.33
CA GLU A 685 27.01 7.44 -51.79
C GLU A 685 28.48 7.42 -51.37
N LYS A 686 28.78 6.89 -50.18
CA LYS A 686 30.13 6.82 -49.63
C LYS A 686 30.92 5.61 -50.12
N TYR A 687 30.24 4.48 -50.29
CA TYR A 687 30.81 3.19 -50.69
C TYR A 687 30.11 2.67 -51.97
N PRO A 688 30.30 3.34 -53.12
CA PRO A 688 29.63 2.98 -54.37
C PRO A 688 30.00 1.58 -54.88
N ASP A 689 31.11 1.00 -54.44
CA ASP A 689 31.54 -0.38 -54.74
C ASP A 689 30.62 -1.46 -54.14
N ARG A 690 29.69 -1.05 -53.28
CA ARG A 690 28.65 -1.89 -52.66
C ARG A 690 27.33 -1.89 -53.46
N ILE A 691 27.15 -0.98 -54.42
CA ILE A 691 25.98 -0.94 -55.31
C ILE A 691 25.93 -2.24 -56.14
N GLY A 692 24.76 -2.88 -56.21
CA GLY A 692 24.58 -4.18 -56.87
C GLY A 692 24.95 -5.39 -56.01
N LYS A 693 25.44 -5.18 -54.77
CA LYS A 693 25.82 -6.26 -53.83
C LYS A 693 24.81 -6.39 -52.69
N ASP A 694 24.74 -5.37 -51.84
CA ASP A 694 24.02 -5.45 -50.56
C ASP A 694 22.55 -5.07 -50.70
N VAL A 695 21.68 -5.70 -49.92
CA VAL A 695 20.23 -5.45 -49.92
C VAL A 695 19.76 -5.26 -48.49
N LEU A 696 19.01 -4.18 -48.24
CA LEU A 696 18.25 -4.01 -47.01
C LEU A 696 16.82 -4.51 -47.21
N PHE A 697 16.46 -5.55 -46.47
CA PHE A 697 15.07 -5.95 -46.33
C PHE A 697 14.49 -5.42 -45.01
N GLN A 698 13.67 -4.37 -45.12
CA GLN A 698 12.97 -3.74 -44.00
C GLN A 698 11.51 -4.20 -43.96
N VAL A 699 11.13 -4.86 -42.87
CA VAL A 699 9.74 -5.15 -42.53
C VAL A 699 9.28 -4.13 -41.48
N ALA A 700 8.27 -3.33 -41.79
CA ALA A 700 7.71 -2.33 -40.89
C ALA A 700 6.19 -2.48 -40.83
N VAL A 701 5.70 -3.20 -39.82
CA VAL A 701 4.27 -3.56 -39.73
C VAL A 701 3.43 -2.30 -39.51
N THR A 702 2.55 -1.99 -40.46
CA THR A 702 1.71 -0.78 -40.39
C THR A 702 0.81 -0.81 -39.15
N ASN A 703 0.88 0.24 -38.35
CA ASN A 703 0.06 0.41 -37.16
C ASN A 703 -0.40 1.87 -37.03
N ARG A 704 -1.60 2.07 -36.44
CA ARG A 704 -2.11 3.39 -36.03
C ARG A 704 -2.13 4.47 -37.12
N ARG A 705 -2.33 4.10 -38.39
CA ARG A 705 -2.37 5.05 -39.51
C ARG A 705 -3.54 6.06 -39.45
N SER A 706 -4.49 5.86 -38.54
CA SER A 706 -5.53 6.84 -38.21
C SER A 706 -5.02 8.04 -37.40
N VAL A 707 -3.82 7.97 -36.83
CA VAL A 707 -3.18 9.06 -36.09
C VAL A 707 -2.27 9.84 -37.03
N ASP A 708 -2.48 11.16 -37.13
CA ASP A 708 -1.79 12.02 -38.10
C ASP A 708 -0.26 11.95 -38.01
N SER A 709 0.29 11.98 -36.80
CA SER A 709 1.74 11.90 -36.59
C SER A 709 2.34 10.57 -37.06
N TYR A 710 1.61 9.46 -36.93
CA TYR A 710 2.03 8.16 -37.45
C TYR A 710 1.90 8.11 -38.97
N ARG A 711 0.78 8.58 -39.53
CA ARG A 711 0.56 8.61 -40.97
C ARG A 711 1.62 9.43 -41.70
N GLN A 712 1.89 10.65 -41.22
CA GLN A 712 2.90 11.51 -41.82
C GLN A 712 4.29 10.86 -41.77
N TYR A 713 4.68 10.32 -40.61
CA TYR A 713 5.95 9.61 -40.48
C TYR A 713 6.05 8.41 -41.43
N GLN A 714 4.98 7.62 -41.56
CA GLN A 714 4.92 6.46 -42.44
C GLN A 714 5.05 6.85 -43.92
N ASP A 715 4.31 7.86 -44.36
CA ASP A 715 4.36 8.35 -45.74
C ASP A 715 5.74 8.95 -46.08
N ASP A 716 6.35 9.69 -45.14
CA ASP A 716 7.70 10.25 -45.30
C ASP A 716 8.76 9.13 -45.41
N VAL A 717 8.65 8.07 -44.60
CA VAL A 717 9.58 6.92 -44.65
C VAL A 717 9.46 6.15 -45.97
N LEU A 718 8.24 5.92 -46.45
CA LEU A 718 8.01 5.24 -47.73
C LEU A 718 8.59 6.05 -48.90
N ALA A 719 8.42 7.38 -48.89
CA ALA A 719 9.01 8.26 -49.90
C ALA A 719 10.55 8.18 -49.92
N VAL A 720 11.21 8.05 -48.76
CA VAL A 720 12.66 7.85 -48.68
C VAL A 720 13.06 6.48 -49.27
N ALA A 721 12.33 5.41 -48.98
CA ALA A 721 12.62 4.09 -49.55
C ALA A 721 12.50 4.09 -51.09
N ASP A 722 11.46 4.73 -51.63
CA ASP A 722 11.27 4.88 -53.08
C ASP A 722 12.38 5.71 -53.72
N LEU A 723 12.80 6.80 -53.06
CA LEU A 723 13.91 7.63 -53.53
C LEU A 723 15.21 6.83 -53.65
N ILE A 724 15.54 6.00 -52.66
CA ILE A 724 16.76 5.16 -52.68
C ILE A 724 16.71 4.18 -53.86
N ASN A 725 15.57 3.50 -54.04
CA ASN A 725 15.37 2.56 -55.15
C ASN A 725 15.39 3.22 -56.54
N GLN A 726 15.00 4.49 -56.64
CA GLN A 726 15.11 5.25 -57.90
C GLN A 726 16.54 5.74 -58.16
N LYS A 727 17.25 6.14 -57.10
CA LYS A 727 18.58 6.76 -57.17
C LYS A 727 19.70 5.76 -57.45
N PHE A 728 19.72 4.62 -56.80
CA PHE A 728 20.77 3.61 -56.97
C PHE A 728 20.27 2.44 -57.80
N LYS A 729 20.95 2.19 -58.92
CA LYS A 729 20.71 1.06 -59.82
C LYS A 729 22.03 0.42 -60.17
N SER A 730 22.03 -0.89 -60.36
CA SER A 730 23.19 -1.62 -60.85
C SER A 730 23.06 -1.83 -62.36
N GLU A 731 24.10 -1.48 -63.11
CA GLU A 731 24.17 -1.77 -64.55
C GLU A 731 24.28 -3.28 -64.81
N ASP A 732 25.06 -3.98 -63.99
CA ASP A 732 25.31 -5.43 -64.10
C ASP A 732 24.12 -6.27 -63.61
N TYR A 733 23.34 -5.75 -62.65
CA TYR A 733 22.22 -6.46 -62.02
C TYR A 733 20.92 -5.62 -62.05
N PRO A 734 20.20 -5.56 -63.19
CA PRO A 734 19.03 -4.68 -63.35
C PRO A 734 17.85 -4.98 -62.39
N GLU A 735 17.74 -6.22 -61.92
CA GLU A 735 16.71 -6.67 -60.96
C GLU A 735 17.06 -6.34 -59.50
N TRP A 736 18.30 -5.90 -59.22
CA TRP A 736 18.74 -5.57 -57.87
C TRP A 736 18.04 -4.32 -57.36
N LYS A 737 17.51 -4.40 -56.13
CA LYS A 737 16.95 -3.27 -55.40
C LYS A 737 17.76 -3.04 -54.12
N PRO A 738 18.21 -1.80 -53.84
CA PRO A 738 18.90 -1.49 -52.59
C PRO A 738 17.99 -1.67 -51.35
N VAL A 739 16.68 -1.47 -51.49
CA VAL A 739 15.71 -1.62 -50.39
C VAL A 739 14.49 -2.40 -50.84
N ILE A 740 14.18 -3.47 -50.11
CA ILE A 740 12.88 -4.15 -50.13
C ILE A 740 12.14 -3.71 -48.88
N PHE A 741 10.95 -3.11 -49.03
CA PHE A 741 10.16 -2.57 -47.91
C PHE A 741 8.81 -3.27 -47.86
N GLU A 742 8.50 -3.91 -46.73
CA GLU A 742 7.28 -4.70 -46.52
C GLU A 742 6.48 -4.15 -45.34
N THR A 743 5.16 -4.03 -45.49
CA THR A 743 4.27 -3.39 -44.52
C THR A 743 3.26 -4.33 -43.87
N ASP A 744 3.00 -5.49 -44.47
CA ASP A 744 1.95 -6.41 -44.02
C ASP A 744 2.39 -7.33 -42.86
N GLY A 745 3.69 -7.32 -42.53
CA GLY A 745 4.29 -8.21 -41.55
C GLY A 745 4.46 -9.64 -42.06
N LEU A 746 5.18 -10.46 -41.29
CA LEU A 746 5.50 -11.84 -41.67
C LEU A 746 4.90 -12.83 -40.67
N PRO A 747 4.29 -13.94 -41.12
CA PRO A 747 3.94 -15.06 -40.24
C PRO A 747 5.17 -15.56 -39.48
N ARG A 748 5.02 -16.00 -38.22
CA ARG A 748 6.15 -16.34 -37.33
C ARG A 748 7.17 -17.32 -37.96
N THR A 749 6.71 -18.41 -38.58
CA THR A 749 7.62 -19.37 -39.24
C THR A 749 8.45 -18.71 -40.34
N ARG A 750 7.79 -17.88 -41.17
CA ARG A 750 8.43 -17.14 -42.25
C ARG A 750 9.38 -16.08 -41.69
N LEU A 751 9.01 -15.36 -40.63
CA LEU A 751 9.88 -14.40 -39.96
C LEU A 751 11.19 -15.06 -39.47
N ILE A 752 11.09 -16.23 -38.86
CA ILE A 752 12.27 -16.98 -38.39
C ILE A 752 13.11 -17.47 -39.58
N ALA A 753 12.49 -17.86 -40.70
CA ALA A 753 13.22 -18.15 -41.92
C ALA A 753 14.01 -16.93 -42.43
N HIS A 754 13.51 -15.70 -42.27
CA HIS A 754 14.27 -14.48 -42.58
C HIS A 754 15.42 -14.24 -41.60
N TYR A 755 15.24 -14.53 -40.31
CA TYR A 755 16.34 -14.49 -39.33
C TYR A 755 17.46 -15.47 -39.70
N LEU A 756 17.13 -16.66 -40.21
CA LEU A 756 18.13 -17.62 -40.71
C LEU A 756 18.79 -17.18 -42.02
N ALA A 757 18.04 -16.50 -42.90
CA ALA A 757 18.53 -16.06 -44.21
C ALA A 757 19.50 -14.86 -44.12
N MET A 758 19.29 -13.97 -43.14
CA MET A 758 20.05 -12.72 -43.02
C MET A 758 21.55 -12.97 -42.79
N ASP A 759 22.38 -12.09 -43.33
CA ASP A 759 23.80 -12.02 -42.99
C ASP A 759 24.04 -11.06 -41.81
N ILE A 760 23.22 -10.00 -41.75
CA ILE A 760 23.37 -8.90 -40.79
C ILE A 760 21.98 -8.49 -40.29
N GLY A 761 21.75 -8.61 -38.99
CA GLY A 761 20.56 -8.04 -38.34
C GLY A 761 20.76 -6.55 -38.05
N VAL A 762 19.73 -5.73 -38.27
CA VAL A 762 19.78 -4.28 -38.01
C VAL A 762 18.69 -3.88 -37.03
N VAL A 763 19.09 -3.44 -35.85
CA VAL A 763 18.20 -3.01 -34.77
C VAL A 763 18.63 -1.65 -34.26
N THR A 764 18.03 -0.60 -34.79
CA THR A 764 18.47 0.79 -34.53
C THR A 764 17.35 1.73 -34.10
N PRO A 765 16.58 1.38 -33.05
CA PRO A 765 15.57 2.28 -32.51
C PRO A 765 16.20 3.56 -31.98
N SER A 766 15.43 4.65 -31.99
CA SER A 766 15.82 5.93 -31.39
C SER A 766 15.94 5.78 -29.89
N LYS A 767 14.91 5.23 -29.25
CA LYS A 767 14.91 4.73 -27.87
C LYS A 767 13.96 3.55 -27.79
N ASP A 768 14.34 2.50 -27.07
CA ASP A 768 13.51 1.33 -26.83
C ASP A 768 13.82 0.77 -25.46
N GLY A 769 12.80 0.22 -24.79
CA GLY A 769 12.94 -0.24 -23.41
C GLY A 769 13.89 -1.43 -23.35
N MET A 770 13.58 -2.49 -24.11
CA MET A 770 14.46 -3.64 -24.28
C MET A 770 14.84 -3.90 -25.74
N ASN A 771 13.90 -3.77 -26.68
CA ASN A 771 13.99 -4.30 -28.04
C ASN A 771 14.37 -5.80 -28.08
N LEU A 772 13.36 -6.66 -28.23
CA LEU A 772 13.56 -8.12 -28.22
C LEU A 772 14.01 -8.69 -29.57
N VAL A 773 13.84 -7.94 -30.67
CA VAL A 773 14.18 -8.40 -32.02
C VAL A 773 15.66 -8.77 -32.14
N ALA A 774 16.55 -7.98 -31.52
CA ALA A 774 17.98 -8.29 -31.49
C ALA A 774 18.27 -9.66 -30.84
N LYS A 775 17.53 -10.02 -29.78
CA LYS A 775 17.64 -11.32 -29.13
C LYS A 775 17.09 -12.44 -30.01
N GLU A 776 15.93 -12.22 -30.63
CA GLU A 776 15.31 -13.19 -31.55
C GLU A 776 16.25 -13.55 -32.71
N MET A 777 16.84 -12.53 -33.33
CA MET A 777 17.80 -12.65 -34.43
C MET A 777 18.99 -13.54 -34.04
N LEU A 778 19.68 -13.21 -32.94
CA LEU A 778 20.90 -13.91 -32.53
C LEU A 778 20.65 -15.28 -31.88
N VAL A 779 19.46 -15.50 -31.31
CA VAL A 779 19.04 -16.82 -30.84
C VAL A 779 18.77 -17.76 -32.02
N CYS A 780 18.12 -17.28 -33.08
CA CYS A 780 17.83 -18.08 -34.27
C CYS A 780 19.07 -18.31 -35.14
N ASN A 781 19.87 -17.26 -35.35
CA ASN A 781 21.02 -17.26 -36.24
C ASN A 781 22.25 -16.65 -35.57
N PRO A 782 23.01 -17.44 -34.76
CA PRO A 782 24.24 -16.98 -34.12
C PRO A 782 25.41 -16.77 -35.11
N THR A 783 25.22 -17.02 -36.40
CA THR A 783 26.24 -16.79 -37.44
C THR A 783 26.14 -15.42 -38.10
N ALA A 784 25.05 -14.68 -37.85
CA ALA A 784 24.83 -13.35 -38.38
C ALA A 784 25.61 -12.28 -37.60
N SER A 785 25.96 -11.18 -38.27
CA SER A 785 26.41 -9.96 -37.61
C SER A 785 25.22 -9.16 -37.07
N LEU A 786 25.48 -8.17 -36.22
CA LEU A 786 24.46 -7.27 -35.67
C LEU A 786 24.91 -5.81 -35.75
N VAL A 787 24.04 -4.95 -36.27
CA VAL A 787 24.12 -3.49 -36.16
C VAL A 787 23.09 -3.06 -35.11
N LEU A 788 23.56 -2.48 -34.01
CA LEU A 788 22.75 -2.20 -32.82
C LEU A 788 22.92 -0.76 -32.33
N SER A 789 21.83 -0.02 -32.16
CA SER A 789 21.91 1.35 -31.61
C SER A 789 21.95 1.35 -30.08
N THR A 790 22.65 2.35 -29.50
CA THR A 790 22.62 2.65 -28.05
C THR A 790 21.22 3.02 -27.54
N GLY A 791 20.27 3.27 -28.45
CA GLY A 791 18.87 3.48 -28.16
C GLY A 791 18.14 2.21 -27.68
N ALA A 792 18.62 1.02 -28.08
CA ALA A 792 18.01 -0.25 -27.68
C ALA A 792 18.44 -0.69 -26.27
N GLY A 793 17.49 -1.14 -25.44
CA GLY A 793 17.85 -1.70 -24.13
C GLY A 793 18.75 -2.94 -24.20
N THR A 794 18.64 -3.75 -25.26
CA THR A 794 19.52 -4.91 -25.50
C THR A 794 20.97 -4.47 -25.62
N GLU A 795 21.21 -3.30 -26.21
CA GLU A 795 22.55 -2.71 -26.28
C GLU A 795 23.10 -2.40 -24.89
N VAL A 796 22.28 -1.81 -24.02
CA VAL A 796 22.67 -1.50 -22.63
C VAL A 796 22.98 -2.78 -21.84
N GLN A 797 22.16 -3.82 -22.00
CA GLN A 797 22.39 -5.12 -21.36
C GLN A 797 23.72 -5.75 -21.81
N LEU A 798 23.95 -5.81 -23.13
CA LEU A 798 25.18 -6.39 -23.70
C LEU A 798 26.43 -5.59 -23.31
N SER A 799 26.31 -4.26 -23.27
CA SER A 799 27.38 -3.37 -22.81
C SER A 799 27.77 -3.64 -21.36
N ASN A 800 26.78 -3.73 -20.46
CA ASN A 800 27.00 -4.01 -19.05
C ASN A 800 27.62 -5.40 -18.84
N ALA A 801 27.31 -6.35 -19.72
CA ALA A 801 27.89 -7.69 -19.75
C ALA A 801 29.23 -7.77 -20.53
N GLN A 802 29.86 -6.62 -20.85
CA GLN A 802 31.18 -6.52 -21.48
C GLN A 802 31.27 -7.10 -22.91
N PHE A 803 30.15 -7.20 -23.64
CA PHE A 803 30.13 -7.53 -25.08
C PHE A 803 30.39 -6.33 -25.99
N TYR A 804 30.73 -5.18 -25.41
CA TYR A 804 31.26 -4.04 -26.14
C TYR A 804 32.09 -3.15 -25.19
N SER A 805 33.37 -2.96 -25.52
CA SER A 805 34.19 -1.89 -24.95
C SER A 805 35.03 -1.22 -26.05
N GLU A 806 35.54 -0.03 -25.79
CA GLU A 806 36.35 0.70 -26.79
C GLU A 806 37.62 -0.06 -27.17
N GLN A 807 38.22 -0.76 -26.22
CA GLN A 807 39.50 -1.45 -26.35
C GLN A 807 39.34 -2.93 -26.75
N GLU A 808 38.35 -3.64 -26.21
CA GLU A 808 38.13 -5.07 -26.45
C GLU A 808 36.64 -5.44 -26.57
N GLY A 809 36.37 -6.64 -27.12
CA GLY A 809 35.05 -7.26 -26.99
C GLY A 809 33.95 -6.71 -27.90
N LYS A 810 34.24 -5.99 -29.00
CA LYS A 810 33.24 -5.47 -29.96
C LYS A 810 32.51 -6.60 -30.71
N CYS A 811 31.53 -7.23 -30.08
CA CYS A 811 30.79 -8.37 -30.65
C CYS A 811 29.65 -7.94 -31.61
N TYR A 812 29.46 -6.64 -31.80
CA TYR A 812 28.46 -6.06 -32.72
C TYR A 812 28.90 -4.66 -33.15
N HIS A 813 28.28 -4.14 -34.21
CA HIS A 813 28.51 -2.78 -34.71
C HIS A 813 27.58 -1.79 -34.00
N ARG A 814 28.15 -1.00 -33.08
CA ARG A 814 27.40 -0.04 -32.27
C ARG A 814 27.14 1.27 -33.03
N VAL A 815 25.87 1.67 -33.09
CA VAL A 815 25.44 2.98 -33.59
C VAL A 815 25.17 3.90 -32.39
N GLU A 816 26.09 4.82 -32.12
CA GLU A 816 25.99 5.73 -30.97
C GLU A 816 24.93 6.81 -31.15
N GLU A 817 24.86 7.42 -32.34
CA GLU A 817 23.91 8.46 -32.69
C GLU A 817 23.29 8.16 -34.06
N ILE A 818 22.00 7.79 -34.07
CA ILE A 818 21.30 7.40 -35.32
C ILE A 818 21.14 8.58 -36.31
N SER A 819 21.13 9.82 -35.83
CA SER A 819 21.09 11.03 -36.67
C SER A 819 22.39 11.28 -37.42
N ASN A 820 23.52 10.74 -36.94
CA ASN A 820 24.81 10.83 -37.62
C ASN A 820 24.88 9.81 -38.76
N THR A 821 24.28 10.18 -39.89
CA THR A 821 24.22 9.33 -41.09
C THR A 821 25.58 8.93 -41.64
N GLU A 822 26.63 9.74 -41.41
CA GLU A 822 28.00 9.44 -41.84
C GLU A 822 28.58 8.26 -41.06
N ALA A 823 28.57 8.34 -39.73
CA ALA A 823 29.06 7.26 -38.87
C ALA A 823 28.18 5.99 -38.95
N PHE A 824 26.87 6.17 -39.18
CA PHE A 824 25.95 5.05 -39.35
C PHE A 824 26.20 4.33 -40.70
N ALA A 825 26.48 5.06 -41.78
CA ALA A 825 26.93 4.47 -43.04
C ALA A 825 28.24 3.65 -42.87
N ASP A 826 29.17 4.13 -42.04
CA ASP A 826 30.43 3.43 -41.76
C ASP A 826 30.19 2.13 -40.98
N ASN A 827 29.21 2.11 -40.07
CA ASN A 827 28.79 0.89 -39.39
C ASN A 827 28.21 -0.14 -40.37
N PHE A 828 27.40 0.29 -41.35
CA PHE A 828 26.93 -0.61 -42.41
C PHE A 828 28.08 -1.20 -43.23
N PHE A 829 29.06 -0.38 -43.60
CA PHE A 829 30.24 -0.86 -44.33
C PHE A 829 31.09 -1.83 -43.51
N ALA A 830 31.33 -1.53 -42.24
CA ALA A 830 32.06 -2.41 -41.33
C ALA A 830 31.35 -3.75 -41.17
N ALA A 831 30.02 -3.74 -41.00
CA ALA A 831 29.22 -4.96 -40.93
C ALA A 831 29.28 -5.75 -42.24
N ALA A 832 29.14 -5.09 -43.40
CA ALA A 832 29.18 -5.73 -44.72
C ALA A 832 30.53 -6.43 -45.00
N THR A 833 31.62 -5.86 -44.48
CA THR A 833 33.00 -6.32 -44.75
C THR A 833 33.59 -7.21 -43.65
N GLU A 834 32.90 -7.38 -42.52
CA GLU A 834 33.30 -8.30 -41.45
C GLU A 834 33.37 -9.75 -41.97
N SER A 835 34.42 -10.49 -41.60
CA SER A 835 34.57 -11.88 -42.02
C SER A 835 33.51 -12.79 -41.40
N LYS A 836 33.09 -13.83 -42.12
CA LYS A 836 32.10 -14.81 -41.62
C LYS A 836 32.57 -15.53 -40.34
N GLU A 837 33.88 -15.77 -40.22
CA GLU A 837 34.48 -16.37 -39.02
C GLU A 837 34.32 -15.46 -37.80
N THR A 838 34.63 -14.16 -37.97
CA THR A 838 34.47 -13.16 -36.92
C THR A 838 33.01 -13.03 -36.49
N ARG A 839 32.08 -12.94 -37.45
CA ARG A 839 30.63 -12.89 -37.20
C ARG A 839 30.15 -14.06 -36.37
N THR A 840 30.51 -15.27 -36.78
CA THR A 840 30.13 -16.51 -36.09
C THR A 840 30.64 -16.52 -34.65
N LYS A 841 31.91 -16.17 -34.45
CA LYS A 841 32.51 -16.08 -33.11
C LYS A 841 31.81 -15.05 -32.22
N HIS A 842 31.40 -13.91 -32.77
CA HIS A 842 30.70 -12.85 -32.04
C HIS A 842 29.27 -13.26 -31.68
N GLY A 843 28.50 -13.76 -32.65
CA GLY A 843 27.12 -14.18 -32.44
C GLY A 843 27.00 -15.39 -31.51
N GLU A 844 27.91 -16.37 -31.57
CA GLU A 844 27.94 -17.51 -30.64
C GLU A 844 28.13 -17.08 -29.18
N LYS A 845 29.02 -16.11 -28.93
CA LYS A 845 29.24 -15.57 -27.58
C LYS A 845 27.98 -14.90 -27.02
N ILE A 846 27.32 -14.08 -27.82
CA ILE A 846 26.07 -13.42 -27.39
C ILE A 846 24.95 -14.46 -27.23
N ASN A 847 24.85 -15.43 -28.13
CA ASN A 847 23.87 -16.52 -28.06
C ASN A 847 23.98 -17.31 -26.74
N GLN A 848 25.19 -17.68 -26.33
CA GLN A 848 25.43 -18.35 -25.04
C GLN A 848 24.93 -17.53 -23.85
N PHE A 849 25.19 -16.22 -23.85
CA PHE A 849 24.69 -15.31 -22.81
C PHE A 849 23.16 -15.22 -22.82
N LEU A 850 22.54 -15.05 -23.99
CA LEU A 850 21.08 -14.97 -24.11
C LEU A 850 20.40 -16.28 -23.70
N CYS A 851 21.03 -17.44 -23.93
CA CYS A 851 20.52 -18.74 -23.50
C CYS A 851 20.52 -18.95 -21.99
N VAL A 852 21.37 -18.23 -21.24
CA VAL A 852 21.33 -18.21 -19.77
C VAL A 852 20.29 -17.21 -19.28
N HIS A 853 20.18 -16.06 -19.98
CA HIS A 853 19.28 -14.96 -19.62
C HIS A 853 17.95 -15.00 -20.38
N ASP A 854 17.14 -16.00 -20.07
CA ASP A 854 15.84 -16.22 -20.69
C ASP A 854 14.68 -15.49 -19.98
N ILE A 855 13.47 -15.79 -20.42
CA ILE A 855 12.25 -15.11 -19.98
C ILE A 855 11.79 -15.58 -18.60
N ASP A 856 12.13 -16.80 -18.21
CA ASP A 856 11.78 -17.38 -16.92
C ASP A 856 12.67 -16.71 -15.85
N GLU A 857 13.97 -16.58 -16.11
CA GLU A 857 14.90 -15.85 -15.23
C GLU A 857 14.45 -14.41 -14.99
N TRP A 858 14.00 -13.69 -16.01
CA TRP A 858 13.48 -12.32 -15.85
C TRP A 858 12.34 -12.25 -14.83
N SER A 859 11.36 -13.15 -14.97
CA SER A 859 10.19 -13.17 -14.09
C SER A 859 10.55 -13.61 -12.67
N ASP A 860 11.42 -14.62 -12.53
CA ASP A 860 11.89 -15.13 -11.24
C ASP A 860 12.70 -14.06 -10.48
N GLN A 861 13.61 -13.35 -11.16
CA GLN A 861 14.39 -12.27 -10.54
C GLN A 861 13.50 -11.10 -10.07
N PHE A 862 12.54 -10.67 -10.88
CA PHE A 862 11.63 -9.59 -10.48
C PHE A 862 10.72 -10.03 -9.32
N LEU A 863 10.18 -11.25 -9.38
CA LEU A 863 9.26 -11.78 -8.38
C LEU A 863 9.96 -12.18 -7.08
N ASP A 864 11.28 -12.43 -7.08
CA ASP A 864 12.03 -12.74 -5.87
C ASP A 864 11.79 -11.68 -4.78
N PRO A 865 11.27 -12.04 -3.59
CA PRO A 865 11.09 -11.11 -2.50
C PRO A 865 12.42 -10.60 -1.91
N LYS A 866 13.55 -11.28 -2.12
CA LYS A 866 14.85 -10.94 -1.48
C LYS A 866 15.40 -9.57 -1.85
N TRP A 867 15.06 -9.05 -3.02
CA TRP A 867 15.53 -7.74 -3.45
C TRP A 867 14.62 -6.60 -2.97
N THR A 868 13.54 -6.83 -2.22
CA THR A 868 12.73 -5.71 -1.71
C THR A 868 13.35 -5.08 -0.46
N HIS A 869 13.01 -3.82 -0.18
CA HIS A 869 13.42 -3.09 1.02
C HIS A 869 12.82 -3.67 2.32
N GLU A 870 11.79 -4.51 2.20
CA GLU A 870 11.19 -5.23 3.33
C GLU A 870 12.12 -6.34 3.85
N VAL A 871 13.08 -6.78 3.03
CA VAL A 871 14.08 -7.79 3.39
C VAL A 871 15.29 -7.14 4.03
N ILE A 872 15.64 -7.59 5.24
CA ILE A 872 16.93 -7.28 5.86
C ILE A 872 18.02 -7.92 4.99
N SER A 873 18.83 -7.11 4.32
CA SER A 873 20.01 -7.60 3.58
C SER A 873 21.04 -8.19 4.53
N GLN A 874 21.71 -9.27 4.12
CA GLN A 874 22.86 -9.81 4.83
C GLN A 874 24.03 -8.82 4.79
N CYS A 875 24.63 -8.54 5.94
CA CYS A 875 25.76 -7.61 6.07
C CYS A 875 26.81 -8.15 7.05
N GLU A 876 28.02 -7.62 6.97
CA GLU A 876 29.03 -7.82 8.02
C GLU A 876 28.81 -6.77 9.12
N VAL A 877 28.69 -7.19 10.37
CA VAL A 877 28.45 -6.33 11.53
C VAL A 877 29.76 -6.11 12.25
N LYS A 878 30.41 -4.97 12.00
CA LYS A 878 31.70 -4.59 12.62
C LYS A 878 31.54 -3.56 13.71
N GLN A 879 30.58 -2.67 13.54
CA GLN A 879 30.42 -1.49 14.37
C GLN A 879 29.22 -1.61 15.30
N LEU A 880 29.34 -0.95 16.44
CA LEU A 880 28.31 -0.93 17.46
C LEU A 880 26.99 -0.37 16.91
N GLY A 881 27.02 0.74 16.16
CA GLY A 881 25.83 1.31 15.53
C GLY A 881 25.14 0.37 14.52
N GLN A 882 25.92 -0.46 13.81
CA GLN A 882 25.38 -1.46 12.87
C GLN A 882 24.63 -2.57 13.59
N PHE A 883 25.13 -3.02 14.75
CA PHE A 883 24.49 -4.05 15.56
C PHE A 883 23.12 -3.59 16.08
N TYR A 884 23.02 -2.41 16.69
CA TYR A 884 21.71 -1.89 17.14
C TYR A 884 20.77 -1.57 15.98
N GLY A 885 21.30 -1.08 14.85
CA GLY A 885 20.51 -0.89 13.63
C GLY A 885 19.90 -2.20 13.15
N LEU A 886 20.67 -3.30 13.17
CA LEU A 886 20.17 -4.64 12.84
C LEU A 886 19.09 -5.09 13.84
N MET A 887 19.32 -4.93 15.15
CA MET A 887 18.36 -5.31 16.19
C MET A 887 17.04 -4.53 16.13
N SER A 888 17.10 -3.25 15.78
CA SER A 888 15.90 -2.43 15.57
C SER A 888 15.06 -2.95 14.39
N ARG A 889 15.72 -3.32 13.28
CA ARG A 889 15.04 -3.90 12.12
C ARG A 889 14.44 -5.27 12.44
N THR A 890 15.14 -6.13 13.18
CA THR A 890 14.57 -7.43 13.59
C THR A 890 13.37 -7.26 14.51
N ALA A 891 13.36 -6.25 15.39
CA ALA A 891 12.20 -5.91 16.20
C ALA A 891 10.99 -5.50 15.35
N GLN A 892 11.20 -4.72 14.29
CA GLN A 892 10.14 -4.34 13.37
C GLN A 892 9.59 -5.55 12.59
N VAL A 893 10.47 -6.42 12.08
CA VAL A 893 10.09 -7.67 11.40
C VAL A 893 9.28 -8.57 12.33
N ARG A 894 9.74 -8.78 13.57
CA ARG A 894 9.03 -9.59 14.58
C ARG A 894 7.65 -9.03 14.91
N ARG A 895 7.49 -7.71 15.06
CA ARG A 895 6.15 -7.09 15.25
C ARG A 895 5.19 -7.42 14.12
N GLN A 896 5.66 -7.32 12.88
CA GLN A 896 4.83 -7.61 11.70
C GLN A 896 4.45 -9.08 11.64
N ILE A 897 5.39 -9.99 11.93
CA ILE A 897 5.09 -11.43 12.05
C ILE A 897 3.99 -11.66 13.09
N VAL A 898 4.13 -11.11 14.29
CA VAL A 898 3.16 -11.29 15.38
C VAL A 898 1.79 -10.73 14.98
N GLU A 899 1.76 -9.53 14.38
CA GLU A 899 0.52 -8.93 13.89
C GLU A 899 -0.15 -9.79 12.82
N CYS A 900 0.62 -10.33 11.88
CA CYS A 900 0.11 -11.23 10.85
C CYS A 900 -0.49 -12.49 11.48
N VAL A 901 0.25 -13.20 12.33
CA VAL A 901 -0.22 -14.44 12.96
C VAL A 901 -1.48 -14.20 13.79
N LEU A 902 -1.50 -13.16 14.64
CA LEU A 902 -2.64 -12.90 15.52
C LEU A 902 -3.90 -12.47 14.77
N LYS A 903 -3.75 -11.83 13.60
CA LYS A 903 -4.86 -11.46 12.72
C LYS A 903 -5.28 -12.58 11.76
N GLY A 904 -4.60 -13.73 11.77
CA GLY A 904 -4.82 -14.80 10.79
C GLY A 904 -4.45 -14.38 9.37
N LEU A 905 -3.49 -13.47 9.22
CA LEU A 905 -2.96 -13.07 7.94
C LEU A 905 -1.83 -14.02 7.54
N PRO A 906 -1.72 -14.34 6.25
CA PRO A 906 -0.68 -15.20 5.72
C PRO A 906 0.71 -14.59 5.88
N ILE A 907 1.68 -15.44 6.20
CA ILE A 907 3.06 -15.05 6.43
C ILE A 907 3.80 -15.00 5.10
N ARG A 908 4.27 -13.79 4.75
CA ARG A 908 5.01 -13.56 3.51
C ARG A 908 6.43 -14.13 3.60
N PRO A 909 7.03 -14.57 2.48
CA PRO A 909 8.37 -15.14 2.46
C PRO A 909 9.48 -14.20 2.96
N HIS A 910 9.32 -12.88 2.78
CA HIS A 910 10.32 -11.89 3.17
C HIS A 910 10.63 -11.90 4.67
N PHE A 911 9.67 -12.26 5.52
CA PHE A 911 9.89 -12.35 6.97
C PHE A 911 10.95 -13.40 7.32
N ARG A 912 10.88 -14.57 6.69
CA ARG A 912 11.86 -15.64 6.85
C ARG A 912 13.23 -15.17 6.37
N TYR A 913 13.31 -14.64 5.15
CA TYR A 913 14.57 -14.16 4.60
C TYR A 913 15.22 -13.07 5.46
N SER A 914 14.43 -12.14 6.01
CA SER A 914 14.92 -11.11 6.91
C SER A 914 15.57 -11.68 8.17
N LEU A 915 14.93 -12.65 8.81
CA LEU A 915 15.47 -13.28 10.02
C LEU A 915 16.67 -14.17 9.72
N GLU A 916 16.65 -14.94 8.62
CA GLU A 916 17.80 -15.74 8.17
C GLU A 916 19.01 -14.85 7.87
N ASN A 917 18.81 -13.76 7.12
CA ASN A 917 19.88 -12.83 6.79
C ASN A 917 20.42 -12.13 8.03
N ALA A 918 19.57 -11.73 8.98
CA ALA A 918 20.00 -11.14 10.24
C ALA A 918 20.83 -12.13 11.06
N LYS A 919 20.36 -13.37 11.20
CA LYS A 919 21.08 -14.45 11.87
C LYS A 919 22.45 -14.69 11.21
N ASN A 920 22.47 -14.91 9.90
CA ASN A 920 23.71 -15.14 9.15
C ASN A 920 24.68 -13.97 9.24
N SER A 921 24.17 -12.73 9.29
CA SER A 921 24.99 -11.52 9.49
C SER A 921 25.69 -11.55 10.84
N LEU A 922 24.98 -11.92 11.91
CA LEU A 922 25.55 -12.03 13.25
C LEU A 922 26.53 -13.21 13.35
N GLU A 923 26.17 -14.39 12.86
CA GLU A 923 27.03 -15.59 12.90
C GLU A 923 28.34 -15.37 12.14
N SER A 924 28.27 -14.83 10.92
CA SER A 924 29.46 -14.55 10.12
C SER A 924 30.35 -13.44 10.69
N SER A 925 29.81 -12.61 11.58
CA SER A 925 30.55 -11.53 12.25
C SER A 925 31.13 -11.95 13.60
N CYS A 926 30.76 -13.13 14.13
CA CYS A 926 31.32 -13.65 15.38
C CYS A 926 32.74 -14.17 15.18
N LYS A 927 33.67 -13.77 16.06
CA LYS A 927 35.09 -14.21 15.97
C LYS A 927 35.29 -15.65 16.46
N SER A 928 34.52 -16.08 17.46
CA SER A 928 34.60 -17.43 18.04
C SER A 928 33.32 -17.77 18.80
N GLY A 929 32.60 -18.80 18.35
CA GLY A 929 31.32 -19.20 18.95
C GLY A 929 30.29 -18.07 18.84
N THR A 930 29.73 -17.65 19.98
CA THR A 930 28.70 -16.61 20.08
C THR A 930 29.24 -15.24 20.51
N LYS A 931 30.56 -15.07 20.51
CA LYS A 931 31.20 -13.81 20.90
C LYS A 931 31.34 -12.87 19.71
N LEU A 932 30.60 -11.77 19.75
CA LEU A 932 30.60 -10.70 18.77
C LEU A 932 31.46 -9.55 19.31
N SER A 933 32.60 -9.29 18.66
CA SER A 933 33.48 -8.16 18.99
C SER A 933 33.20 -7.01 18.03
N LEU A 934 32.74 -5.88 18.57
CA LEU A 934 32.33 -4.71 17.82
C LEU A 934 33.29 -3.55 18.08
N GLU A 935 33.76 -2.93 17.01
CA GLU A 935 34.47 -1.66 17.07
C GLU A 935 33.48 -0.54 17.41
N ALA A 936 33.95 0.47 18.14
CA ALA A 936 33.21 1.71 18.21
C ALA A 936 33.18 2.38 16.83
N ASP A 937 32.05 2.99 16.45
CA ASP A 937 31.90 3.68 15.17
C ASP A 937 33.07 4.66 14.92
N GLU A 938 33.53 4.85 13.68
CA GLU A 938 34.65 5.78 13.38
C GLU A 938 34.42 7.19 13.92
N GLU A 939 33.15 7.61 13.99
CA GLU A 939 32.71 8.89 14.54
C GLU A 939 32.80 8.98 16.06
N SER A 940 33.07 7.90 16.79
CA SER A 940 33.18 7.88 18.26
C SER A 940 34.48 8.51 18.79
N GLY A 941 35.45 8.78 17.92
CA GLY A 941 36.74 9.35 18.32
C GLY A 941 37.56 8.43 19.24
N GLU A 942 37.29 7.11 19.24
CA GLU A 942 38.09 6.11 19.95
C GLU A 942 39.47 5.89 19.30
N GLU A 943 40.40 5.33 20.07
CA GLU A 943 41.64 4.78 19.51
C GLU A 943 41.31 3.65 18.54
N LYS A 944 41.97 3.62 17.38
CA LYS A 944 41.83 2.49 16.43
C LYS A 944 42.08 1.18 17.17
N GLY A 945 41.11 0.27 17.12
CA GLY A 945 41.18 -1.05 17.76
C GLY A 945 40.47 -1.16 19.12
N PHE A 946 39.76 -0.13 19.58
CA PHE A 946 38.88 -0.28 20.75
C PHE A 946 37.66 -1.15 20.39
N GLU A 947 37.55 -2.33 21.02
CA GLU A 947 36.49 -3.31 20.78
C GLU A 947 35.72 -3.64 22.06
N ILE A 948 34.40 -3.80 21.93
CA ILE A 948 33.52 -4.34 22.96
C ILE A 948 33.10 -5.74 22.53
N THR A 949 33.18 -6.71 23.43
CA THR A 949 32.76 -8.08 23.15
C THR A 949 31.44 -8.42 23.85
N TYR A 950 30.41 -8.72 23.07
CA TYR A 950 29.15 -9.25 23.54
C TYR A 950 29.09 -10.76 23.36
N ASP A 951 28.45 -11.45 24.30
CA ASP A 951 27.96 -12.80 24.08
C ASP A 951 26.50 -12.71 23.60
N ILE A 952 26.26 -13.10 22.35
CA ILE A 952 24.95 -13.01 21.69
C ILE A 952 24.30 -14.38 21.52
N HIS A 953 24.68 -15.36 22.34
CA HIS A 953 24.09 -16.70 22.30
C HIS A 953 22.56 -16.67 22.40
N ASP A 954 22.00 -15.83 23.28
CA ASP A 954 20.56 -15.69 23.44
C ASP A 954 19.90 -15.25 22.14
N GLU A 955 20.38 -14.17 21.52
CA GLU A 955 19.79 -13.62 20.31
C GLU A 955 19.84 -14.60 19.13
N LEU A 956 20.97 -15.30 18.95
CA LEU A 956 21.11 -16.33 17.91
C LEU A 956 20.11 -17.48 18.15
N SER A 957 20.01 -17.95 19.40
CA SER A 957 19.05 -19.00 19.79
C SER A 957 17.60 -18.57 19.59
N GLU A 958 17.26 -17.33 19.93
CA GLU A 958 15.91 -16.80 19.75
C GLU A 958 15.56 -16.58 18.26
N MET A 959 16.52 -16.19 17.41
CA MET A 959 16.34 -16.15 15.96
C MET A 959 16.09 -17.55 15.37
N GLU A 960 16.80 -18.58 15.83
CA GLU A 960 16.56 -19.97 15.40
C GLU A 960 15.16 -20.46 15.76
N LYS A 961 14.70 -20.14 16.99
CA LYS A 961 13.33 -20.48 17.43
C LYS A 961 12.28 -19.72 16.61
N ASP A 962 12.51 -18.45 16.30
CA ASP A 962 11.62 -17.70 15.41
C ASP A 962 11.56 -18.33 14.00
N LEU A 963 12.70 -18.76 13.45
CA LEU A 963 12.73 -19.44 12.15
C LEU A 963 12.02 -20.79 12.17
N ALA A 964 12.18 -21.55 13.25
CA ALA A 964 11.45 -22.81 13.47
C ALA A 964 9.94 -22.57 13.64
N PHE A 965 9.56 -21.49 14.33
CA PHE A 965 8.17 -21.04 14.45
C PHE A 965 7.58 -20.64 13.09
N LEU A 966 8.31 -19.88 12.27
CA LEU A 966 7.89 -19.53 10.91
C LEU A 966 7.70 -20.78 10.04
N ALA A 967 8.59 -21.77 10.15
CA ALA A 967 8.43 -23.03 9.46
C ALA A 967 7.19 -23.81 9.95
N PHE A 968 6.93 -23.83 11.25
CA PHE A 968 5.77 -24.49 11.85
C PHE A 968 4.44 -23.87 11.39
N ILE A 969 4.30 -22.55 11.46
CA ILE A 969 3.07 -21.86 11.03
C ILE A 969 2.85 -21.91 9.51
N GLN A 970 3.91 -22.24 8.77
CA GLN A 970 3.91 -22.52 7.32
C GLN A 970 3.95 -24.03 7.05
N SER A 971 3.46 -24.87 7.96
CA SER A 971 3.32 -26.31 7.75
C SER A 971 1.86 -26.72 7.84
N ASP A 972 1.52 -27.89 7.30
CA ASP A 972 0.18 -28.46 7.42
C ASP A 972 -0.21 -28.78 8.88
N GLU A 973 0.77 -28.80 9.79
CA GLU A 973 0.62 -29.06 11.24
C GLU A 973 0.40 -27.77 12.07
N TYR A 974 0.16 -26.61 11.45
CA TYR A 974 0.07 -25.33 12.17
C TYR A 974 -1.00 -25.27 13.28
N GLU A 975 -2.03 -26.11 13.22
CA GLU A 975 -3.05 -26.24 14.28
C GLU A 975 -2.55 -27.07 15.49
N ASN A 976 -1.46 -27.82 15.34
CA ASN A 976 -0.93 -28.75 16.33
C ASN A 976 0.09 -28.05 17.24
N ALA A 977 -0.41 -27.40 18.29
CA ALA A 977 0.44 -26.71 19.27
C ALA A 977 1.48 -27.63 19.93
N GLU A 978 1.22 -28.94 20.05
CA GLU A 978 2.18 -29.89 20.63
C GLU A 978 3.44 -30.05 19.76
N GLU A 979 3.30 -30.00 18.44
CA GLU A 979 4.45 -30.12 17.52
C GLU A 979 5.34 -28.87 17.60
N PHE A 980 4.75 -27.69 17.80
CA PHE A 980 5.54 -26.48 18.07
C PHE A 980 6.25 -26.53 19.43
N ILE A 981 5.56 -26.99 20.49
CA ILE A 981 6.17 -27.16 21.81
C ILE A 981 7.33 -28.17 21.76
N LYS A 982 7.17 -29.26 21.03
CA LYS A 982 8.25 -30.24 20.78
C LYS A 982 9.44 -29.61 20.07
N THR A 983 9.18 -28.71 19.11
CA THR A 983 10.22 -27.92 18.45
C THR A 983 10.96 -27.04 19.45
N LEU A 984 10.26 -26.31 20.34
CA LEU A 984 10.88 -25.56 21.42
C LEU A 984 11.73 -26.45 22.35
N GLY A 985 11.23 -27.66 22.67
CA GLY A 985 11.95 -28.63 23.50
C GLY A 985 13.24 -29.16 22.89
N SER A 986 13.41 -29.08 21.56
CA SER A 986 14.68 -29.44 20.90
C SER A 986 15.82 -28.47 21.21
N PHE A 987 15.49 -27.23 21.62
CA PHE A 987 16.46 -26.20 22.03
C PHE A 987 16.75 -26.20 23.53
N TYR A 988 16.10 -27.08 24.31
CA TYR A 988 16.28 -27.12 25.76
C TYR A 988 17.56 -27.90 26.14
N GLU A 989 18.42 -27.30 26.97
CA GLU A 989 19.71 -27.89 27.34
C GLU A 989 19.58 -29.27 28.02
N GLY A 990 18.53 -29.49 28.82
CA GLY A 990 18.23 -30.79 29.43
C GLY A 990 17.63 -31.83 28.47
N GLY A 991 17.43 -31.47 27.21
CA GLY A 991 16.84 -32.31 26.17
C GLY A 991 15.30 -32.34 26.16
N PRO A 992 14.69 -32.79 25.04
CA PRO A 992 13.26 -32.62 24.78
C PRO A 992 12.35 -33.40 25.74
N VAL A 993 12.82 -34.49 26.33
CA VAL A 993 12.03 -35.31 27.28
C VAL A 993 11.86 -34.59 28.62
N LEU A 994 12.93 -34.01 29.16
CA LEU A 994 12.86 -33.24 30.41
C LEU A 994 12.02 -31.98 30.20
N PHE A 995 12.22 -31.28 29.09
CA PHE A 995 11.41 -30.13 28.71
C PHE A 995 9.91 -30.45 28.70
N LYS A 996 9.53 -31.55 28.02
CA LYS A 996 8.12 -31.97 27.91
C LYS A 996 7.52 -32.26 29.30
N ASN A 997 8.27 -32.90 30.19
CA ASN A 997 7.80 -33.20 31.54
C ASN A 997 7.59 -31.93 32.38
N GLU A 998 8.53 -30.99 32.29
CA GLU A 998 8.47 -29.73 33.04
C GLU A 998 7.33 -28.83 32.53
N VAL A 999 7.19 -28.70 31.21
CA VAL A 999 6.08 -28.00 30.57
C VAL A 999 4.74 -28.58 31.00
N LYS A 1000 4.61 -29.91 31.03
CA LYS A 1000 3.37 -30.57 31.43
C LYS A 1000 2.99 -30.22 32.88
N GLN A 1001 3.93 -30.26 33.82
CA GLN A 1001 3.66 -29.93 35.23
C GLN A 1001 3.23 -28.47 35.41
N ALA A 1002 3.93 -27.54 34.75
CA ALA A 1002 3.56 -26.13 34.78
C ALA A 1002 2.20 -25.89 34.11
N ALA A 1003 1.90 -26.58 33.00
CA ALA A 1003 0.64 -26.45 32.30
C ALA A 1003 -0.54 -27.01 33.10
N GLU A 1004 -0.36 -28.10 33.84
CA GLU A 1004 -1.38 -28.65 34.75
C GLU A 1004 -1.83 -27.60 35.79
N MET A 1005 -0.89 -26.80 36.33
CA MET A 1005 -1.24 -25.70 37.23
C MET A 1005 -1.97 -24.55 36.49
N LEU A 1006 -1.52 -24.20 35.28
CA LEU A 1006 -2.19 -23.16 34.47
C LEU A 1006 -3.63 -23.56 34.11
N GLN A 1007 -3.87 -24.85 33.86
CA GLN A 1007 -5.19 -25.42 33.54
C GLN A 1007 -6.11 -25.50 34.77
N GLN A 1008 -5.59 -25.57 35.99
CA GLN A 1008 -6.43 -25.47 37.20
C GLN A 1008 -7.03 -24.06 37.36
N GLY A 1009 -6.37 -23.05 36.79
CA GLY A 1009 -6.77 -21.64 36.87
C GLY A 1009 -7.52 -21.09 35.65
N ILE A 1010 -8.10 -21.93 34.79
CA ILE A 1010 -8.74 -21.52 33.50
C ILE A 1010 -9.59 -20.24 33.66
N HIS A 1011 -9.28 -19.25 32.82
CA HIS A 1011 -9.83 -17.87 32.83
C HIS A 1011 -9.45 -17.04 34.06
N TYR A 1012 -8.15 -16.74 34.19
CA TYR A 1012 -7.64 -15.77 35.16
C TYR A 1012 -8.34 -14.42 35.02
N ASN A 1013 -8.75 -13.85 36.13
CA ASN A 1013 -9.29 -12.49 36.13
C ASN A 1013 -8.16 -11.47 35.91
N THR A 1014 -6.99 -11.73 36.49
CA THR A 1014 -5.79 -10.90 36.34
C THR A 1014 -4.55 -11.75 36.13
N PHE A 1015 -3.66 -11.31 35.24
CA PHE A 1015 -2.34 -11.89 35.04
C PHE A 1015 -1.28 -10.78 35.11
N PHE A 1016 -0.35 -10.90 36.05
CA PHE A 1016 0.79 -10.00 36.22
C PHE A 1016 2.09 -10.76 36.04
N THR A 1017 3.06 -10.20 35.33
CA THR A 1017 4.30 -10.90 35.04
C THR A 1017 5.45 -9.91 34.87
N ASP A 1018 6.66 -10.31 35.25
CA ASP A 1018 7.85 -9.68 34.70
C ASP A 1018 8.08 -10.13 33.24
N ARG A 1019 8.99 -9.45 32.54
CA ARG A 1019 9.36 -9.76 31.17
C ARG A 1019 10.71 -10.44 31.06
N ASP A 1020 11.78 -9.70 31.32
CA ASP A 1020 13.16 -10.15 31.14
C ASP A 1020 13.49 -11.12 32.27
N GLY A 1021 14.06 -12.29 31.96
CA GLY A 1021 14.24 -13.40 32.89
C GLY A 1021 13.02 -14.31 33.08
N THR A 1022 11.80 -13.79 32.88
CA THR A 1022 10.54 -14.54 33.07
C THR A 1022 9.92 -15.03 31.75
N LEU A 1023 9.60 -14.12 30.83
CA LEU A 1023 8.94 -14.39 29.54
C LEU A 1023 9.91 -14.37 28.34
N LYS A 1024 11.13 -13.89 28.58
CA LYS A 1024 12.24 -13.84 27.63
C LYS A 1024 13.54 -13.99 28.43
N SER A 1025 14.52 -14.72 27.90
CA SER A 1025 15.87 -14.75 28.46
C SER A 1025 16.52 -13.34 28.48
N TYR A 1026 17.42 -13.09 29.42
CA TYR A 1026 18.21 -11.86 29.44
C TYR A 1026 19.09 -11.73 28.18
N ALA A 1027 19.18 -10.52 27.64
CA ALA A 1027 20.08 -10.20 26.53
C ALA A 1027 21.37 -9.54 27.03
N CYS A 1028 22.39 -9.51 26.18
CA CYS A 1028 23.68 -8.87 26.47
C CYS A 1028 23.59 -7.36 26.79
N SER A 1029 22.58 -6.67 26.23
CA SER A 1029 22.26 -5.28 26.57
C SER A 1029 20.76 -5.03 26.41
N TYR A 1030 20.19 -4.16 27.25
CA TYR A 1030 18.76 -3.90 27.24
C TYR A 1030 18.20 -3.41 25.88
N PRO A 1031 18.87 -2.48 25.14
CA PRO A 1031 18.38 -2.02 23.84
C PRO A 1031 18.31 -3.16 22.79
N THR A 1032 19.04 -4.26 22.99
CA THR A 1032 18.99 -5.45 22.13
C THR A 1032 18.06 -6.53 22.61
N SER A 1033 17.40 -6.37 23.77
CA SER A 1033 16.46 -7.34 24.35
C SER A 1033 15.11 -7.37 23.61
N VAL A 1034 15.15 -7.55 22.29
CA VAL A 1034 13.97 -7.62 21.41
C VAL A 1034 13.18 -8.88 21.69
N GLN A 1035 11.85 -8.74 21.85
CA GLN A 1035 10.99 -9.89 22.10
C GLN A 1035 10.84 -10.77 20.85
N PRO A 1036 11.16 -12.08 20.92
CA PRO A 1036 10.98 -13.01 19.80
C PRO A 1036 9.52 -13.11 19.36
N ALA A 1037 9.29 -13.33 18.07
CA ALA A 1037 7.95 -13.39 17.50
C ALA A 1037 7.13 -14.57 18.05
N TYR A 1038 7.73 -15.77 18.17
CA TYR A 1038 7.02 -16.93 18.71
C TYR A 1038 6.55 -16.69 20.15
N SER A 1039 7.42 -16.09 20.97
CA SER A 1039 7.15 -15.77 22.37
C SER A 1039 6.02 -14.76 22.48
N ALA A 1040 6.03 -13.71 21.64
CA ALA A 1040 4.96 -12.73 21.59
C ALA A 1040 3.61 -13.33 21.15
N VAL A 1041 3.60 -14.25 20.17
CA VAL A 1041 2.37 -14.95 19.75
C VAL A 1041 1.81 -15.81 20.89
N ILE A 1042 2.63 -16.62 21.56
CA ILE A 1042 2.20 -17.43 22.72
C ILE A 1042 1.60 -16.52 23.78
N GLN A 1043 2.32 -15.47 24.17
CA GLN A 1043 1.89 -14.55 25.22
C GLN A 1043 0.57 -13.86 24.88
N ALA A 1044 0.41 -13.38 23.64
CA ALA A 1044 -0.82 -12.74 23.19
C ALA A 1044 -2.00 -13.72 23.12
N GLN A 1045 -1.79 -14.95 22.65
CA GLN A 1045 -2.84 -15.97 22.61
C GLN A 1045 -3.29 -16.38 24.02
N PHE A 1046 -2.34 -16.57 24.93
CA PHE A 1046 -2.64 -16.82 26.34
C PHE A 1046 -3.40 -15.65 26.97
N ALA A 1047 -2.94 -14.41 26.77
CA ALA A 1047 -3.62 -13.21 27.28
C ALA A 1047 -5.05 -13.06 26.77
N ARG A 1048 -5.29 -13.41 25.50
CA ARG A 1048 -6.61 -13.31 24.87
C ARG A 1048 -7.60 -14.38 25.36
N ARG A 1049 -7.11 -15.59 25.67
CA ARG A 1049 -7.95 -16.77 25.92
C ARG A 1049 -8.04 -17.16 27.39
N CYS A 1050 -6.94 -17.02 28.11
CA CYS A 1050 -6.78 -17.54 29.46
C CYS A 1050 -6.90 -16.45 30.52
N ALA A 1051 -6.96 -15.17 30.18
CA ALA A 1051 -7.03 -14.08 31.15
C ALA A 1051 -7.90 -12.89 30.70
N THR A 1052 -8.48 -12.15 31.66
CA THR A 1052 -9.32 -10.96 31.37
C THR A 1052 -8.50 -9.67 31.33
N PHE A 1053 -7.55 -9.51 32.25
CA PHE A 1053 -6.63 -8.38 32.28
C PHE A 1053 -5.19 -8.88 32.45
N CYS A 1054 -4.33 -8.58 31.49
CA CYS A 1054 -2.91 -8.97 31.52
C CYS A 1054 -2.02 -7.72 31.61
N ALA A 1055 -0.97 -7.79 32.41
CA ALA A 1055 0.00 -6.72 32.52
C ALA A 1055 1.44 -7.22 32.71
N ILE A 1056 2.34 -6.68 31.91
CA ILE A 1056 3.79 -6.82 32.08
C ILE A 1056 4.28 -5.70 32.99
N VAL A 1057 4.85 -6.03 34.14
CA VAL A 1057 5.38 -5.07 35.11
C VAL A 1057 6.89 -5.22 35.18
N THR A 1058 7.58 -4.30 34.51
CA THR A 1058 9.04 -4.32 34.34
C THR A 1058 9.69 -3.13 35.05
N THR A 1059 10.95 -3.29 35.43
CA THR A 1059 11.79 -2.19 35.91
C THR A 1059 12.18 -1.23 34.78
N ALA A 1060 12.10 -1.64 33.52
CA ALA A 1060 12.45 -0.83 32.35
C ALA A 1060 11.56 0.41 32.14
N PRO A 1061 12.06 1.46 31.46
CA PRO A 1061 11.26 2.66 31.19
C PRO A 1061 10.20 2.40 30.12
N LEU A 1062 9.22 3.31 29.98
CA LEU A 1062 8.15 3.14 28.99
C LEU A 1062 8.57 3.43 27.54
N LEU A 1063 9.35 4.50 27.34
CA LEU A 1063 9.80 5.05 26.05
C LEU A 1063 11.29 5.40 26.12
N HIS A 1064 11.90 5.77 24.98
CA HIS A 1064 13.32 6.15 24.86
C HIS A 1064 14.24 4.98 25.24
N THR A 1065 14.25 3.93 24.41
CA THR A 1065 14.79 2.61 24.77
C THR A 1065 14.00 1.98 25.91
N GLY A 1066 12.68 1.95 25.76
CA GLY A 1066 11.73 1.43 26.74
C GLY A 1066 11.01 0.17 26.29
N ILE A 1067 10.18 -0.37 27.18
CA ILE A 1067 9.44 -1.62 26.96
C ILE A 1067 8.61 -1.60 25.66
N LEU A 1068 8.03 -0.46 25.28
CA LEU A 1068 7.24 -0.36 24.05
C LEU A 1068 8.10 -0.50 22.76
N GLU A 1069 9.39 -0.21 22.84
CA GLU A 1069 10.33 -0.31 21.70
C GLU A 1069 10.95 -1.71 21.55
N VAL A 1070 10.98 -2.52 22.62
CA VAL A 1070 11.53 -3.88 22.58
C VAL A 1070 10.46 -4.98 22.63
N ALA A 1071 9.24 -4.66 23.07
CA ALA A 1071 8.09 -5.56 22.96
C ALA A 1071 7.60 -5.65 21.52
N THR A 1072 7.21 -6.87 21.12
CA THR A 1072 6.71 -7.18 19.78
C THR A 1072 5.23 -7.57 19.76
N ILE A 1073 4.59 -7.64 20.94
CA ILE A 1073 3.15 -7.85 21.10
C ILE A 1073 2.37 -6.59 20.69
N PRO A 1074 1.36 -6.70 19.80
CA PRO A 1074 0.46 -5.60 19.45
C PRO A 1074 -0.33 -5.05 20.64
N GLU A 1075 -0.88 -3.85 20.47
CA GLU A 1075 -1.75 -3.24 21.48
C GLU A 1075 -3.01 -4.10 21.76
N GLY A 1076 -3.53 -3.99 23.00
CA GLY A 1076 -4.79 -4.64 23.41
C GLY A 1076 -4.63 -6.01 24.09
N TYR A 1077 -3.44 -6.58 24.13
CA TYR A 1077 -3.17 -7.86 24.80
C TYR A 1077 -2.61 -7.72 26.22
N TYR A 1078 -1.65 -6.81 26.41
CA TYR A 1078 -1.04 -6.51 27.71
C TYR A 1078 -1.06 -5.01 27.98
N ALA A 1079 -1.32 -4.64 29.23
CA ALA A 1079 -0.91 -3.36 29.77
C ALA A 1079 0.58 -3.42 30.15
N TYR A 1080 1.29 -2.31 30.00
CA TYR A 1080 2.70 -2.21 30.37
C TYR A 1080 2.84 -1.29 31.58
N GLY A 1081 3.24 -1.87 32.72
CA GLY A 1081 3.65 -1.15 33.93
C GLY A 1081 5.17 -0.97 33.94
N ALA A 1082 5.64 0.13 33.36
CA ALA A 1082 7.05 0.49 33.28
C ALA A 1082 7.53 1.21 34.56
N SER A 1083 8.85 1.30 34.74
CA SER A 1083 9.50 1.89 35.92
C SER A 1083 9.00 1.24 37.23
N ALA A 1084 8.95 -0.09 37.26
CA ALA A 1084 8.34 -0.90 38.32
C ALA A 1084 6.84 -0.61 38.55
N GLY A 1085 6.11 -0.21 37.50
CA GLY A 1085 4.70 0.15 37.54
C GLY A 1085 4.40 1.58 38.02
N ARG A 1086 5.36 2.51 37.93
CA ARG A 1086 5.09 3.95 38.13
C ARG A 1086 4.42 4.60 36.95
N GLU A 1087 4.60 4.06 35.75
CA GLU A 1087 3.94 4.56 34.56
C GLU A 1087 3.30 3.41 33.80
N TRP A 1088 2.09 3.64 33.34
CA TRP A 1088 1.22 2.63 32.76
C TRP A 1088 0.79 3.04 31.37
N TYR A 1089 0.92 2.09 30.46
CA TYR A 1089 0.42 2.19 29.10
C TYR A 1089 -0.54 1.02 28.85
N LEU A 1090 -1.81 1.33 28.60
CA LEU A 1090 -2.80 0.34 28.17
C LEU A 1090 -3.03 0.44 26.66
N ASN A 1091 -3.17 1.68 26.19
CA ASN A 1091 -3.35 2.07 24.79
C ASN A 1091 -3.03 3.57 24.67
N PRO A 1092 -2.96 4.14 23.46
CA PRO A 1092 -2.63 5.55 23.27
C PRO A 1092 -3.55 6.52 24.04
N ALA A 1093 -4.82 6.18 24.22
CA ALA A 1093 -5.81 7.00 24.93
C ALA A 1093 -5.80 6.82 26.46
N GLN A 1094 -5.21 5.74 26.97
CA GLN A 1094 -5.23 5.37 28.38
C GLN A 1094 -3.80 5.13 28.89
N GLN A 1095 -3.18 6.24 29.29
CA GLN A 1095 -1.88 6.25 29.92
C GLN A 1095 -1.97 7.03 31.23
N PHE A 1096 -1.25 6.59 32.25
CA PHE A 1096 -1.19 7.32 33.52
C PHE A 1096 0.13 7.05 34.24
N LYS A 1097 0.55 8.02 35.04
CA LYS A 1097 1.77 7.93 35.84
C LYS A 1097 1.46 8.17 37.32
N ASP A 1098 2.38 7.71 38.15
CA ASP A 1098 2.45 8.05 39.56
C ASP A 1098 2.52 9.57 39.73
N ARG A 1099 1.66 10.11 40.60
CA ARG A 1099 1.55 11.56 40.87
C ARG A 1099 2.39 11.99 42.07
N SER A 1100 3.25 11.11 42.60
CA SER A 1100 4.10 11.42 43.76
C SER A 1100 5.17 12.46 43.48
N PHE A 1101 5.53 12.69 42.22
CA PHE A 1101 6.47 13.73 41.79
C PHE A 1101 5.73 14.99 41.34
N SER A 1102 6.28 16.17 41.65
CA SER A 1102 5.73 17.41 41.13
C SER A 1102 5.98 17.51 39.62
N ALA A 1103 5.06 18.16 38.90
CA ALA A 1103 5.23 18.40 37.46
C ALA A 1103 6.49 19.24 37.16
N ILE A 1104 6.87 20.12 38.09
CA ILE A 1104 8.08 20.95 38.01
C ILE A 1104 9.33 20.07 38.06
N ASP A 1105 9.41 19.15 39.03
CA ASP A 1105 10.57 18.28 39.19
C ASP A 1105 10.73 17.31 38.01
N LEU A 1106 9.62 16.77 37.50
CA LEU A 1106 9.65 15.92 36.31
C LEU A 1106 10.06 16.71 35.05
N ASN A 1107 9.63 17.97 34.93
CA ASN A 1107 10.05 18.83 33.83
C ASN A 1107 11.54 19.17 33.91
N LEU A 1108 12.07 19.39 35.12
CA LEU A 1108 13.51 19.55 35.33
C LEU A 1108 14.29 18.30 34.92
N MET A 1109 13.84 17.13 35.35
CA MET A 1109 14.43 15.85 34.95
C MET A 1109 14.39 15.64 33.43
N ASN A 1110 13.30 16.03 32.76
CA ASN A 1110 13.21 15.96 31.29
C ASN A 1110 14.26 16.85 30.62
N LYS A 1111 14.41 18.10 31.06
CA LYS A 1111 15.46 19.00 30.53
C LYS A 1111 16.86 18.43 30.74
N VAL A 1112 17.14 17.87 31.91
CA VAL A 1112 18.42 17.21 32.20
C VAL A 1112 18.61 15.99 31.29
N PHE A 1113 17.57 15.19 31.08
CA PHE A 1113 17.63 14.05 30.16
C PHE A 1113 17.98 14.49 28.73
N ASP A 1114 17.31 15.51 28.19
CA ASP A 1114 17.54 15.99 26.83
C ASP A 1114 19.01 16.45 26.63
N ILE A 1115 19.58 17.16 27.61
CA ILE A 1115 20.99 17.59 27.58
C ILE A 1115 21.96 16.41 27.73
N ILE A 1116 21.62 15.39 28.52
CA ILE A 1116 22.43 14.17 28.61
C ILE A 1116 22.37 13.40 27.29
N GLU A 1117 21.21 13.31 26.66
CA GLU A 1117 21.07 12.69 25.34
C GLU A 1117 21.97 13.39 24.32
N GLU A 1118 21.95 14.72 24.26
CA GLU A 1118 22.87 15.52 23.44
C GLU A 1118 24.37 15.30 23.80
N LEU A 1119 24.68 15.14 25.09
CA LEU A 1119 26.03 14.83 25.55
C LEU A 1119 26.50 13.48 25.02
N LEU A 1120 25.62 12.47 25.07
CA LEU A 1120 25.91 11.12 24.60
C LEU A 1120 25.94 11.04 23.06
N GLU A 1121 25.39 11.98 22.32
CA GLU A 1121 25.61 12.05 20.87
C GLU A 1121 27.04 12.49 20.49
N ARG A 1122 27.80 13.04 21.44
CA ARG A 1122 29.19 13.42 21.18
C ARG A 1122 30.04 12.16 20.97
N PRO A 1123 30.96 12.18 19.99
CA PRO A 1123 31.93 11.10 19.72
C PRO A 1123 32.43 10.41 21.00
N GLU A 1124 32.97 11.22 21.91
CA GLU A 1124 33.63 10.76 23.13
C GLU A 1124 32.75 9.91 24.07
N PHE A 1125 31.43 10.15 24.10
CA PHE A 1125 30.49 9.54 25.06
C PHE A 1125 29.46 8.60 24.41
N ARG A 1126 29.43 8.51 23.07
CA ARG A 1126 28.43 7.73 22.32
C ARG A 1126 28.33 6.27 22.71
N ILE A 1127 29.44 5.67 23.12
CA ILE A 1127 29.52 4.30 23.62
C ILE A 1127 28.56 4.01 24.80
N PHE A 1128 28.34 4.97 25.70
CA PHE A 1128 27.49 4.81 26.89
C PHE A 1128 26.00 4.73 26.57
N LYS A 1129 25.60 5.09 25.34
CA LYS A 1129 24.22 4.92 24.85
C LYS A 1129 23.86 3.45 24.65
N TRP A 1130 24.86 2.60 24.45
CA TRP A 1130 24.71 1.27 23.86
C TRP A 1130 25.06 0.15 24.84
N ILE A 1131 26.12 0.31 25.62
CA ILE A 1131 26.55 -0.73 26.58
C ILE A 1131 25.54 -0.93 27.71
N GLY A 1132 25.42 -2.16 28.22
CA GLY A 1132 24.66 -2.49 29.42
C GLY A 1132 23.20 -1.98 29.38
N SER A 1133 22.86 -1.09 30.32
CA SER A 1133 21.55 -0.43 30.39
C SER A 1133 21.33 0.62 29.28
N GLY A 1134 22.40 1.15 28.69
CA GLY A 1134 22.36 2.34 27.84
C GLY A 1134 21.90 3.59 28.59
N ILE A 1135 21.22 4.49 27.88
CA ILE A 1135 20.50 5.62 28.48
C ILE A 1135 19.01 5.29 28.57
N GLN A 1136 18.42 5.49 29.76
CA GLN A 1136 17.03 5.14 30.05
C GLN A 1136 16.35 6.23 30.87
N LYS A 1137 15.18 6.71 30.41
CA LYS A 1137 14.35 7.68 31.14
C LYS A 1137 13.22 6.99 31.89
N HIS A 1138 13.44 6.68 33.16
CA HIS A 1138 12.42 6.13 34.03
C HIS A 1138 11.52 7.23 34.61
N CYS A 1139 10.34 6.86 35.10
CA CYS A 1139 9.49 7.75 35.88
C CYS A 1139 10.13 8.04 37.25
N GLY A 1140 10.82 9.18 37.35
CA GLY A 1140 11.46 9.69 38.56
C GLY A 1140 12.97 9.47 38.66
N HIS A 1141 13.60 8.82 37.68
CA HIS A 1141 15.06 8.79 37.58
C HIS A 1141 15.57 8.58 36.13
N ILE A 1142 16.81 8.95 35.88
CA ILE A 1142 17.54 8.67 34.64
C ILE A 1142 18.60 7.62 34.97
N THR A 1143 18.71 6.57 34.17
CA THR A 1143 19.81 5.60 34.24
C THR A 1143 20.72 5.81 33.03
N ILE A 1144 22.02 5.90 33.26
CA ILE A 1144 23.06 6.01 32.24
C ILE A 1144 24.08 4.91 32.51
N ALA A 1145 24.39 4.10 31.50
CA ALA A 1145 25.43 3.09 31.63
C ALA A 1145 26.78 3.75 31.94
N LYS A 1146 27.50 3.15 32.88
CA LYS A 1146 28.82 3.55 33.35
C LYS A 1146 29.90 2.59 32.87
N GLN A 1147 29.58 1.30 32.82
CA GLN A 1147 30.54 0.24 32.50
C GLN A 1147 29.79 -0.95 31.87
N ASP A 1148 30.47 -1.71 31.03
CA ASP A 1148 29.94 -2.98 30.53
C ASP A 1148 30.23 -4.13 31.53
N VAL A 1149 29.63 -5.30 31.33
CA VAL A 1149 29.78 -6.42 32.27
C VAL A 1149 31.23 -6.92 32.36
N ASN A 1150 32.04 -6.73 31.31
CA ASN A 1150 33.43 -7.17 31.27
C ASN A 1150 34.43 -6.10 31.75
N GLY A 1151 33.98 -4.88 32.07
CA GLY A 1151 34.86 -3.81 32.55
C GLY A 1151 35.79 -3.22 31.49
N THR A 1152 35.42 -3.25 30.21
CA THR A 1152 36.25 -2.85 29.07
C THR A 1152 36.32 -1.34 28.86
N ILE A 1153 35.37 -0.55 29.40
CA ILE A 1153 35.40 0.91 29.23
C ILE A 1153 36.54 1.52 30.06
N PRO A 1154 37.45 2.31 29.44
CA PRO A 1154 38.57 2.92 30.16
C PRO A 1154 38.11 3.86 31.28
N SER A 1155 38.69 3.72 32.47
CA SER A 1155 38.30 4.49 33.67
C SER A 1155 38.37 6.01 33.45
N ARG A 1156 39.29 6.50 32.62
CA ARG A 1156 39.40 7.93 32.28
C ARG A 1156 38.12 8.47 31.63
N LYS A 1157 37.46 7.69 30.76
CA LYS A 1157 36.20 8.08 30.11
C LYS A 1157 35.05 8.08 31.09
N VAL A 1158 34.98 7.06 31.94
CA VAL A 1158 33.96 6.96 33.00
C VAL A 1158 34.03 8.16 33.93
N ILE A 1159 35.23 8.55 34.37
CA ILE A 1159 35.47 9.73 35.21
C ILE A 1159 35.03 11.01 34.49
N ARG A 1160 35.41 11.17 33.21
CA ARG A 1160 35.03 12.37 32.44
C ARG A 1160 33.52 12.47 32.20
N LEU A 1161 32.86 11.34 31.92
CA LEU A 1161 31.40 11.29 31.82
C LEU A 1161 30.78 11.72 33.15
N TYR A 1162 31.23 11.15 34.26
CA TYR A 1162 30.76 11.51 35.60
C TYR A 1162 30.91 13.01 35.87
N GLU A 1163 32.06 13.62 35.56
CA GLU A 1163 32.28 15.07 35.69
C GLU A 1163 31.29 15.90 34.86
N GLN A 1164 31.02 15.50 33.62
CA GLN A 1164 30.02 16.17 32.77
C GLN A 1164 28.60 16.01 33.33
N LEU A 1165 28.24 14.82 33.82
CA LEU A 1165 26.94 14.56 34.44
C LEU A 1165 26.75 15.40 35.72
N VAL A 1166 27.77 15.45 36.59
CA VAL A 1166 27.76 16.32 37.78
C VAL A 1166 27.55 17.78 37.38
N LYS A 1167 28.28 18.23 36.36
CA LYS A 1167 28.15 19.61 35.86
C LYS A 1167 26.74 19.89 35.36
N ILE A 1168 26.17 19.02 34.51
CA ILE A 1168 24.80 19.18 33.99
C ILE A 1168 23.79 19.22 35.15
N VAL A 1169 23.89 18.30 36.11
CA VAL A 1169 22.97 18.26 37.26
C VAL A 1169 23.09 19.55 38.09
N ASN A 1170 24.31 20.05 38.32
CA ASN A 1170 24.53 21.29 39.08
C ASN A 1170 24.08 22.55 38.31
N ASP A 1171 24.21 22.58 36.98
CA ASP A 1171 23.77 23.72 36.14
C ASP A 1171 22.23 23.87 36.20
N PHE A 1172 21.50 22.75 36.30
CA PHE A 1172 20.03 22.73 36.39
C PHE A 1172 19.48 22.74 37.83
N ASP A 1173 20.21 22.19 38.81
CA ASP A 1173 19.85 22.15 40.24
C ASP A 1173 21.06 22.49 41.13
N PRO A 1174 21.52 23.76 41.14
CA PRO A 1174 22.75 24.16 41.81
C PRO A 1174 22.71 23.99 43.34
N ASN A 1175 21.50 24.01 43.92
CA ASN A 1175 21.30 23.79 45.35
C ASN A 1175 21.12 22.31 45.70
N GLY A 1176 21.10 21.41 44.70
CA GLY A 1176 20.83 19.98 44.88
C GLY A 1176 19.50 19.72 45.57
N THR A 1177 18.49 20.56 45.34
CA THR A 1177 17.19 20.50 46.04
C THR A 1177 16.24 19.46 45.47
N THR A 1178 16.35 19.17 44.18
CA THR A 1178 15.40 18.35 43.42
C THR A 1178 16.05 17.07 42.88
N LEU A 1179 17.33 17.09 42.51
CA LEU A 1179 18.02 15.96 41.89
C LEU A 1179 19.06 15.35 42.83
N THR A 1180 19.34 14.06 42.68
CA THR A 1180 20.43 13.36 43.38
C THR A 1180 21.02 12.30 42.48
N MET A 1181 22.32 12.35 42.29
CA MET A 1181 23.03 11.32 41.56
C MET A 1181 23.51 10.22 42.50
N ARG A 1182 23.39 8.97 42.06
CA ARG A 1182 23.95 7.79 42.70
C ARG A 1182 24.72 6.99 41.66
N GLU A 1183 25.76 6.33 42.10
CA GLU A 1183 26.61 5.49 41.28
C GLU A 1183 26.49 4.04 41.77
N SER A 1184 26.44 3.11 40.82
CA SER A 1184 26.58 1.68 41.03
C SER A 1184 27.80 1.17 40.26
N ASP A 1185 28.06 -0.13 40.28
CA ASP A 1185 29.19 -0.69 39.54
C ASP A 1185 29.04 -0.49 38.03
N LEU A 1186 27.82 -0.62 37.50
CA LEU A 1186 27.53 -0.61 36.06
C LEU A 1186 26.78 0.63 35.56
N ASP A 1187 26.11 1.38 36.42
CA ASP A 1187 25.29 2.54 36.01
C ASP A 1187 25.45 3.76 36.91
N PHE A 1188 25.31 4.94 36.32
CA PHE A 1188 24.95 6.19 36.99
C PHE A 1188 23.43 6.36 37.00
N LYS A 1189 22.87 6.82 38.12
CA LYS A 1189 21.44 7.07 38.27
C LYS A 1189 21.17 8.44 38.85
N ILE A 1190 20.42 9.27 38.13
CA ILE A 1190 19.99 10.60 38.57
C ILE A 1190 18.53 10.51 39.01
N TYR A 1191 18.28 10.56 40.31
CA TYR A 1191 16.94 10.48 40.89
C TYR A 1191 16.37 11.87 41.12
N VAL A 1192 15.05 12.00 40.94
CA VAL A 1192 14.30 13.09 41.55
C VAL A 1192 14.13 12.76 43.04
N LYS A 1193 14.52 13.69 43.91
CA LYS A 1193 14.27 13.65 45.36
C LYS A 1193 12.76 13.72 45.58
N ALA A 1194 12.10 12.57 45.61
CA ALA A 1194 10.70 12.52 46.01
C ALA A 1194 10.57 12.96 47.48
N LYS A 1195 9.56 13.76 47.81
CA LYS A 1195 9.13 14.01 49.21
C LYS A 1195 8.49 12.77 49.88
N LEU A 1196 8.73 11.57 49.35
CA LEU A 1196 8.20 10.31 49.84
C LEU A 1196 8.98 9.88 51.08
N LYS A 1197 8.27 9.57 52.17
CA LYS A 1197 8.77 9.16 53.51
C LYS A 1197 9.67 7.90 53.49
N GLY A 1198 10.85 7.95 52.88
CA GLY A 1198 11.87 6.88 52.90
C GLY A 1198 11.49 5.54 52.23
N ARG A 1199 10.33 5.41 51.59
CA ARG A 1199 9.89 4.15 50.95
C ARG A 1199 10.37 4.08 49.49
N ILE A 1200 11.04 2.99 49.15
CA ILE A 1200 11.44 2.65 47.77
C ILE A 1200 10.20 2.13 47.03
N PHE A 1201 9.86 2.74 45.89
CA PHE A 1201 8.77 2.25 45.03
C PHE A 1201 9.20 0.96 44.36
N ASN A 1202 8.31 -0.02 44.30
CA ASN A 1202 8.58 -1.36 43.79
C ASN A 1202 7.35 -1.85 43.02
N LYS A 1203 7.44 -3.02 42.39
CA LYS A 1203 6.37 -3.56 41.53
C LYS A 1203 5.04 -3.73 42.29
N GLY A 1204 5.08 -4.05 43.59
CA GLY A 1204 3.88 -4.11 44.45
C GLY A 1204 3.15 -2.77 44.59
N HIS A 1205 3.89 -1.66 44.72
CA HIS A 1205 3.31 -0.32 44.65
C HIS A 1205 2.70 -0.03 43.27
N GLY A 1206 3.32 -0.53 42.19
CA GLY A 1206 2.78 -0.45 40.83
C GLY A 1206 1.45 -1.17 40.67
N ILE A 1207 1.32 -2.40 41.21
CA ILE A 1207 0.05 -3.15 41.24
C ILE A 1207 -1.05 -2.37 41.98
N ARG A 1208 -0.71 -1.73 43.10
CA ARG A 1208 -1.65 -0.88 43.83
C ARG A 1208 -2.13 0.31 43.00
N LEU A 1209 -1.22 0.95 42.28
CA LEU A 1209 -1.52 2.11 41.43
C LEU A 1209 -2.50 1.76 40.29
N VAL A 1210 -2.25 0.67 39.55
CA VAL A 1210 -3.16 0.25 38.46
C VAL A 1210 -4.54 -0.15 39.00
N ARG A 1211 -4.59 -0.82 40.15
CA ARG A 1211 -5.84 -1.20 40.81
C ARG A 1211 -6.70 0.01 41.18
N GLU A 1212 -6.08 1.04 41.76
CA GLU A 1212 -6.77 2.29 42.12
C GLU A 1212 -7.32 3.00 40.88
N ARG A 1213 -6.60 2.92 39.75
CA ARG A 1213 -6.98 3.61 38.51
C ARG A 1213 -8.05 2.87 37.70
N LEU A 1214 -7.94 1.54 37.57
CA LEU A 1214 -8.85 0.71 36.78
C LEU A 1214 -10.07 0.19 37.55
N LYS A 1215 -10.19 0.48 38.86
CA LYS A 1215 -11.26 0.06 39.78
C LYS A 1215 -11.23 -1.46 40.12
N PRO A 1216 -11.85 -1.91 41.24
CA PRO A 1216 -11.42 -3.11 41.97
C PRO A 1216 -11.97 -4.46 41.47
N ASN A 1217 -12.46 -4.58 40.22
CA ASN A 1217 -12.84 -5.88 39.67
C ASN A 1217 -11.66 -6.87 39.59
N MET A 1218 -10.42 -6.41 39.82
CA MET A 1218 -9.23 -7.26 39.96
C MET A 1218 -9.29 -8.26 41.12
N SER A 1219 -10.11 -8.02 42.14
CA SER A 1219 -10.25 -8.91 43.33
C SER A 1219 -11.16 -10.12 43.11
N LYS A 1220 -11.94 -10.15 42.02
CA LYS A 1220 -12.92 -11.21 41.75
C LYS A 1220 -12.34 -12.25 40.79
N GLY A 1221 -11.64 -13.25 41.31
CA GLY A 1221 -11.27 -14.44 40.54
C GLY A 1221 -9.83 -14.90 40.75
N ASN A 1222 -9.40 -15.83 39.91
CA ASN A 1222 -8.03 -16.35 39.93
C ASN A 1222 -7.05 -15.27 39.44
N CYS A 1223 -5.91 -15.13 40.12
CA CYS A 1223 -4.87 -14.18 39.75
C CYS A 1223 -3.58 -14.94 39.46
N LEU A 1224 -3.01 -14.81 38.26
CA LEU A 1224 -1.71 -15.38 37.92
C LEU A 1224 -0.60 -14.35 38.13
N VAL A 1225 0.50 -14.76 38.77
CA VAL A 1225 1.69 -13.93 38.97
C VAL A 1225 2.95 -14.69 38.55
N CYS A 1226 3.73 -14.15 37.60
CA CYS A 1226 5.00 -14.74 37.20
C CYS A 1226 6.19 -13.79 37.47
N GLY A 1227 7.33 -14.37 37.85
CA GLY A 1227 8.57 -13.61 38.11
C GLY A 1227 9.80 -14.51 38.09
N ASP A 1228 10.99 -13.91 38.13
CA ASP A 1228 12.27 -14.64 38.09
C ASP A 1228 13.21 -14.24 39.23
N ASN A 1229 13.02 -13.06 39.83
CA ASN A 1229 13.97 -12.51 40.79
C ASN A 1229 13.30 -11.83 42.00
N GLU A 1230 14.10 -11.49 43.02
CA GLU A 1230 13.59 -10.91 44.27
C GLU A 1230 12.80 -9.60 44.10
N SER A 1231 13.01 -8.87 43.00
CA SER A 1231 12.28 -7.62 42.73
C SER A 1231 10.80 -7.83 42.42
N ASP A 1232 10.41 -9.07 42.10
CA ASP A 1232 9.03 -9.49 41.82
C ASP A 1232 8.26 -9.91 43.08
N ILE A 1233 8.95 -10.19 44.19
CA ILE A 1233 8.31 -10.60 45.46
C ILE A 1233 7.25 -9.58 45.91
N PRO A 1234 7.49 -8.24 45.87
CA PRO A 1234 6.47 -7.25 46.20
C PRO A 1234 5.23 -7.29 45.28
N MET A 1235 5.38 -7.67 44.01
CA MET A 1235 4.27 -7.84 43.07
C MET A 1235 3.39 -9.02 43.50
N LEU A 1236 4.02 -10.16 43.83
CA LEU A 1236 3.34 -11.33 44.37
C LEU A 1236 2.64 -11.02 45.69
N GLU A 1237 3.32 -10.34 46.62
CA GLU A 1237 2.76 -9.99 47.93
C GLU A 1237 1.48 -9.13 47.81
N GLU A 1238 1.47 -8.13 46.92
CA GLU A 1238 0.27 -7.30 46.72
C GLU A 1238 -0.88 -8.10 46.06
N CYS A 1239 -0.57 -9.03 45.15
CA CYS A 1239 -1.59 -9.92 44.58
C CYS A 1239 -2.15 -10.91 45.61
N LEU A 1240 -1.31 -11.46 46.49
CA LEU A 1240 -1.74 -12.32 47.60
C LEU A 1240 -2.64 -11.58 48.59
N LYS A 1241 -2.34 -10.31 48.89
CA LYS A 1241 -3.25 -9.45 49.69
C LYS A 1241 -4.61 -9.23 49.03
N LEU A 1242 -4.69 -9.33 47.70
CA LEU A 1242 -5.90 -9.08 46.93
C LEU A 1242 -6.75 -10.32 46.72
N ALA A 1243 -6.12 -11.45 46.40
CA ALA A 1243 -6.82 -12.67 45.97
C ALA A 1243 -6.60 -13.87 46.93
N GLY A 1244 -5.72 -13.75 47.93
CA GLY A 1244 -5.43 -14.79 48.91
C GLY A 1244 -5.02 -16.11 48.26
N SER A 1245 -5.70 -17.20 48.62
CA SER A 1245 -5.48 -18.54 48.07
C SER A 1245 -5.86 -18.71 46.60
N LYS A 1246 -6.47 -17.70 45.96
CA LYS A 1246 -6.80 -17.70 44.52
C LYS A 1246 -5.65 -17.19 43.64
N VAL A 1247 -4.51 -16.84 44.23
CA VAL A 1247 -3.29 -16.56 43.47
C VAL A 1247 -2.72 -17.89 42.95
N TYR A 1248 -2.23 -17.87 41.73
CA TYR A 1248 -1.41 -18.89 41.10
C TYR A 1248 -0.09 -18.23 40.76
N THR A 1249 1.05 -18.88 41.01
CA THR A 1249 2.34 -18.25 40.73
C THR A 1249 3.35 -19.22 40.16
N ILE A 1250 3.99 -18.83 39.04
CA ILE A 1250 5.08 -19.56 38.40
C ILE A 1250 6.34 -18.73 38.46
N TRP A 1251 7.43 -19.31 38.96
CA TRP A 1251 8.71 -18.63 39.07
C TRP A 1251 9.77 -19.28 38.19
N VAL A 1252 10.43 -18.48 37.36
CA VAL A 1252 11.53 -18.93 36.49
C VAL A 1252 12.84 -18.79 37.25
N THR A 1253 13.23 -19.83 37.99
CA THR A 1253 14.44 -19.76 38.82
C THR A 1253 14.94 -21.13 39.28
N ALA A 1254 16.26 -21.29 39.28
CA ALA A 1254 16.95 -22.39 39.93
C ALA A 1254 17.50 -22.01 41.34
N ASP A 1255 17.33 -20.75 41.78
CA ASP A 1255 17.81 -20.29 43.08
C ASP A 1255 16.91 -20.80 44.21
N THR A 1256 17.41 -21.79 44.96
CA THR A 1256 16.69 -22.39 46.08
C THR A 1256 16.32 -21.39 47.17
N ASN A 1257 17.13 -20.34 47.38
CA ASN A 1257 16.81 -19.30 48.38
C ASN A 1257 15.60 -18.47 47.96
N LEU A 1258 15.52 -18.13 46.66
CA LEU A 1258 14.37 -17.44 46.10
C LEU A 1258 13.12 -18.31 46.17
N GLN A 1259 13.25 -19.60 45.80
CA GLN A 1259 12.15 -20.57 45.90
C GLN A 1259 11.60 -20.64 47.34
N GLU A 1260 12.47 -20.75 48.35
CA GLU A 1260 12.08 -20.74 49.76
C GLU A 1260 11.37 -19.44 50.16
N LYS A 1261 11.88 -18.27 49.76
CA LYS A 1261 11.25 -16.97 50.05
C LYS A 1261 9.84 -16.85 49.45
N VAL A 1262 9.66 -17.33 48.22
CA VAL A 1262 8.37 -17.34 47.53
C VAL A 1262 7.39 -18.28 48.21
N THR A 1263 7.82 -19.51 48.52
CA THR A 1263 7.00 -20.50 49.24
C THR A 1263 6.56 -19.98 50.60
N GLN A 1264 7.48 -19.44 51.41
CA GLN A 1264 7.16 -18.85 52.71
C GLN A 1264 6.21 -17.64 52.62
N LEU A 1265 6.25 -16.89 51.51
CA LEU A 1265 5.33 -15.78 51.29
C LEU A 1265 3.93 -16.31 50.95
N CYS A 1266 3.81 -17.28 50.06
CA CYS A 1266 2.52 -17.88 49.70
C CYS A 1266 1.87 -18.64 50.87
N ASP A 1267 2.66 -19.35 51.69
CA ASP A 1267 2.19 -20.05 52.90
C ASP A 1267 1.49 -19.09 53.88
N ARG A 1268 2.02 -17.88 54.04
CA ARG A 1268 1.43 -16.82 54.90
C ARG A 1268 0.01 -16.44 54.49
N PHE A 1269 -0.37 -16.65 53.23
CA PHE A 1269 -1.71 -16.37 52.70
C PHE A 1269 -2.50 -17.65 52.35
N SER A 1270 -2.04 -18.81 52.81
CA SER A 1270 -2.64 -20.13 52.52
C SER A 1270 -2.79 -20.39 51.01
N CYS A 1271 -1.82 -19.94 50.22
CA CYS A 1271 -1.77 -20.14 48.78
C CYS A 1271 -0.88 -21.35 48.45
N SER A 1272 -1.47 -22.43 47.95
CA SER A 1272 -0.76 -23.66 47.56
C SER A 1272 -0.40 -23.73 46.07
N ASN A 1273 -0.87 -22.78 45.26
CA ASN A 1273 -0.72 -22.82 43.81
C ASN A 1273 0.61 -22.18 43.37
N ILE A 1274 1.71 -22.89 43.65
CA ILE A 1274 3.08 -22.43 43.40
C ILE A 1274 3.77 -23.46 42.51
N HIS A 1275 4.46 -22.99 41.47
CA HIS A 1275 5.31 -23.83 40.65
C HIS A 1275 6.60 -23.11 40.28
N PHE A 1276 7.66 -23.89 40.07
CA PHE A 1276 8.99 -23.38 39.70
C PHE A 1276 9.40 -24.03 38.38
N VAL A 1277 9.92 -23.23 37.46
CA VAL A 1277 10.43 -23.68 36.17
C VAL A 1277 11.87 -23.20 35.95
N SER A 1278 12.60 -23.94 35.12
CA SER A 1278 14.04 -23.82 34.92
C SER A 1278 14.42 -22.68 33.98
N CYS A 1279 13.56 -22.36 33.00
CA CYS A 1279 13.81 -21.29 32.03
C CYS A 1279 12.51 -20.71 31.45
N PRO A 1280 12.57 -19.53 30.80
CA PRO A 1280 11.42 -18.89 30.18
C PRO A 1280 10.70 -19.77 29.15
N GLN A 1281 11.43 -20.62 28.42
CA GLN A 1281 10.86 -21.46 27.37
C GLN A 1281 9.92 -22.53 27.93
N VAL A 1282 10.16 -23.00 29.16
CA VAL A 1282 9.25 -23.94 29.84
C VAL A 1282 7.94 -23.23 30.20
N LEU A 1283 8.01 -22.00 30.73
CA LEU A 1283 6.82 -21.18 31.00
C LEU A 1283 6.03 -20.91 29.71
N LEU A 1284 6.71 -20.51 28.63
CA LEU A 1284 6.07 -20.28 27.32
C LEU A 1284 5.44 -21.56 26.76
N GLY A 1285 6.13 -22.71 26.87
CA GLY A 1285 5.58 -24.02 26.49
C GLY A 1285 4.31 -24.37 27.28
N ALA A 1286 4.31 -24.09 28.59
CA ALA A 1286 3.15 -24.31 29.45
C ALA A 1286 1.97 -23.39 29.09
N MET A 1287 2.25 -22.12 28.78
CA MET A 1287 1.24 -21.17 28.31
C MET A 1287 0.63 -21.60 26.96
N ALA A 1288 1.47 -22.07 26.03
CA ALA A 1288 1.01 -22.59 24.74
C ALA A 1288 0.11 -23.82 24.92
N TYR A 1289 0.51 -24.77 25.78
CA TYR A 1289 -0.26 -25.97 26.07
C TYR A 1289 -1.61 -25.66 26.75
N ALA A 1290 -1.61 -24.75 27.74
CA ALA A 1290 -2.84 -24.30 28.41
C ALA A 1290 -3.81 -23.61 27.44
N THR A 1291 -3.27 -22.80 26.51
CA THR A 1291 -4.07 -22.15 25.47
C THR A 1291 -4.69 -23.17 24.51
N ALA A 1292 -3.92 -24.18 24.07
CA ALA A 1292 -4.40 -25.22 23.18
C ALA A 1292 -5.51 -26.08 23.83
N HIS A 1293 -5.36 -26.44 25.11
CA HIS A 1293 -6.39 -27.18 25.84
C HIS A 1293 -7.71 -26.41 25.92
N THR A 1294 -7.65 -25.09 26.14
CA THR A 1294 -8.84 -24.23 26.15
C THR A 1294 -9.57 -24.27 24.81
N LEU A 1295 -8.85 -24.41 23.68
CA LEU A 1295 -9.46 -24.58 22.34
C LEU A 1295 -10.15 -25.93 22.18
N VAL A 1296 -9.58 -27.01 22.71
CA VAL A 1296 -10.19 -28.35 22.68
C VAL A 1296 -11.47 -28.37 23.52
N ASP A 1297 -11.45 -27.77 24.71
CA ASP A 1297 -12.65 -27.63 25.55
C ASP A 1297 -13.74 -26.79 24.86
N GLU A 1298 -13.38 -25.69 24.19
CA GLU A 1298 -14.31 -24.90 23.37
C GLU A 1298 -14.88 -25.70 22.18
N ARG A 1299 -14.06 -26.51 21.49
CA ARG A 1299 -14.48 -27.37 20.37
C ARG A 1299 -15.41 -28.50 20.85
N ASN A 1300 -15.07 -29.17 21.96
CA ASN A 1300 -15.87 -30.26 22.53
C ASN A 1300 -17.23 -29.73 23.02
N ARG A 1301 -17.27 -28.57 23.69
CA ARG A 1301 -18.54 -27.91 24.05
C ARG A 1301 -19.42 -27.58 22.84
N LYS A 1302 -18.84 -27.34 21.66
CA LYS A 1302 -19.59 -27.10 20.41
C LYS A 1302 -20.02 -28.41 19.72
N LEU A 1303 -19.25 -29.48 19.84
CA LEU A 1303 -19.57 -30.81 19.28
C LEU A 1303 -20.68 -31.52 20.07
N ASP A 1304 -20.74 -31.33 21.39
CA ASP A 1304 -21.86 -31.83 22.21
C ASP A 1304 -23.22 -31.26 21.76
N TYR A 1305 -23.24 -30.08 21.12
CA TYR A 1305 -24.44 -29.50 20.53
C TYR A 1305 -24.84 -30.11 19.17
N TYR A 1306 -23.97 -30.87 18.50
CA TYR A 1306 -24.22 -31.41 17.16
C TYR A 1306 -24.69 -32.87 17.13
N TYR A 1307 -24.57 -33.63 18.24
CA TYR A 1307 -24.94 -35.05 18.28
C TYR A 1307 -26.31 -35.34 18.94
N ASP A 1308 -27.08 -34.33 19.33
CA ASP A 1308 -28.36 -34.53 20.03
C ASP A 1308 -29.62 -34.08 19.26
N SER A 1309 -29.53 -33.95 17.94
CA SER A 1309 -30.71 -33.74 17.10
C SER A 1309 -30.56 -34.45 15.75
N ASP A 1310 -30.97 -35.72 15.68
CA ASP A 1310 -31.61 -36.34 14.51
C ASP A 1310 -31.66 -37.88 14.63
N THR A 1311 -32.28 -38.38 15.70
CA THR A 1311 -32.83 -39.74 15.65
C THR A 1311 -34.27 -39.70 16.18
N PRO A 1312 -35.28 -39.63 15.30
CA PRO A 1312 -36.67 -39.72 15.70
C PRO A 1312 -36.94 -41.19 16.08
N MET A 1313 -37.01 -41.46 17.38
CA MET A 1313 -37.57 -42.72 17.88
C MET A 1313 -39.09 -42.60 17.85
N ASP A 1314 -39.69 -43.44 17.00
CA ASP A 1314 -41.11 -43.53 16.74
C ASP A 1314 -41.95 -43.66 18.03
N GLN A 1315 -43.02 -42.86 18.05
CA GLN A 1315 -44.10 -42.90 19.03
C GLN A 1315 -45.04 -44.05 18.70
N GLU A 1316 -44.70 -45.29 19.01
CA GLU A 1316 -45.70 -46.36 19.06
C GLU A 1316 -45.19 -47.57 19.83
N GLU A 1317 -45.13 -47.48 21.16
CA GLU A 1317 -45.31 -48.64 22.02
C GLU A 1317 -45.92 -48.20 23.34
N SER A 1318 -47.25 -48.16 23.33
CA SER A 1318 -48.06 -48.08 24.53
C SER A 1318 -47.86 -49.34 25.38
N SER A 1319 -47.53 -49.12 26.64
CA SER A 1319 -48.00 -49.93 27.78
C SER A 1319 -47.76 -51.44 27.69
N THR A 1320 -46.58 -51.92 28.03
CA THR A 1320 -46.44 -53.16 28.83
C THR A 1320 -44.98 -53.35 29.22
N LEU A 1321 -44.59 -52.81 30.38
CA LEU A 1321 -43.57 -53.40 31.24
C LEU A 1321 -43.58 -52.66 32.58
N GLY A 1322 -44.45 -53.17 33.45
CA GLY A 1322 -44.28 -53.00 34.87
C GLY A 1322 -43.00 -53.70 35.33
N ALA A 1323 -42.37 -53.07 36.32
CA ALA A 1323 -41.51 -53.63 37.34
C ALA A 1323 -41.24 -55.14 37.29
N SER A 1324 -39.98 -55.53 37.12
CA SER A 1324 -39.25 -56.35 38.11
C SER A 1324 -37.87 -56.77 37.59
N LEU A 1325 -36.97 -57.01 38.55
CA LEU A 1325 -35.62 -57.62 38.44
C LEU A 1325 -34.52 -56.62 38.05
N GLY A 1326 -33.60 -56.21 38.92
CA GLY A 1326 -33.03 -56.88 40.09
C GLY A 1326 -31.90 -57.81 39.66
N THR A 1327 -30.75 -57.68 40.37
CA THR A 1327 -29.50 -58.47 40.29
C THR A 1327 -28.54 -58.10 39.16
N SER A 1328 -27.21 -58.14 39.27
CA SER A 1328 -26.22 -58.21 40.38
C SER A 1328 -24.84 -58.41 39.71
N PHE A 1329 -23.80 -57.75 40.23
CA PHE A 1329 -22.39 -58.18 40.30
C PHE A 1329 -21.61 -58.71 39.07
N GLY A 1330 -20.40 -58.17 38.88
CA GLY A 1330 -19.26 -58.95 38.39
C GLY A 1330 -18.08 -58.15 37.79
N ASN A 1331 -17.09 -57.85 38.66
CA ASN A 1331 -15.73 -57.31 38.41
C ASN A 1331 -15.59 -55.85 37.95
#